data_AF-A0AAX6MIW2-F1
#
_entry.id   AF-A0AAX6MIW2-F1
#
_cell.length_a   1.000
_cell.length_b   1.000
_cell.length_c   1.000
_cell.angle_alpha   90.00
_cell.angle_beta   90.00
_cell.angle_gamma   90.00
#
_symmetry.space_group_name_H-M   'P 1'
#
loop_
_entity.id
_entity.type
_entity.pdbx_description
1 polymer ?
#
loop_
_entity_poly.entity_id
_entity_poly.type
_entity_poly.pdbx_seq_one_letter_code
_entity_poly.pdbx_strand_id
1 'polypeptide(L)'
;MSVPKVLVNAFDNFREFPENSHLCCPKVSDDDDEIYDDPDAPSKISAAEKQQRIEQGKERLNQTAYDDSVVSEMEDRLNQFDFSRITQGLEAAAEFINAHNGVAGQSTFLKEEKEELLISLYEAICCMPYLSLPENRKQFNFVFESIQKRKILKLDEILPTMTFFLFDENEIRNRFAVHTFSRQPSITAEDFEWAIHDNLANAILKANDINASDQFLLRFWQGFLHILNVLDENLVFHSLRAMSVQPSIYDLMLAQMPRITSVQVLKVLLKAFCSLIRKSPKAFWDAYSHYSHTAVAEQILGSPAFRTLLTQSGEHDLMLEGPAAISWVKPFVESIPTHQKSDACDSLLHHFLQRYAQDPNMTPGGKLACTLAAVEALSSTLEAFVSPSYKLHAGSSTIHTNTALNLTLKYKDLIIQLAQLPPSDRQNAAMSQVGLSVIKYALALDSRITVEEFNALQNSDNHVQREVKRNSSGIWEAFLEILQPGADDLARSMLVAIGPLIAVEIFRPLKRQSLSPTKKEFNIEFQKTAEVIGRVIERLADFSESTLQNLCQDTSTILPIVATLVHGEEVISTAGASFIKTVTGEVRRTDAVLKLLESYFVHALSSYTAVVNDVNEKMSLWSPQFNIIRYSRDILSSLCDPTSGILRSKDLTDTEREVLGNWWNSQWIFLDNAFTQTEDWSRLIDMETMKNFCREAMELAEALLAQDGLLASALSPQSAHSASVDNSEQPEKQAMRDILEQPRKYCLGLCKMLRLKDLYLVTVIVSVVGKLMRRLVEFDMELPSQALAFVKNTCIKNKDGRYNTQTNMNERQRAELIRALGEDNQEDDIQIISARKSEPLKRQTKLDAWSKSSPETSGSTGSQREKITVRSSKDDIRELLKTSSSEKTRATLDLMKARQAEKKPPVVDVAAIREKRQKEAEEKKRRNAEAIARAKALRTPKPLVGGEGSGLQGLSGVQGKDHAPQKSEIMVNSSSEDEDDSDDDAEFLARSAAGQKASKGGQFVKPNVRLPVKKVKIQRSAKDMRARLIPPMDVLHQAILEWDIFHEGNDPPNGIKCSQVSDSYGDPREYKETFLPLLINEAWRSFVTAKDEATSKPFGIKVVNRMNVDKFVEVSTAMPITENKDRFLAEGDIVLFSHASNPLEATDELHCLARIWRVQFKNGNLEVQYRLSGRAGPILSTMMPQAEFYAVKITNMTTIEREYASLESLQYYDLMPEVLEAKPSPMLKFSQEAIDQVMQNYQLNPGQAKAILNAKENDAFTLVQG
;
A
#
# COMPACT_ATOMS: atom_id res chain seq x y z
N MET A 1 25.64 9.25 67.97
CA MET A 1 25.71 10.23 69.10
C MET A 1 24.29 10.62 69.50
N SER A 2 24.08 11.49 70.50
CA SER A 2 22.77 12.15 70.65
C SER A 2 22.53 13.09 69.48
N VAL A 3 21.34 13.10 68.86
CA VAL A 3 21.07 13.85 67.61
C VAL A 3 21.48 15.33 67.67
N PRO A 4 21.25 16.11 68.74
CA PRO A 4 21.77 17.48 68.83
C PRO A 4 23.28 17.63 68.67
N LYS A 5 24.08 16.60 69.01
CA LYS A 5 25.54 16.58 68.77
C LYS A 5 25.90 16.15 67.35
N VAL A 6 25.08 15.32 66.70
CA VAL A 6 25.25 15.01 65.27
C VAL A 6 25.01 16.28 64.46
N LEU A 7 23.94 17.02 64.78
CA LEU A 7 23.55 18.25 64.09
C LEU A 7 24.55 19.39 64.32
N VAL A 8 25.02 19.61 65.55
CA VAL A 8 26.07 20.60 65.81
C VAL A 8 27.37 20.23 65.09
N ASN A 9 27.82 18.98 65.15
CA ASN A 9 29.02 18.56 64.43
C ASN A 9 28.87 18.71 62.90
N ALA A 10 27.72 18.35 62.32
CA ALA A 10 27.48 18.49 60.89
C ALA A 10 27.41 19.97 60.47
N PHE A 11 26.81 20.84 61.29
CA PHE A 11 26.78 22.28 61.06
C PHE A 11 28.18 22.91 61.17
N ASP A 12 28.99 22.50 62.14
CA ASP A 12 30.36 22.98 62.29
C ASP A 12 31.26 22.47 61.14
N ASN A 13 31.13 21.20 60.72
CA ASN A 13 31.80 20.66 59.52
C ASN A 13 31.40 21.43 58.25
N PHE A 14 30.10 21.70 58.06
CA PHE A 14 29.57 22.47 56.93
C PHE A 14 30.18 23.89 56.88
N ARG A 15 30.50 24.49 58.03
CA ARG A 15 31.17 25.80 58.11
C ARG A 15 32.66 25.76 57.80
N GLU A 16 33.27 24.58 57.64
CA GLU A 16 34.64 24.43 57.12
C GLU A 16 34.69 24.34 55.58
N PHE A 17 33.55 24.25 54.90
CA PHE A 17 33.49 24.24 53.44
C PHE A 17 33.77 25.62 52.81
N PRO A 18 34.42 25.69 51.63
CA PRO A 18 34.63 26.95 50.92
C PRO A 18 33.32 27.62 50.49
N GLU A 19 33.17 28.92 50.78
CA GLU A 19 31.96 29.73 50.51
C GLU A 19 31.46 29.68 49.06
N ASN A 20 32.35 29.41 48.09
CA ASN A 20 32.04 29.35 46.66
C ASN A 20 31.91 27.91 46.11
N SER A 21 31.89 26.88 46.96
CA SER A 21 31.85 25.47 46.50
C SER A 21 30.42 24.92 46.42
N HIS A 22 30.09 24.21 45.33
CA HIS A 22 28.77 23.63 45.19
C HIS A 22 28.62 22.41 46.13
N LEU A 23 27.54 22.41 46.93
CA LEU A 23 27.47 21.59 48.14
C LEU A 23 27.41 20.09 47.84
N CYS A 24 26.40 19.68 47.08
CA CYS A 24 26.07 18.27 46.83
C CYS A 24 26.61 17.71 45.51
N CYS A 25 27.50 18.43 44.82
CA CYS A 25 28.06 17.97 43.53
C CYS A 25 29.50 18.46 43.29
N PRO A 26 30.20 17.95 42.26
CA PRO A 26 31.61 18.28 42.01
C PRO A 26 31.90 19.71 41.53
N LYS A 27 30.88 20.50 41.16
CA LYS A 27 31.04 21.82 40.56
C LYS A 27 31.77 22.82 41.49
N VAL A 28 32.56 23.70 40.88
CA VAL A 28 33.28 24.79 41.58
C VAL A 28 32.62 26.17 41.46
N SER A 29 31.56 26.27 40.66
CA SER A 29 30.72 27.46 40.46
C SER A 29 29.46 27.08 39.67
N ASP A 30 28.46 27.95 39.61
CA ASP A 30 27.26 27.72 38.78
C ASP A 30 27.63 27.68 37.27
N ASP A 31 28.56 28.54 36.85
CA ASP A 31 29.16 28.60 35.50
C ASP A 31 30.09 27.40 35.15
N ASP A 32 30.14 26.35 35.98
CA ASP A 32 30.97 25.17 35.71
C ASP A 32 30.30 24.23 34.71
N ASP A 33 30.58 24.43 33.41
CA ASP A 33 30.10 23.62 32.27
C ASP A 33 30.49 22.13 32.30
N GLU A 34 31.40 21.69 33.18
CA GLU A 34 31.98 20.35 33.11
C GLU A 34 30.96 19.24 33.46
N ILE A 35 30.94 18.20 32.62
CA ILE A 35 30.07 17.03 32.78
C ILE A 35 30.78 16.03 33.71
N TYR A 36 30.41 16.02 34.99
CA TYR A 36 31.03 15.16 35.99
C TYR A 36 30.37 13.77 36.14
N ASP A 37 29.13 13.60 35.68
CA ASP A 37 28.38 12.35 35.80
C ASP A 37 28.93 11.24 34.90
N ASP A 38 29.57 11.62 33.79
CA ASP A 38 30.36 10.76 32.92
C ASP A 38 31.85 11.18 33.01
N PRO A 39 32.73 10.36 33.64
CA PRO A 39 34.16 10.64 33.72
C PRO A 39 34.84 10.80 32.36
N ASP A 40 34.41 10.05 31.33
CA ASP A 40 35.01 10.03 30.00
C ASP A 40 34.44 11.11 29.05
N ALA A 41 33.39 11.84 29.48
CA ALA A 41 32.83 12.95 28.72
C ALA A 41 33.87 14.04 28.39
N PRO A 42 33.85 14.63 27.18
CA PRO A 42 34.82 15.65 26.74
C PRO A 42 34.90 16.84 27.70
N SER A 43 36.09 17.06 28.24
CA SER A 43 36.37 17.95 29.37
C SER A 43 37.38 19.03 29.00
N LYS A 44 37.20 20.26 29.51
CA LYS A 44 38.18 21.36 29.38
C LYS A 44 39.29 21.23 30.44
N ILE A 45 39.02 20.52 31.54
CA ILE A 45 39.97 20.22 32.63
C ILE A 45 40.68 18.87 32.44
N SER A 46 41.72 18.61 33.24
CA SER A 46 42.44 17.33 33.16
C SER A 46 41.66 16.18 33.82
N ALA A 47 41.81 14.94 33.35
CA ALA A 47 41.11 13.78 33.93
C ALA A 47 41.43 13.57 35.43
N ALA A 48 42.66 13.87 35.86
CA ALA A 48 43.05 13.81 37.27
C ALA A 48 42.33 14.88 38.12
N GLU A 49 42.18 16.10 37.58
CA GLU A 49 41.45 17.19 38.22
C GLU A 49 39.94 16.92 38.25
N LYS A 50 39.37 16.38 37.17
CA LYS A 50 37.97 15.96 37.09
C LYS A 50 37.66 14.90 38.15
N GLN A 51 38.52 13.88 38.28
CA GLN A 51 38.41 12.87 39.33
C GLN A 51 38.57 13.47 40.74
N GLN A 52 39.49 14.41 40.94
CA GLN A 52 39.68 15.09 42.23
C GLN A 52 38.43 15.88 42.64
N ARG A 53 37.82 16.64 41.72
CA ARG A 53 36.57 17.38 41.97
C ARG A 53 35.41 16.43 42.28
N ILE A 54 35.31 15.29 41.57
CA ILE A 54 34.31 14.25 41.85
C ILE A 54 34.47 13.70 43.27
N GLU A 55 35.70 13.38 43.68
CA GLU A 55 35.94 12.82 45.02
C GLU A 55 35.68 13.85 46.14
N GLN A 56 36.07 15.12 45.93
CA GLN A 56 35.73 16.22 46.83
C GLN A 56 34.22 16.50 46.92
N GLY A 57 33.48 16.32 45.83
CA GLY A 57 32.01 16.41 45.81
C GLY A 57 31.35 15.31 46.64
N LYS A 58 31.84 14.06 46.51
CA LYS A 58 31.40 12.94 47.35
C LYS A 58 31.76 13.14 48.82
N GLU A 59 32.95 13.67 49.11
CA GLU A 59 33.39 13.93 50.49
C GLU A 59 32.50 14.98 51.16
N ARG A 60 32.18 16.09 50.49
CA ARG A 60 31.18 17.06 50.98
C ARG A 60 29.82 16.39 51.21
N LEU A 61 29.30 15.67 50.20
CA LEU A 61 28.01 14.99 50.28
C LEU A 61 27.93 14.05 51.48
N ASN A 62 28.93 13.18 51.67
CA ASN A 62 29.01 12.22 52.78
C ASN A 62 29.16 12.89 54.16
N GLN A 63 29.68 14.12 54.22
CA GLN A 63 29.76 14.90 55.47
C GLN A 63 28.48 15.69 55.77
N THR A 64 27.65 15.96 54.75
CA THR A 64 26.31 16.58 54.89
C THR A 64 25.16 15.58 55.05
N ALA A 65 25.34 14.33 54.61
CA ALA A 65 24.32 13.30 54.68
C ALA A 65 24.10 12.85 56.14
N TYR A 66 22.85 12.84 56.58
CA TYR A 66 22.43 12.27 57.85
C TYR A 66 21.95 10.84 57.65
N ASP A 67 22.29 9.93 58.57
CA ASP A 67 21.66 8.60 58.63
C ASP A 67 20.13 8.74 58.75
N ASP A 68 19.36 7.85 58.10
CA ASP A 68 17.88 7.87 58.15
C ASP A 68 17.32 7.94 59.58
N SER A 69 18.00 7.29 60.53
CA SER A 69 17.64 7.32 61.96
C SER A 69 17.78 8.70 62.63
N VAL A 70 18.64 9.57 62.11
CA VAL A 70 18.80 10.96 62.55
C VAL A 70 17.72 11.83 61.90
N VAL A 71 17.42 11.60 60.62
CA VAL A 71 16.33 12.29 59.90
C VAL A 71 14.99 12.02 60.57
N SER A 72 14.67 10.76 60.88
CA SER A 72 13.43 10.37 61.56
C SER A 72 13.29 11.00 62.96
N GLU A 73 14.35 11.01 63.78
CA GLU A 73 14.35 11.65 65.10
C GLU A 73 14.28 13.20 65.02
N MET A 74 14.65 13.81 63.88
CA MET A 74 14.37 15.23 63.61
C MET A 74 12.91 15.46 63.20
N GLU A 75 12.38 14.62 62.32
CA GLU A 75 10.98 14.66 61.87
C GLU A 75 10.03 14.52 63.06
N ASP A 76 10.26 13.55 63.95
CA ASP A 76 9.50 13.35 65.19
C ASP A 76 9.51 14.59 66.09
N ARG A 77 10.62 15.35 66.12
CA ARG A 77 10.74 16.58 66.92
C ARG A 77 10.02 17.77 66.31
N LEU A 78 10.03 17.89 64.98
CA LEU A 78 9.24 18.88 64.25
C LEU A 78 7.75 18.59 64.39
N ASN A 79 7.34 17.33 64.19
CA ASN A 79 5.98 16.86 64.44
C ASN A 79 5.54 17.15 65.89
N GLN A 80 6.36 16.85 66.91
CA GLN A 80 6.02 17.17 68.31
C GLN A 80 5.80 18.68 68.56
N PHE A 81 6.62 19.54 67.96
CA PHE A 81 6.47 20.99 68.04
C PHE A 81 5.18 21.47 67.37
N ASP A 82 4.95 21.05 66.13
CA ASP A 82 3.78 21.45 65.35
C ASP A 82 2.48 20.88 65.92
N PHE A 83 2.46 19.64 66.41
CA PHE A 83 1.29 19.06 67.05
C PHE A 83 0.89 19.87 68.29
N SER A 84 1.86 20.25 69.11
CA SER A 84 1.62 21.09 70.31
C SER A 84 1.03 22.45 69.93
N ARG A 85 1.58 23.09 68.89
CA ARG A 85 1.18 24.39 68.35
C ARG A 85 -0.23 24.35 67.76
N ILE A 86 -0.52 23.34 66.93
CA ILE A 86 -1.82 23.13 66.28
C ILE A 86 -2.90 22.79 67.33
N THR A 87 -2.62 21.93 68.31
CA THR A 87 -3.59 21.60 69.36
C THR A 87 -3.98 22.83 70.17
N GLN A 88 -3.01 23.63 70.64
CA GLN A 88 -3.29 24.85 71.41
C GLN A 88 -4.15 25.86 70.62
N GLY A 89 -3.88 26.02 69.32
CA GLY A 89 -4.68 26.88 68.44
C GLY A 89 -6.10 26.36 68.20
N LEU A 90 -6.27 25.05 68.01
CA LEU A 90 -7.60 24.41 67.86
C LEU A 90 -8.41 24.39 69.16
N GLU A 91 -7.76 24.38 70.33
CA GLU A 91 -8.42 24.57 71.63
C GLU A 91 -8.98 25.99 71.75
N ALA A 92 -8.15 27.01 71.54
CA ALA A 92 -8.59 28.41 71.54
C ALA A 92 -9.66 28.72 70.47
N ALA A 93 -9.55 28.11 69.27
CA ALA A 93 -10.58 28.22 68.23
C ALA A 93 -11.93 27.61 68.66
N ALA A 94 -11.92 26.49 69.38
CA ALA A 94 -13.13 25.87 69.92
C ALA A 94 -13.76 26.68 71.05
N GLU A 95 -12.96 27.27 71.95
CA GLU A 95 -13.45 28.20 72.98
C GLU A 95 -14.14 29.41 72.33
N PHE A 96 -13.51 30.01 71.31
CA PHE A 96 -14.08 31.12 70.55
C PHE A 96 -15.40 30.74 69.83
N ILE A 97 -15.50 29.54 69.27
CA ILE A 97 -16.75 29.02 68.66
C ILE A 97 -17.84 28.83 69.71
N ASN A 98 -17.50 28.33 70.91
CA ASN A 98 -18.46 28.13 72.00
C ASN A 98 -18.96 29.45 72.60
N ALA A 99 -18.09 30.46 72.75
CA ALA A 99 -18.50 31.82 73.10
C ALA A 99 -19.51 32.41 72.10
N HIS A 100 -19.42 32.00 70.83
CA HIS A 100 -20.34 32.36 69.74
C HIS A 100 -21.53 31.38 69.57
N ASN A 101 -22.01 30.77 70.65
CA ASN A 101 -23.13 29.84 70.68
C ASN A 101 -23.00 28.65 69.68
N GLY A 102 -21.76 28.25 69.33
CA GLY A 102 -21.49 27.18 68.38
C GLY A 102 -21.68 27.56 66.90
N VAL A 103 -21.80 28.85 66.57
CA VAL A 103 -22.10 29.36 65.21
C VAL A 103 -21.19 30.53 64.80
N ALA A 104 -19.86 30.28 64.82
CA ALA A 104 -18.87 31.14 64.16
C ALA A 104 -18.43 30.52 62.82
N GLY A 105 -18.28 31.35 61.79
CA GLY A 105 -17.65 30.98 60.50
C GLY A 105 -16.49 31.93 60.18
N GLN A 106 -15.77 31.74 59.08
CA GLN A 106 -14.58 32.54 58.73
C GLN A 106 -14.78 34.06 58.92
N SER A 107 -15.92 34.60 58.49
CA SER A 107 -16.28 36.02 58.60
C SER A 107 -16.53 36.53 60.03
N THR A 108 -16.58 35.66 61.03
CA THR A 108 -16.64 36.02 62.45
C THR A 108 -15.23 36.26 62.96
N PHE A 109 -14.35 35.25 62.84
CA PHE A 109 -12.93 35.35 63.19
C PHE A 109 -12.24 36.57 62.54
N LEU A 110 -12.47 36.80 61.24
CA LEU A 110 -11.90 37.94 60.50
C LEU A 110 -12.48 39.31 60.91
N LYS A 111 -13.66 39.37 61.54
CA LYS A 111 -14.26 40.62 62.03
C LYS A 111 -13.85 40.98 63.46
N GLU A 112 -13.33 40.01 64.19
CA GLU A 112 -12.96 40.11 65.60
C GLU A 112 -11.44 39.93 65.78
N GLU A 113 -10.68 40.11 64.69
CA GLU A 113 -9.21 40.10 64.66
C GLU A 113 -8.60 38.79 65.20
N LYS A 114 -9.32 37.66 65.02
CA LYS A 114 -8.94 36.29 65.41
C LYS A 114 -8.56 35.40 64.23
N GLU A 115 -7.86 35.98 63.26
CA GLU A 115 -7.27 35.25 62.13
C GLU A 115 -6.20 34.24 62.55
N GLU A 116 -5.48 34.47 63.66
CA GLU A 116 -4.56 33.51 64.29
C GLU A 116 -5.20 32.13 64.53
N LEU A 117 -6.48 32.09 64.92
CA LEU A 117 -7.21 30.86 65.20
C LEU A 117 -7.69 30.13 63.92
N LEU A 118 -7.78 30.86 62.80
CA LEU A 118 -7.99 30.25 61.48
C LEU A 118 -6.68 29.68 60.94
N ILE A 119 -5.53 30.32 61.18
CA ILE A 119 -4.22 29.81 60.77
C ILE A 119 -3.98 28.42 61.36
N SER A 120 -4.21 28.20 62.66
CA SER A 120 -4.07 26.87 63.26
C SER A 120 -5.02 25.80 62.69
N LEU A 121 -6.17 26.20 62.12
CA LEU A 121 -7.03 25.28 61.37
C LEU A 121 -6.42 24.94 60.00
N TYR A 122 -5.84 25.92 59.29
CA TYR A 122 -5.14 25.67 58.03
C TYR A 122 -3.87 24.82 58.23
N GLU A 123 -3.09 25.07 59.29
CA GLU A 123 -1.93 24.25 59.66
C GLU A 123 -2.33 22.80 59.97
N ALA A 124 -3.47 22.57 60.63
CA ALA A 124 -4.03 21.23 60.79
C ALA A 124 -4.40 20.57 59.44
N ILE A 125 -4.88 21.33 58.46
CA ILE A 125 -5.21 20.84 57.10
C ILE A 125 -3.93 20.59 56.28
N CYS A 126 -2.81 21.25 56.56
CA CYS A 126 -1.52 20.92 55.93
C CYS A 126 -0.83 19.72 56.60
N CYS A 127 -0.96 19.56 57.92
CA CYS A 127 -0.26 18.53 58.68
C CYS A 127 -0.97 17.16 58.66
N MET A 128 -0.72 16.34 57.63
CA MET A 128 -1.18 14.95 57.58
C MET A 128 -0.75 14.09 58.78
N PRO A 129 0.50 14.16 59.29
CA PRO A 129 0.89 13.43 60.50
C PRO A 129 -0.01 13.75 61.70
N TYR A 130 -0.35 15.03 61.92
CA TYR A 130 -1.25 15.46 63.00
C TYR A 130 -2.65 14.85 62.87
N LEU A 131 -3.24 14.89 61.66
CA LEU A 131 -4.59 14.36 61.42
C LEU A 131 -4.65 12.84 61.24
N SER A 132 -3.53 12.15 61.01
CA SER A 132 -3.48 10.69 61.02
C SER A 132 -3.99 10.12 62.36
N LEU A 133 -3.70 10.81 63.47
CA LEU A 133 -4.03 10.38 64.83
C LEU A 133 -5.53 10.61 65.15
N PRO A 134 -6.28 9.56 65.60
CA PRO A 134 -7.71 9.69 65.89
C PRO A 134 -8.09 10.68 67.01
N GLU A 135 -7.19 10.89 67.98
CA GLU A 135 -7.42 11.79 69.12
C GLU A 135 -7.40 13.26 68.67
N ASN A 136 -6.35 13.67 67.96
CA ASN A 136 -6.20 15.00 67.37
C ASN A 136 -7.39 15.40 66.47
N ARG A 137 -7.93 14.43 65.73
CA ARG A 137 -9.12 14.61 64.88
C ARG A 137 -10.38 15.04 65.65
N LYS A 138 -10.51 14.76 66.96
CA LYS A 138 -11.70 15.16 67.76
C LYS A 138 -11.84 16.68 67.82
N GLN A 139 -10.76 17.36 68.21
CA GLN A 139 -10.74 18.82 68.34
C GLN A 139 -10.82 19.49 66.96
N PHE A 140 -10.07 18.97 65.98
CA PHE A 140 -10.13 19.42 64.59
C PHE A 140 -11.56 19.38 64.02
N ASN A 141 -12.26 18.24 64.14
CA ASN A 141 -13.61 18.08 63.58
C ASN A 141 -14.59 19.11 64.17
N PHE A 142 -14.56 19.38 65.48
CA PHE A 142 -15.45 20.36 66.10
C PHE A 142 -15.29 21.77 65.48
N VAL A 143 -14.05 22.21 65.28
CA VAL A 143 -13.71 23.52 64.69
C VAL A 143 -14.04 23.54 63.20
N PHE A 144 -13.55 22.55 62.45
CA PHE A 144 -13.69 22.40 61.00
C PHE A 144 -15.16 22.29 60.55
N GLU A 145 -15.98 21.50 61.23
CA GLU A 145 -17.39 21.35 60.93
C GLU A 145 -18.18 22.61 61.30
N SER A 146 -17.86 23.24 62.45
CA SER A 146 -18.57 24.44 62.91
C SER A 146 -18.41 25.63 61.99
N ILE A 147 -17.19 25.87 61.49
CA ILE A 147 -16.92 26.95 60.54
C ILE A 147 -17.68 26.77 59.22
N GLN A 148 -17.94 25.52 58.82
CA GLN A 148 -18.54 25.19 57.53
C GLN A 148 -20.07 25.04 57.52
N LYS A 149 -20.73 25.18 58.68
CA LYS A 149 -22.20 25.13 58.83
C LYS A 149 -22.99 26.08 57.91
N ARG A 150 -22.35 27.11 57.32
CA ARG A 150 -22.99 28.10 56.42
C ARG A 150 -22.45 28.14 54.99
N LYS A 151 -21.16 27.86 54.80
CA LYS A 151 -20.47 27.79 53.49
C LYS A 151 -19.31 26.83 53.63
N ILE A 152 -19.05 26.03 52.60
CA ILE A 152 -17.87 25.14 52.54
C ILE A 152 -16.60 26.02 52.54
N LEU A 153 -15.57 25.57 53.25
CA LEU A 153 -14.26 26.21 53.28
C LEU A 153 -13.68 26.25 51.86
N LYS A 154 -13.07 27.37 51.48
CA LYS A 154 -12.36 27.51 50.21
C LYS A 154 -10.86 27.55 50.43
N LEU A 155 -10.18 26.73 49.64
CA LEU A 155 -8.75 26.79 49.33
C LEU A 155 -8.60 26.66 47.81
N ASP A 156 -7.49 27.18 47.30
CA ASP A 156 -7.20 27.25 45.86
C ASP A 156 -6.03 26.33 45.43
N GLU A 157 -5.46 25.58 46.38
CA GLU A 157 -4.48 24.51 46.20
C GLU A 157 -5.09 23.15 46.59
N ILE A 158 -4.52 22.04 46.13
CA ILE A 158 -4.89 20.69 46.63
C ILE A 158 -3.90 20.33 47.74
N LEU A 159 -4.41 20.03 48.94
CA LEU A 159 -3.60 19.63 50.09
C LEU A 159 -3.71 18.12 50.35
N PRO A 160 -2.68 17.46 50.91
CA PRO A 160 -2.68 16.01 51.12
C PRO A 160 -3.90 15.48 51.91
N THR A 161 -4.37 16.26 52.89
CA THR A 161 -5.57 15.95 53.69
C THR A 161 -6.87 15.93 52.87
N MET A 162 -6.94 16.66 51.75
CA MET A 162 -8.12 16.63 50.88
C MET A 162 -8.23 15.27 50.19
N THR A 163 -7.11 14.73 49.68
CA THR A 163 -7.06 13.38 49.11
C THR A 163 -7.43 12.33 50.15
N PHE A 164 -6.93 12.45 51.38
CA PHE A 164 -7.37 11.60 52.50
C PHE A 164 -8.89 11.70 52.76
N PHE A 165 -9.44 12.92 52.78
CA PHE A 165 -10.86 13.17 53.03
C PHE A 165 -11.79 12.75 51.89
N LEU A 166 -11.32 12.62 50.64
CA LEU A 166 -12.11 11.99 49.55
C LEU A 166 -12.54 10.56 49.92
N PHE A 167 -11.74 9.85 50.72
CA PHE A 167 -11.95 8.44 51.07
C PHE A 167 -12.45 8.20 52.50
N ASP A 168 -12.62 9.27 53.30
CA ASP A 168 -13.14 9.20 54.66
C ASP A 168 -14.67 8.96 54.70
N GLU A 169 -15.20 8.61 55.87
CA GLU A 169 -16.62 8.34 56.09
C GLU A 169 -17.39 9.58 56.56
N ASN A 170 -16.70 10.60 57.07
CA ASN A 170 -17.32 11.86 57.50
C ASN A 170 -17.75 12.70 56.29
N GLU A 171 -19.07 12.89 56.15
CA GLU A 171 -19.65 13.63 55.02
C GLU A 171 -19.13 15.06 54.87
N ILE A 172 -18.83 15.77 55.96
CA ILE A 172 -18.42 17.18 55.90
C ILE A 172 -17.00 17.29 55.36
N ARG A 173 -16.11 16.39 55.81
CA ARG A 173 -14.73 16.28 55.31
C ARG A 173 -14.71 15.82 53.84
N ASN A 174 -15.50 14.81 53.48
CA ASN A 174 -15.66 14.37 52.08
C ASN A 174 -16.23 15.49 51.18
N ARG A 175 -17.30 16.16 51.59
CA ARG A 175 -17.94 17.25 50.83
C ARG A 175 -17.02 18.45 50.60
N PHE A 176 -16.14 18.75 51.56
CA PHE A 176 -15.08 19.76 51.41
C PHE A 176 -14.03 19.35 50.36
N ALA A 177 -13.54 18.10 50.43
CA ALA A 177 -12.57 17.60 49.45
C ALA A 177 -13.16 17.57 48.03
N VAL A 178 -14.37 17.02 47.87
CA VAL A 178 -15.12 17.02 46.60
C VAL A 178 -15.32 18.45 46.07
N HIS A 179 -15.64 19.42 46.93
CA HIS A 179 -15.78 20.82 46.50
C HIS A 179 -14.45 21.42 46.02
N THR A 180 -13.32 21.05 46.63
CA THR A 180 -12.02 21.58 46.23
C THR A 180 -11.53 20.95 44.92
N PHE A 181 -11.55 19.61 44.80
CA PHE A 181 -11.20 18.93 43.54
C PHE A 181 -12.09 19.37 42.36
N SER A 182 -13.40 19.57 42.58
CA SER A 182 -14.31 20.05 41.52
C SER A 182 -14.15 21.53 41.12
N ARG A 183 -13.27 22.29 41.80
CA ARG A 183 -12.87 23.64 41.38
C ARG A 183 -11.58 23.68 40.56
N GLN A 184 -10.77 22.62 40.60
CA GLN A 184 -9.45 22.63 39.95
C GLN A 184 -9.56 22.19 38.48
N PRO A 185 -8.94 22.93 37.53
CA PRO A 185 -8.95 22.56 36.12
C PRO A 185 -7.89 21.49 35.78
N SER A 186 -6.76 21.53 36.47
CA SER A 186 -5.57 20.69 36.26
C SER A 186 -4.62 20.83 37.46
N ILE A 187 -3.65 19.93 37.60
CA ILE A 187 -2.55 20.03 38.57
C ILE A 187 -1.19 19.81 37.89
N THR A 188 -0.09 19.99 38.62
CA THR A 188 1.27 19.64 38.20
C THR A 188 1.69 18.24 38.70
N ALA A 189 2.89 17.78 38.31
CA ALA A 189 3.48 16.56 38.84
C ALA A 189 3.91 16.69 40.31
N GLU A 190 4.35 17.88 40.72
CA GLU A 190 4.73 18.19 42.12
C GLU A 190 3.49 18.16 43.03
N ASP A 191 2.37 18.74 42.58
CA ASP A 191 1.07 18.64 43.26
C ASP A 191 0.59 17.19 43.41
N PHE A 192 0.78 16.37 42.36
CA PHE A 192 0.40 14.95 42.41
C PHE A 192 1.22 14.20 43.46
N GLU A 193 2.55 14.35 43.43
CA GLU A 193 3.44 13.60 44.31
C GLU A 193 3.24 14.01 45.78
N TRP A 194 3.12 15.32 46.04
CA TRP A 194 2.91 15.84 47.39
C TRP A 194 1.50 15.57 47.94
N ALA A 195 0.45 15.91 47.17
CA ALA A 195 -0.92 15.91 47.69
C ALA A 195 -1.73 14.64 47.38
N ILE A 196 -1.34 13.85 46.37
CA ILE A 196 -2.17 12.73 45.88
C ILE A 196 -1.52 11.37 46.12
N HIS A 197 -0.23 11.18 45.78
CA HIS A 197 0.43 9.88 45.70
C HIS A 197 0.15 8.96 46.91
N ASP A 198 0.62 9.33 48.10
CA ASP A 198 0.55 8.46 49.27
C ASP A 198 -0.88 8.21 49.77
N ASN A 199 -1.73 9.23 49.71
CA ASN A 199 -3.12 9.11 50.16
C ASN A 199 -3.97 8.27 49.20
N LEU A 200 -3.67 8.33 47.89
CA LEU A 200 -4.25 7.43 46.89
C LEU A 200 -3.71 6.00 47.04
N ALA A 201 -2.40 5.82 47.27
CA ALA A 201 -1.80 4.51 47.51
C ALA A 201 -2.41 3.80 48.73
N ASN A 202 -2.54 4.50 49.86
CA ASN A 202 -3.20 3.99 51.06
C ASN A 202 -4.69 3.65 50.81
N ALA A 203 -5.39 4.43 49.99
CA ALA A 203 -6.78 4.15 49.62
C ALA A 203 -6.92 2.92 48.70
N ILE A 204 -6.00 2.74 47.74
CA ILE A 204 -5.89 1.56 46.87
C ILE A 204 -5.69 0.29 47.71
N LEU A 205 -4.74 0.31 48.65
CA LEU A 205 -4.49 -0.83 49.55
C LEU A 205 -5.72 -1.17 50.40
N LYS A 206 -6.41 -0.16 50.93
CA LYS A 206 -7.66 -0.34 51.69
C LYS A 206 -8.81 -0.86 50.82
N ALA A 207 -8.87 -0.48 49.54
CA ALA A 207 -9.87 -0.98 48.59
C ALA A 207 -9.58 -2.41 48.10
N ASN A 208 -8.34 -2.89 48.22
CA ASN A 208 -7.96 -4.26 47.89
C ASN A 208 -8.34 -5.29 48.98
N ASP A 209 -8.69 -4.85 50.19
CA ASP A 209 -9.16 -5.73 51.26
C ASP A 209 -10.45 -6.46 50.83
N ILE A 210 -10.47 -7.79 50.99
CA ILE A 210 -11.63 -8.65 50.72
C ILE A 210 -12.83 -8.26 51.61
N ASN A 211 -12.58 -7.61 52.75
CA ASN A 211 -13.58 -7.13 53.70
C ASN A 211 -14.02 -5.67 53.46
N ALA A 212 -13.54 -5.01 52.38
CA ALA A 212 -13.92 -3.64 52.05
C ALA A 212 -15.44 -3.54 51.79
N SER A 213 -16.13 -2.66 52.51
CA SER A 213 -17.58 -2.51 52.40
C SER A 213 -18.00 -1.83 51.10
N ASP A 214 -19.16 -2.19 50.55
CA ASP A 214 -19.74 -1.53 49.36
C ASP A 214 -19.81 0.00 49.50
N GLN A 215 -20.04 0.51 50.72
CA GLN A 215 -20.06 1.96 50.98
C GLN A 215 -18.67 2.58 50.86
N PHE A 216 -17.61 1.90 51.34
CA PHE A 216 -16.25 2.36 51.15
C PHE A 216 -15.83 2.26 49.68
N LEU A 217 -16.13 1.16 49.00
CA LEU A 217 -15.83 0.99 47.57
C LEU A 217 -16.56 2.04 46.70
N LEU A 218 -17.80 2.39 47.03
CA LEU A 218 -18.53 3.46 46.36
C LEU A 218 -17.84 4.82 46.55
N ARG A 219 -17.46 5.18 47.79
CA ARG A 219 -16.72 6.42 48.07
C ARG A 219 -15.33 6.43 47.42
N PHE A 220 -14.64 5.28 47.39
CA PHE A 220 -13.34 5.12 46.76
C PHE A 220 -13.39 5.44 45.26
N TRP A 221 -14.25 4.78 44.50
CA TRP A 221 -14.34 5.03 43.06
C TRP A 221 -14.93 6.42 42.71
N GLN A 222 -15.74 7.02 43.60
CA GLN A 222 -16.16 8.42 43.48
C GLN A 222 -15.00 9.40 43.72
N GLY A 223 -14.23 9.21 44.79
CA GLY A 223 -13.04 10.02 45.09
C GLY A 223 -11.98 9.90 44.00
N PHE A 224 -11.74 8.69 43.50
CA PHE A 224 -10.83 8.46 42.39
C PHE A 224 -11.26 9.18 41.10
N LEU A 225 -12.56 9.23 40.79
CA LEU A 225 -13.06 10.05 39.67
C LEU A 225 -12.76 11.54 39.84
N HIS A 226 -12.80 12.08 41.07
CA HIS A 226 -12.43 13.48 41.33
C HIS A 226 -10.94 13.73 41.14
N ILE A 227 -10.07 12.80 41.57
CA ILE A 227 -8.62 12.84 41.28
C ILE A 227 -8.38 12.77 39.76
N LEU A 228 -8.92 11.74 39.10
CA LEU A 228 -8.72 11.50 37.68
C LEU A 228 -9.18 12.67 36.80
N ASN A 229 -10.22 13.40 37.22
CA ASN A 229 -10.69 14.60 36.51
C ASN A 229 -9.64 15.72 36.45
N VAL A 230 -8.76 15.87 37.45
CA VAL A 230 -7.72 16.94 37.47
C VAL A 230 -6.38 16.52 36.86
N LEU A 231 -6.20 15.24 36.50
CA LEU A 231 -5.01 14.76 35.78
C LEU A 231 -5.13 15.00 34.26
N ASP A 232 -4.04 15.38 33.58
CA ASP A 232 -3.96 15.34 32.12
C ASP A 232 -3.47 13.96 31.63
N GLU A 233 -3.31 13.78 30.30
CA GLU A 233 -2.76 12.53 29.75
C GLU A 233 -1.33 12.25 30.23
N ASN A 234 -0.50 13.29 30.40
CA ASN A 234 0.89 13.13 30.82
C ASN A 234 0.99 12.62 32.27
N LEU A 235 0.18 13.15 33.19
CA LEU A 235 0.12 12.71 34.59
C LEU A 235 -0.50 11.32 34.74
N VAL A 236 -1.48 10.96 33.89
CA VAL A 236 -2.00 9.59 33.85
C VAL A 236 -0.90 8.60 33.43
N PHE A 237 -0.08 8.95 32.43
CA PHE A 237 1.00 8.07 31.93
C PHE A 237 2.26 8.04 32.81
N HIS A 238 2.71 9.18 33.35
CA HIS A 238 3.99 9.29 34.06
C HIS A 238 3.89 9.30 35.59
N SER A 239 2.72 9.58 36.16
CA SER A 239 2.53 9.65 37.62
C SER A 239 1.59 8.56 38.13
N LEU A 240 0.32 8.58 37.72
CA LEU A 240 -0.70 7.62 38.19
C LEU A 240 -0.34 6.16 37.84
N ARG A 241 0.19 5.93 36.64
CA ARG A 241 0.69 4.62 36.19
C ARG A 241 2.00 4.21 36.87
N ALA A 242 2.85 5.19 37.23
CA ALA A 242 4.19 4.93 37.75
C ALA A 242 4.24 4.70 39.27
N MET A 243 3.12 4.93 39.98
CA MET A 243 2.98 4.68 41.41
C MET A 243 3.49 3.29 41.80
N SER A 244 4.31 3.22 42.85
CA SER A 244 4.92 1.97 43.34
C SER A 244 3.96 1.03 44.08
N VAL A 245 2.70 1.46 44.29
CA VAL A 245 1.66 0.70 45.01
C VAL A 245 1.28 -0.58 44.25
N GLN A 246 1.11 -1.68 44.99
CA GLN A 246 0.73 -2.98 44.46
C GLN A 246 -0.45 -3.57 45.25
N PRO A 247 -1.58 -3.96 44.61
CA PRO A 247 -1.87 -3.80 43.18
C PRO A 247 -1.93 -2.34 42.74
N SER A 248 -1.66 -2.06 41.46
CA SER A 248 -1.89 -0.71 40.91
C SER A 248 -3.39 -0.41 40.84
N ILE A 249 -3.77 0.84 40.53
CA ILE A 249 -5.18 1.21 40.30
C ILE A 249 -5.81 0.42 39.14
N TYR A 250 -5.01 0.05 38.14
CA TYR A 250 -5.43 -0.74 36.97
C TYR A 250 -5.67 -2.21 37.36
N ASP A 251 -4.72 -2.81 38.09
CA ASP A 251 -4.86 -4.19 38.59
C ASP A 251 -6.03 -4.31 39.58
N LEU A 252 -6.18 -3.34 40.48
CA LEU A 252 -7.30 -3.26 41.42
C LEU A 252 -8.65 -3.21 40.67
N MET A 253 -8.75 -2.40 39.61
CA MET A 253 -9.95 -2.30 38.79
C MET A 253 -10.33 -3.65 38.18
N LEU A 254 -9.41 -4.36 37.53
CA LEU A 254 -9.70 -5.69 36.97
C LEU A 254 -9.98 -6.74 38.06
N ALA A 255 -9.19 -6.76 39.15
CA ALA A 255 -9.36 -7.74 40.21
C ALA A 255 -10.67 -7.56 41.01
N GLN A 256 -11.22 -6.34 41.06
CA GLN A 256 -12.51 -6.07 41.69
C GLN A 256 -13.71 -6.41 40.79
N MET A 257 -13.66 -6.17 39.46
CA MET A 257 -14.84 -6.32 38.58
C MET A 257 -15.61 -7.65 38.78
N PRO A 258 -14.98 -8.84 38.79
CA PRO A 258 -15.67 -10.13 39.03
C PRO A 258 -16.17 -10.35 40.46
N ARG A 259 -15.80 -9.48 41.42
CA ARG A 259 -16.19 -9.59 42.83
C ARG A 259 -17.38 -8.70 43.19
N ILE A 260 -17.66 -7.65 42.43
CA ILE A 260 -18.72 -6.69 42.76
C ILE A 260 -20.12 -7.31 42.65
N THR A 261 -20.85 -7.30 43.76
CA THR A 261 -22.27 -7.67 43.86
C THR A 261 -23.20 -6.46 43.90
N SER A 262 -22.71 -5.29 44.34
CA SER A 262 -23.47 -4.05 44.39
C SER A 262 -23.51 -3.31 43.05
N VAL A 263 -24.71 -3.15 42.49
CA VAL A 263 -24.95 -2.42 41.23
C VAL A 263 -24.49 -0.96 41.29
N GLN A 264 -24.56 -0.31 42.46
CA GLN A 264 -24.14 1.09 42.58
C GLN A 264 -22.60 1.22 42.54
N VAL A 265 -21.87 0.29 43.15
CA VAL A 265 -20.40 0.23 43.04
C VAL A 265 -20.02 -0.03 41.58
N LEU A 266 -20.69 -0.98 40.90
CA LEU A 266 -20.43 -1.25 39.48
C LEU A 266 -20.74 -0.03 38.58
N LYS A 267 -21.85 0.70 38.79
CA LYS A 267 -22.17 1.92 38.02
C LYS A 267 -21.07 3.00 38.15
N VAL A 268 -20.40 3.13 39.30
CA VAL A 268 -19.28 4.08 39.47
C VAL A 268 -17.96 3.51 38.92
N LEU A 269 -17.68 2.24 39.15
CA LEU A 269 -16.48 1.55 38.65
C LEU A 269 -16.42 1.56 37.10
N LEU A 270 -17.56 1.37 36.43
CA LEU A 270 -17.66 1.54 34.98
C LEU A 270 -17.38 3.00 34.55
N LYS A 271 -17.80 4.01 35.32
CA LYS A 271 -17.45 5.41 35.03
C LYS A 271 -15.95 5.68 35.21
N ALA A 272 -15.30 5.07 36.20
CA ALA A 272 -13.84 5.15 36.38
C ALA A 272 -13.10 4.51 35.19
N PHE A 273 -13.50 3.30 34.78
CA PHE A 273 -13.01 2.60 33.59
C PHE A 273 -13.14 3.46 32.32
N CYS A 274 -14.34 4.00 32.05
CA CYS A 274 -14.59 4.90 30.92
C CYS A 274 -13.77 6.19 30.97
N SER A 275 -13.48 6.71 32.16
CA SER A 275 -12.73 7.96 32.31
C SER A 275 -11.23 7.75 32.10
N LEU A 276 -10.68 6.62 32.60
CA LEU A 276 -9.28 6.24 32.35
C LEU A 276 -9.02 6.02 30.86
N ILE A 277 -9.84 5.19 30.21
CA ILE A 277 -9.63 4.80 28.81
C ILE A 277 -9.83 5.97 27.83
N ARG A 278 -10.64 6.98 28.20
CA ARG A 278 -10.79 8.23 27.44
C ARG A 278 -9.67 9.25 27.70
N LYS A 279 -9.07 9.27 28.89
CA LYS A 279 -7.99 10.23 29.24
C LYS A 279 -6.61 9.80 28.75
N SER A 280 -6.31 8.51 28.71
CA SER A 280 -5.19 7.99 27.93
C SER A 280 -5.43 6.53 27.52
N PRO A 281 -5.89 6.29 26.28
CA PRO A 281 -5.97 4.95 25.71
C PRO A 281 -4.64 4.21 25.79
N LYS A 282 -3.52 4.94 25.61
CA LYS A 282 -2.17 4.38 25.66
C LYS A 282 -1.81 3.93 27.08
N ALA A 283 -1.91 4.80 28.08
CA ALA A 283 -1.58 4.43 29.46
C ALA A 283 -2.43 3.25 29.97
N PHE A 284 -3.69 3.16 29.50
CA PHE A 284 -4.60 2.06 29.78
C PHE A 284 -4.15 0.74 29.12
N TRP A 285 -3.93 0.71 27.80
CA TRP A 285 -3.55 -0.54 27.12
C TRP A 285 -2.12 -0.99 27.43
N ASP A 286 -1.19 -0.06 27.64
CA ASP A 286 0.15 -0.36 28.14
C ASP A 286 0.10 -0.95 29.58
N ALA A 287 -0.98 -0.77 30.34
CA ALA A 287 -1.13 -1.34 31.70
C ALA A 287 -1.67 -2.78 31.64
N TYR A 288 -2.41 -3.10 30.58
CA TYR A 288 -2.98 -4.43 30.35
C TYR A 288 -2.26 -5.19 29.23
N SER A 289 -0.99 -4.89 28.98
CA SER A 289 -0.16 -5.50 27.92
C SER A 289 0.00 -7.03 28.02
N HIS A 290 -0.37 -7.63 29.15
CA HIS A 290 -0.37 -9.08 29.38
C HIS A 290 -1.76 -9.74 29.20
N TYR A 291 -2.81 -8.95 28.97
CA TYR A 291 -4.17 -9.41 28.74
C TYR A 291 -4.57 -9.20 27.28
N SER A 292 -5.41 -10.09 26.73
CA SER A 292 -6.10 -9.78 25.48
C SER A 292 -7.16 -8.71 25.72
N HIS A 293 -7.46 -7.92 24.69
CA HIS A 293 -8.59 -6.99 24.70
C HIS A 293 -9.89 -7.70 25.14
N THR A 294 -10.15 -8.91 24.64
CA THR A 294 -11.32 -9.73 25.03
C THR A 294 -11.35 -10.07 26.54
N ALA A 295 -10.22 -10.45 27.14
CA ALA A 295 -10.15 -10.81 28.56
C ALA A 295 -10.48 -9.63 29.49
N VAL A 296 -10.16 -8.39 29.08
CA VAL A 296 -10.52 -7.16 29.80
C VAL A 296 -12.04 -6.93 29.78
N ALA A 297 -12.70 -7.09 28.63
CA ALA A 297 -14.16 -7.02 28.55
C ALA A 297 -14.83 -8.13 29.38
N GLU A 298 -14.27 -9.33 29.38
CA GLU A 298 -14.82 -10.47 30.12
C GLU A 298 -14.79 -10.28 31.64
N GLN A 299 -13.90 -9.45 32.21
CA GLN A 299 -13.95 -9.11 33.64
C GLN A 299 -15.20 -8.29 33.98
N ILE A 300 -15.62 -7.36 33.11
CA ILE A 300 -16.84 -6.57 33.27
C ILE A 300 -18.07 -7.48 33.18
N LEU A 301 -18.13 -8.29 32.13
CA LEU A 301 -19.26 -9.20 31.85
C LEU A 301 -19.38 -10.31 32.91
N GLY A 302 -18.26 -10.73 33.50
CA GLY A 302 -18.19 -11.69 34.60
C GLY A 302 -18.66 -11.16 35.96
N SER A 303 -18.89 -9.85 36.10
CA SER A 303 -19.32 -9.25 37.37
C SER A 303 -20.70 -9.74 37.81
N PRO A 304 -20.89 -10.26 39.05
CA PRO A 304 -22.19 -10.69 39.56
C PRO A 304 -23.27 -9.60 39.49
N ALA A 305 -22.90 -8.33 39.70
CA ALA A 305 -23.81 -7.19 39.57
C ALA A 305 -24.25 -6.89 38.13
N PHE A 306 -23.51 -7.34 37.10
CA PHE A 306 -23.72 -6.93 35.70
C PHE A 306 -25.08 -7.41 35.14
N ARG A 307 -25.50 -8.64 35.45
CA ARG A 307 -26.82 -9.15 35.00
C ARG A 307 -27.97 -8.33 35.60
N THR A 308 -27.86 -7.93 36.87
CA THR A 308 -28.86 -7.09 37.53
C THR A 308 -28.84 -5.66 36.98
N LEU A 309 -27.67 -5.11 36.68
CA LEU A 309 -27.51 -3.81 36.01
C LEU A 309 -28.12 -3.79 34.60
N LEU A 310 -27.94 -4.85 33.80
CA LEU A 310 -28.66 -5.03 32.53
C LEU A 310 -30.17 -5.15 32.74
N THR A 311 -30.62 -5.94 33.71
CA THR A 311 -32.06 -6.14 34.00
C THR A 311 -32.75 -4.83 34.42
N GLN A 312 -32.02 -3.92 35.08
CA GLN A 312 -32.49 -2.57 35.45
C GLN A 312 -32.48 -1.56 34.29
N SER A 313 -31.94 -1.89 33.12
CA SER A 313 -31.94 -1.00 31.96
C SER A 313 -33.36 -0.90 31.37
N GLY A 314 -33.80 0.32 31.07
CA GLY A 314 -35.14 0.61 30.55
C GLY A 314 -35.29 2.07 30.11
N GLU A 315 -36.48 2.41 29.62
CA GLU A 315 -36.82 3.70 28.95
C GLU A 315 -36.42 4.95 29.76
N HIS A 316 -36.36 4.85 31.09
CA HIS A 316 -36.06 5.96 31.99
C HIS A 316 -34.58 6.12 32.39
N ASP A 317 -33.67 5.19 32.03
CA ASP A 317 -32.21 5.32 32.28
C ASP A 317 -31.48 6.04 31.11
N LEU A 318 -32.24 6.61 30.15
CA LEU A 318 -31.75 7.35 28.99
C LEU A 318 -31.35 8.80 29.33
N MET A 319 -30.26 8.92 30.10
CA MET A 319 -29.44 10.14 30.12
C MET A 319 -28.81 10.38 28.73
N LEU A 320 -28.20 11.56 28.54
CA LEU A 320 -27.38 11.88 27.34
C LEU A 320 -26.25 10.87 27.05
N GLU A 321 -25.87 10.04 28.04
CA GLU A 321 -24.82 9.02 27.94
C GLU A 321 -25.35 7.58 27.66
N GLY A 322 -26.67 7.40 27.52
CA GLY A 322 -27.29 6.08 27.34
C GLY A 322 -27.32 5.18 28.60
N PRO A 323 -27.74 3.91 28.48
CA PRO A 323 -27.87 3.00 29.63
C PRO A 323 -26.52 2.69 30.28
N ALA A 324 -26.43 2.88 31.60
CA ALA A 324 -25.16 2.75 32.33
C ALA A 324 -24.47 1.38 32.15
N ALA A 325 -25.26 0.31 31.97
CA ALA A 325 -24.79 -1.06 31.73
C ALA A 325 -23.89 -1.21 30.49
N ILE A 326 -24.06 -0.35 29.48
CA ILE A 326 -23.40 -0.46 28.17
C ILE A 326 -22.53 0.74 27.82
N SER A 327 -22.59 1.82 28.61
CA SER A 327 -21.84 3.08 28.45
C SER A 327 -20.31 2.95 28.29
N TRP A 328 -19.75 1.78 28.59
CA TRP A 328 -18.33 1.44 28.42
C TRP A 328 -17.99 0.82 27.06
N VAL A 329 -18.97 0.23 26.36
CA VAL A 329 -18.75 -0.60 25.17
C VAL A 329 -18.18 0.21 24.00
N LYS A 330 -18.78 1.37 23.69
CA LYS A 330 -18.26 2.26 22.64
C LYS A 330 -16.84 2.80 22.97
N PRO A 331 -16.58 3.46 24.12
CA PRO A 331 -15.22 3.90 24.47
C PRO A 331 -14.17 2.79 24.46
N PHE A 332 -14.56 1.59 24.89
CA PHE A 332 -13.74 0.40 24.85
C PHE A 332 -13.37 0.02 23.41
N VAL A 333 -14.35 -0.19 22.52
CA VAL A 333 -14.09 -0.54 21.11
C VAL A 333 -13.39 0.59 20.35
N GLU A 334 -13.63 1.86 20.68
CA GLU A 334 -12.91 3.00 20.10
C GLU A 334 -11.40 2.95 20.41
N SER A 335 -11.03 2.63 21.66
CA SER A 335 -9.64 2.65 22.15
C SER A 335 -8.73 1.53 21.61
N ILE A 336 -9.29 0.42 21.13
CA ILE A 336 -8.54 -0.77 20.67
C ILE A 336 -7.80 -0.44 19.35
N PRO A 337 -6.58 -0.96 19.10
CA PRO A 337 -5.94 -0.84 17.78
C PRO A 337 -6.81 -1.44 16.67
N THR A 338 -7.05 -0.72 15.57
CA THR A 338 -8.04 -1.10 14.53
C THR A 338 -7.95 -2.55 14.05
N HIS A 339 -6.74 -3.09 13.88
CA HIS A 339 -6.52 -4.47 13.46
C HIS A 339 -6.99 -5.55 14.47
N GLN A 340 -7.25 -5.21 15.73
CA GLN A 340 -7.76 -6.16 16.76
C GLN A 340 -9.24 -5.94 17.10
N LYS A 341 -9.91 -4.96 16.46
CA LYS A 341 -11.32 -4.65 16.74
C LYS A 341 -12.28 -5.75 16.30
N SER A 342 -11.96 -6.52 15.25
CA SER A 342 -12.80 -7.63 14.76
C SER A 342 -13.10 -8.67 15.84
N ASP A 343 -12.09 -8.99 16.65
CA ASP A 343 -12.12 -10.17 17.53
C ASP A 343 -12.74 -9.80 18.88
N ALA A 344 -12.44 -8.58 19.36
CA ALA A 344 -13.18 -7.93 20.43
C ALA A 344 -14.67 -7.77 20.06
N CYS A 345 -14.97 -7.39 18.81
CA CYS A 345 -16.34 -7.25 18.32
C CYS A 345 -17.09 -8.59 18.34
N ASP A 346 -16.56 -9.71 17.80
CA ASP A 346 -17.31 -10.98 17.84
C ASP A 346 -17.53 -11.49 19.27
N SER A 347 -16.56 -11.32 20.19
CA SER A 347 -16.77 -11.68 21.60
C SER A 347 -17.88 -10.84 22.25
N LEU A 348 -17.93 -9.53 22.01
CA LEU A 348 -19.00 -8.65 22.51
C LEU A 348 -20.36 -9.01 21.89
N LEU A 349 -20.43 -9.26 20.58
CA LEU A 349 -21.65 -9.68 19.88
C LEU A 349 -22.16 -11.05 20.38
N HIS A 350 -21.27 -12.02 20.59
CA HIS A 350 -21.60 -13.31 21.18
C HIS A 350 -22.16 -13.13 22.60
N HIS A 351 -21.47 -12.36 23.46
CA HIS A 351 -21.92 -12.10 24.81
C HIS A 351 -23.29 -11.40 24.85
N PHE A 352 -23.44 -10.25 24.20
CA PHE A 352 -24.70 -9.49 24.26
C PHE A 352 -25.85 -10.20 23.52
N LEU A 353 -25.66 -10.69 22.29
CA LEU A 353 -26.74 -11.23 21.47
C LEU A 353 -27.02 -12.73 21.66
N GLN A 354 -26.02 -13.53 22.04
CA GLN A 354 -26.20 -14.99 22.22
C GLN A 354 -26.32 -15.40 23.69
N ARG A 355 -25.63 -14.72 24.62
CA ARG A 355 -25.67 -15.06 26.07
C ARG A 355 -26.69 -14.23 26.86
N TYR A 356 -26.74 -12.90 26.72
CA TYR A 356 -27.64 -12.05 27.53
C TYR A 356 -29.02 -11.81 26.90
N ALA A 357 -29.11 -11.47 25.61
CA ALA A 357 -30.40 -11.18 24.96
C ALA A 357 -31.33 -12.41 24.87
N GLN A 358 -30.76 -13.62 24.79
CA GLN A 358 -31.50 -14.88 24.73
C GLN A 358 -31.94 -15.41 26.10
N ASP A 359 -31.48 -14.82 27.22
CA ASP A 359 -31.93 -15.18 28.57
C ASP A 359 -33.45 -14.99 28.70
N PRO A 360 -34.22 -16.04 29.03
CA PRO A 360 -35.67 -15.94 29.23
C PRO A 360 -36.07 -14.95 30.35
N ASN A 361 -35.16 -14.69 31.29
CA ASN A 361 -35.41 -13.83 32.45
C ASN A 361 -35.02 -12.36 32.23
N MET A 362 -34.41 -12.02 31.10
CA MET A 362 -33.96 -10.65 30.81
C MET A 362 -35.16 -9.75 30.45
N THR A 363 -35.22 -8.56 31.05
CA THR A 363 -36.28 -7.57 30.80
C THR A 363 -36.23 -7.03 29.37
N PRO A 364 -37.34 -6.50 28.81
CA PRO A 364 -37.35 -5.91 27.47
C PRO A 364 -36.30 -4.80 27.30
N GLY A 365 -36.15 -3.93 28.30
CA GLY A 365 -35.12 -2.89 28.31
C GLY A 365 -33.69 -3.43 28.43
N GLY A 366 -33.48 -4.51 29.20
CA GLY A 366 -32.19 -5.21 29.24
C GLY A 366 -31.83 -5.87 27.92
N LYS A 367 -32.81 -6.45 27.21
CA LYS A 367 -32.63 -6.99 25.85
C LYS A 367 -32.31 -5.88 24.85
N LEU A 368 -33.00 -4.73 24.92
CA LEU A 368 -32.69 -3.58 24.08
C LEU A 368 -31.28 -3.03 24.35
N ALA A 369 -30.84 -2.97 25.62
CA ALA A 369 -29.49 -2.57 25.97
C ALA A 369 -28.43 -3.53 25.41
N CYS A 370 -28.67 -4.85 25.43
CA CYS A 370 -27.80 -5.83 24.78
C CYS A 370 -27.73 -5.61 23.26
N THR A 371 -28.86 -5.33 22.62
CA THR A 371 -28.92 -4.99 21.19
C THR A 371 -28.15 -3.71 20.87
N LEU A 372 -28.33 -2.64 21.66
CA LEU A 372 -27.56 -1.40 21.53
C LEU A 372 -26.05 -1.66 21.62
N ALA A 373 -25.59 -2.32 22.68
CA ALA A 373 -24.18 -2.61 22.91
C ALA A 373 -23.54 -3.36 21.73
N ALA A 374 -24.23 -4.37 21.19
CA ALA A 374 -23.73 -5.14 20.05
C ALA A 374 -23.64 -4.28 18.78
N VAL A 375 -24.66 -3.49 18.48
CA VAL A 375 -24.70 -2.69 17.25
C VAL A 375 -23.78 -1.46 17.34
N GLU A 376 -23.58 -0.88 18.53
CA GLU A 376 -22.54 0.12 18.80
C GLU A 376 -21.13 -0.44 18.65
N ALA A 377 -20.85 -1.64 19.16
CA ALA A 377 -19.56 -2.32 18.99
C ALA A 377 -19.26 -2.60 17.51
N LEU A 378 -20.26 -3.12 16.76
CA LEU A 378 -20.13 -3.36 15.33
C LEU A 378 -19.96 -2.06 14.53
N SER A 379 -20.75 -1.03 14.83
CA SER A 379 -20.67 0.28 14.17
C SER A 379 -19.29 0.92 14.38
N SER A 380 -18.81 0.97 15.62
CA SER A 380 -17.50 1.55 15.98
C SER A 380 -16.32 0.74 15.41
N THR A 381 -16.51 -0.56 15.19
CA THR A 381 -15.52 -1.43 14.52
C THR A 381 -15.46 -1.13 13.02
N LEU A 382 -16.62 -1.10 12.34
CA LEU A 382 -16.70 -0.79 10.90
C LEU A 382 -16.22 0.65 10.61
N GLU A 383 -16.64 1.63 11.41
CA GLU A 383 -16.23 3.04 11.33
C GLU A 383 -14.70 3.20 11.39
N ALA A 384 -14.03 2.45 12.27
CA ALA A 384 -12.57 2.49 12.40
C ALA A 384 -11.82 1.98 11.15
N PHE A 385 -12.39 1.03 10.39
CA PHE A 385 -11.85 0.60 9.09
C PHE A 385 -12.26 1.52 7.93
N VAL A 386 -13.44 2.16 8.02
CA VAL A 386 -13.95 3.12 7.02
C VAL A 386 -13.28 4.50 7.13
N SER A 387 -12.68 4.84 8.28
CA SER A 387 -11.94 6.08 8.49
C SER A 387 -10.87 6.34 7.41
N PRO A 388 -10.76 7.56 6.85
CA PRO A 388 -9.66 7.96 5.98
C PRO A 388 -8.27 7.89 6.65
N SER A 389 -8.20 7.94 7.98
CA SER A 389 -6.94 7.76 8.72
C SER A 389 -6.42 6.33 8.71
N TYR A 390 -7.28 5.34 8.44
CA TYR A 390 -6.88 3.93 8.35
C TYR A 390 -6.62 3.54 6.89
N LYS A 391 -5.37 3.19 6.60
CA LYS A 391 -4.96 2.59 5.32
C LYS A 391 -5.29 1.11 5.35
N LEU A 392 -6.16 0.69 4.44
CA LEU A 392 -6.41 -0.72 4.17
C LEU A 392 -5.21 -1.29 3.40
N HIS A 393 -4.89 -2.54 3.66
CA HIS A 393 -3.86 -3.30 2.94
C HIS A 393 -4.40 -4.68 2.59
N ALA A 394 -4.46 -5.02 1.30
CA ALA A 394 -5.03 -6.29 0.84
C ALA A 394 -4.31 -7.54 1.37
N GLY A 395 -3.07 -7.39 1.84
CA GLY A 395 -2.29 -8.47 2.45
C GLY A 395 -2.51 -8.69 3.95
N SER A 396 -2.91 -7.66 4.73
CA SER A 396 -2.92 -7.75 6.21
C SER A 396 -4.19 -7.23 6.89
N SER A 397 -4.95 -6.31 6.27
CA SER A 397 -6.23 -5.86 6.83
C SER A 397 -7.38 -6.83 6.50
N THR A 398 -7.23 -7.61 5.43
CA THR A 398 -8.32 -8.33 4.75
C THR A 398 -8.99 -9.38 5.63
N ILE A 399 -8.27 -10.08 6.50
CA ILE A 399 -8.86 -10.98 7.51
C ILE A 399 -9.86 -10.19 8.38
N HIS A 400 -9.38 -9.14 9.05
CA HIS A 400 -10.15 -8.42 10.06
C HIS A 400 -11.35 -7.67 9.45
N THR A 401 -11.19 -7.11 8.24
CA THR A 401 -12.30 -6.47 7.51
C THR A 401 -13.33 -7.48 7.02
N ASN A 402 -12.89 -8.61 6.44
CA ASN A 402 -13.82 -9.64 5.96
C ASN A 402 -14.53 -10.33 7.13
N THR A 403 -13.88 -10.49 8.28
CA THR A 403 -14.51 -10.90 9.54
C THR A 403 -15.59 -9.90 9.96
N ALA A 404 -15.30 -8.61 10.07
CA ALA A 404 -16.30 -7.59 10.46
C ALA A 404 -17.51 -7.52 9.50
N LEU A 405 -17.27 -7.66 8.19
CA LEU A 405 -18.32 -7.75 7.17
C LEU A 405 -19.15 -9.04 7.31
N ASN A 406 -18.51 -10.19 7.56
CA ASN A 406 -19.20 -11.45 7.81
C ASN A 406 -20.00 -11.44 9.14
N LEU A 407 -19.55 -10.73 10.18
CA LEU A 407 -20.33 -10.48 11.39
C LEU A 407 -21.57 -9.63 11.09
N THR A 408 -21.44 -8.62 10.24
CA THR A 408 -22.58 -7.80 9.78
C THR A 408 -23.61 -8.69 9.07
N LEU A 409 -23.17 -9.58 8.17
CA LEU A 409 -24.06 -10.51 7.47
C LEU A 409 -24.70 -11.55 8.42
N LYS A 410 -23.95 -12.07 9.39
CA LYS A 410 -24.38 -13.01 10.45
C LYS A 410 -25.53 -12.46 11.30
N TYR A 411 -25.64 -11.13 11.44
CA TYR A 411 -26.68 -10.45 12.21
C TYR A 411 -27.58 -9.55 11.35
N LYS A 412 -27.67 -9.78 10.02
CA LYS A 412 -28.38 -8.90 9.08
C LYS A 412 -29.82 -8.59 9.49
N ASP A 413 -30.57 -9.58 9.95
CA ASP A 413 -32.00 -9.46 10.24
C ASP A 413 -32.28 -8.55 11.45
N LEU A 414 -31.35 -8.52 12.42
CA LEU A 414 -31.41 -7.60 13.56
C LEU A 414 -31.12 -6.17 13.12
N ILE A 415 -30.08 -5.97 12.30
CA ILE A 415 -29.69 -4.65 11.77
C ILE A 415 -30.82 -4.06 10.92
N ILE A 416 -31.45 -4.89 10.08
CA ILE A 416 -32.66 -4.60 9.30
C ILE A 416 -33.82 -4.16 10.20
N GLN A 417 -34.16 -4.95 11.22
CA GLN A 417 -35.26 -4.63 12.14
C GLN A 417 -35.05 -3.30 12.87
N LEU A 418 -33.80 -2.97 13.24
CA LEU A 418 -33.48 -1.69 13.87
C LEU A 418 -33.58 -0.51 12.89
N ALA A 419 -32.98 -0.64 11.70
CA ALA A 419 -33.03 0.41 10.68
C ALA A 419 -34.48 0.77 10.30
N GLN A 420 -35.39 -0.22 10.26
CA GLN A 420 -36.81 -0.04 9.96
C GLN A 420 -37.68 0.41 11.15
N LEU A 421 -37.11 0.71 12.33
CA LEU A 421 -37.90 1.22 13.46
C LEU A 421 -38.51 2.60 13.13
N PRO A 422 -39.83 2.80 13.34
CA PRO A 422 -40.47 4.07 13.02
C PRO A 422 -40.00 5.17 13.97
N PRO A 423 -39.77 6.41 13.50
CA PRO A 423 -39.32 7.54 14.31
C PRO A 423 -40.46 8.13 15.19
N SER A 424 -41.31 7.27 15.74
CA SER A 424 -42.45 7.61 16.60
C SER A 424 -42.05 8.11 17.98
N ASP A 425 -40.81 7.83 18.40
CA ASP A 425 -40.20 8.34 19.62
C ASP A 425 -38.67 8.47 19.42
N ARG A 426 -38.04 9.33 20.22
CA ARG A 426 -36.59 9.61 20.21
C ARG A 426 -35.75 8.34 20.39
N GLN A 427 -36.24 7.39 21.19
CA GLN A 427 -35.59 6.10 21.40
C GLN A 427 -35.53 5.30 20.09
N ASN A 428 -36.66 5.13 19.39
CA ASN A 428 -36.70 4.43 18.10
C ASN A 428 -35.88 5.14 17.02
N ALA A 429 -35.90 6.48 16.99
CA ALA A 429 -35.10 7.26 16.06
C ALA A 429 -33.59 7.02 16.27
N ALA A 430 -33.12 6.98 17.53
CA ALA A 430 -31.74 6.65 17.84
C ALA A 430 -31.37 5.20 17.46
N MET A 431 -32.25 4.22 17.75
CA MET A 431 -32.04 2.83 17.33
C MET A 431 -31.92 2.69 15.80
N SER A 432 -32.81 3.35 15.06
CA SER A 432 -32.80 3.36 13.58
C SER A 432 -31.53 4.03 13.03
N GLN A 433 -31.14 5.18 13.57
CA GLN A 433 -29.90 5.87 13.19
C GLN A 433 -28.65 4.99 13.40
N VAL A 434 -28.57 4.25 14.51
CA VAL A 434 -27.45 3.33 14.79
C VAL A 434 -27.48 2.11 13.85
N GLY A 435 -28.65 1.55 13.56
CA GLY A 435 -28.82 0.49 12.55
C GLY A 435 -28.40 0.92 11.14
N LEU A 436 -28.89 2.07 10.68
CA LEU A 436 -28.51 2.69 9.41
C LEU A 436 -27.01 3.01 9.34
N SER A 437 -26.39 3.41 10.46
CA SER A 437 -24.94 3.66 10.54
C SER A 437 -24.12 2.39 10.33
N VAL A 438 -24.56 1.24 10.85
CA VAL A 438 -23.93 -0.06 10.55
C VAL A 438 -24.05 -0.41 9.07
N ILE A 439 -25.23 -0.22 8.45
CA ILE A 439 -25.42 -0.47 7.01
C ILE A 439 -24.48 0.40 6.18
N LYS A 440 -24.46 1.70 6.46
CA LYS A 440 -23.58 2.69 5.82
C LYS A 440 -22.10 2.29 5.91
N TYR A 441 -21.61 1.95 7.10
CA TYR A 441 -20.20 1.60 7.27
C TYR A 441 -19.85 0.21 6.72
N ALA A 442 -20.76 -0.76 6.75
CA ALA A 442 -20.54 -2.07 6.12
C ALA A 442 -20.41 -1.95 4.59
N LEU A 443 -21.31 -1.23 3.92
CA LEU A 443 -21.27 -1.05 2.46
C LEU A 443 -20.09 -0.19 2.01
N ALA A 444 -19.75 0.87 2.77
CA ALA A 444 -18.56 1.66 2.52
C ALA A 444 -17.27 0.85 2.72
N LEU A 445 -17.20 -0.02 3.72
CA LEU A 445 -16.05 -0.89 3.96
C LEU A 445 -15.90 -1.94 2.84
N ASP A 446 -16.97 -2.66 2.50
CA ASP A 446 -17.01 -3.66 1.42
C ASP A 446 -16.49 -3.09 0.10
N SER A 447 -16.90 -1.86 -0.21
CA SER A 447 -16.48 -1.13 -1.40
C SER A 447 -15.01 -0.72 -1.34
N ARG A 448 -14.55 -0.15 -0.22
CA ARG A 448 -13.14 0.22 -0.02
C ARG A 448 -12.20 -0.99 -0.09
N ILE A 449 -12.54 -2.13 0.52
CA ILE A 449 -11.68 -3.33 0.49
C ILE A 449 -11.69 -3.98 -0.89
N THR A 450 -12.82 -3.94 -1.63
CA THR A 450 -12.88 -4.44 -3.02
C THR A 450 -11.99 -3.66 -3.97
N VAL A 451 -11.89 -2.33 -3.80
CA VAL A 451 -10.94 -1.49 -4.55
C VAL A 451 -9.49 -1.81 -4.20
N GLU A 452 -9.19 -2.00 -2.92
CA GLU A 452 -7.84 -2.32 -2.45
C GLU A 452 -7.37 -3.71 -2.92
N GLU A 453 -8.25 -4.71 -2.89
CA GLU A 453 -7.97 -6.03 -3.50
C GLU A 453 -7.74 -5.94 -5.02
N PHE A 454 -8.54 -5.12 -5.73
CA PHE A 454 -8.35 -4.89 -7.16
C PHE A 454 -6.99 -4.24 -7.47
N ASN A 455 -6.63 -3.17 -6.74
CA ASN A 455 -5.34 -2.49 -6.87
C ASN A 455 -4.15 -3.44 -6.60
N ALA A 456 -4.25 -4.27 -5.56
CA ALA A 456 -3.23 -5.26 -5.23
C ALA A 456 -3.10 -6.33 -6.32
N LEU A 457 -4.23 -6.88 -6.80
CA LEU A 457 -4.26 -7.86 -7.89
C LEU A 457 -3.78 -7.27 -9.22
N GLN A 458 -3.95 -5.98 -9.53
CA GLN A 458 -3.32 -5.38 -10.72
C GLN A 458 -1.79 -5.57 -10.70
N ASN A 459 -1.16 -5.43 -9.53
CA ASN A 459 0.29 -5.51 -9.37
C ASN A 459 0.80 -6.96 -9.24
N SER A 460 0.22 -7.78 -8.35
CA SER A 460 0.66 -9.16 -8.13
C SER A 460 -0.35 -9.98 -7.33
N ASP A 461 -0.63 -11.20 -7.80
CA ASP A 461 -1.59 -12.14 -7.21
C ASP A 461 -1.25 -12.53 -5.75
N ASN A 462 0.02 -12.39 -5.34
CA ASN A 462 0.51 -12.75 -4.01
C ASN A 462 0.18 -11.69 -2.93
N HIS A 463 -0.37 -10.53 -3.30
CA HIS A 463 -0.58 -9.40 -2.37
C HIS A 463 -1.99 -9.37 -1.74
N VAL A 464 -2.81 -10.41 -1.95
CA VAL A 464 -4.17 -10.49 -1.39
C VAL A 464 -4.37 -11.75 -0.56
N GLN A 465 -4.59 -11.58 0.74
CA GLN A 465 -4.90 -12.69 1.64
C GLN A 465 -6.36 -13.11 1.49
N ARG A 466 -6.61 -14.43 1.33
CA ARG A 466 -7.91 -14.97 0.89
C ARG A 466 -8.49 -16.08 1.80
N GLU A 467 -7.93 -16.21 3.01
CA GLU A 467 -8.36 -17.18 4.04
C GLU A 467 -9.80 -16.93 4.51
N VAL A 468 -10.10 -15.69 4.93
CA VAL A 468 -11.46 -15.27 5.29
C VAL A 468 -12.12 -14.65 4.06
N LYS A 469 -13.01 -15.39 3.40
CA LYS A 469 -13.82 -14.89 2.28
C LYS A 469 -15.01 -14.09 2.81
N ARG A 470 -15.28 -12.92 2.21
CA ARG A 470 -16.54 -12.16 2.44
C ARG A 470 -17.57 -12.51 1.36
N ASN A 471 -18.86 -12.36 1.70
CA ASN A 471 -19.96 -12.48 0.73
C ASN A 471 -20.54 -11.08 0.43
N SER A 472 -19.81 -10.28 -0.34
CA SER A 472 -20.20 -8.91 -0.74
C SER A 472 -21.62 -8.89 -1.32
N SER A 473 -21.89 -9.71 -2.35
CA SER A 473 -23.23 -9.84 -2.94
C SER A 473 -24.33 -10.13 -1.91
N GLY A 474 -24.08 -10.95 -0.89
CA GLY A 474 -25.04 -11.23 0.17
C GLY A 474 -25.28 -10.05 1.13
N ILE A 475 -24.28 -9.20 1.35
CA ILE A 475 -24.40 -7.97 2.17
C ILE A 475 -25.22 -6.91 1.40
N TRP A 476 -24.94 -6.72 0.10
CA TRP A 476 -25.72 -5.81 -0.72
C TRP A 476 -27.18 -6.30 -0.89
N GLU A 477 -27.41 -7.60 -1.07
CA GLU A 477 -28.77 -8.17 -1.21
C GLU A 477 -29.59 -7.97 0.06
N ALA A 478 -28.98 -8.22 1.23
CA ALA A 478 -29.62 -8.05 2.54
C ALA A 478 -30.21 -6.64 2.74
N PHE A 479 -29.54 -5.60 2.26
CA PHE A 479 -29.99 -4.23 2.42
C PHE A 479 -30.84 -3.73 1.22
N LEU A 480 -30.76 -4.40 0.07
CA LEU A 480 -31.69 -4.22 -1.06
C LEU A 480 -33.11 -4.74 -0.77
N GLU A 481 -33.26 -5.77 0.08
CA GLU A 481 -34.57 -6.26 0.55
C GLU A 481 -35.40 -5.12 1.19
N ILE A 482 -34.75 -4.25 1.98
CA ILE A 482 -35.39 -3.17 2.74
C ILE A 482 -35.39 -1.80 2.03
N LEU A 483 -34.74 -1.69 0.86
CA LEU A 483 -34.74 -0.47 0.05
C LEU A 483 -36.11 -0.33 -0.64
N GLN A 484 -36.95 0.53 -0.06
CA GLN A 484 -38.34 0.79 -0.50
C GLN A 484 -38.60 2.30 -0.51
N PRO A 485 -39.55 2.83 -1.31
CA PRO A 485 -39.84 4.25 -1.39
C PRO A 485 -40.09 4.90 -0.01
N GLY A 486 -39.33 5.95 0.30
CA GLY A 486 -39.31 6.61 1.62
C GLY A 486 -38.13 6.20 2.53
N ALA A 487 -37.32 5.20 2.13
CA ALA A 487 -36.08 4.84 2.82
C ALA A 487 -34.89 5.74 2.41
N ASP A 488 -35.07 7.06 2.45
CA ASP A 488 -34.22 8.04 1.77
C ASP A 488 -32.77 8.09 2.33
N ASP A 489 -32.58 7.87 3.63
CA ASP A 489 -31.23 7.78 4.26
C ASP A 489 -30.49 6.48 3.89
N LEU A 490 -31.23 5.39 3.69
CA LEU A 490 -30.67 4.13 3.17
C LEU A 490 -30.28 4.32 1.70
N ALA A 491 -31.15 4.92 0.89
CA ALA A 491 -30.87 5.25 -0.51
C ALA A 491 -29.58 6.08 -0.65
N ARG A 492 -29.42 7.14 0.15
CA ARG A 492 -28.20 7.95 0.24
C ARG A 492 -26.98 7.10 0.62
N SER A 493 -27.10 6.26 1.64
CA SER A 493 -26.01 5.42 2.14
C SER A 493 -25.55 4.36 1.13
N MET A 494 -26.48 3.72 0.41
CA MET A 494 -26.17 2.75 -0.64
C MET A 494 -25.55 3.42 -1.87
N LEU A 495 -26.03 4.59 -2.28
CA LEU A 495 -25.44 5.35 -3.39
C LEU A 495 -24.01 5.79 -3.10
N VAL A 496 -23.75 6.41 -1.94
CA VAL A 496 -22.40 6.84 -1.56
C VAL A 496 -21.42 5.67 -1.51
N ALA A 497 -21.87 4.49 -1.08
CA ALA A 497 -21.06 3.27 -1.05
C ALA A 497 -20.68 2.76 -2.46
N ILE A 498 -21.47 3.02 -3.51
CA ILE A 498 -21.11 2.63 -4.89
C ILE A 498 -19.89 3.42 -5.41
N GLY A 499 -19.64 4.62 -4.89
CA GLY A 499 -18.58 5.54 -5.35
C GLY A 499 -17.20 4.90 -5.54
N PRO A 500 -16.58 4.24 -4.54
CA PRO A 500 -15.27 3.61 -4.73
C PRO A 500 -15.21 2.57 -5.86
N LEU A 501 -16.31 1.86 -6.12
CA LEU A 501 -16.36 0.73 -7.06
C LEU A 501 -16.29 1.13 -8.54
N ILE A 502 -16.49 2.41 -8.87
CA ILE A 502 -16.42 2.95 -10.24
C ILE A 502 -15.13 2.55 -10.96
N ALA A 503 -14.04 2.52 -10.21
CA ALA A 503 -12.69 2.25 -10.68
C ALA A 503 -12.26 0.77 -10.57
N VAL A 504 -13.23 -0.16 -10.51
CA VAL A 504 -13.02 -1.61 -10.49
C VAL A 504 -13.58 -2.22 -11.76
N GLU A 505 -12.84 -3.15 -12.38
CA GLU A 505 -13.32 -3.94 -13.52
C GLU A 505 -12.92 -5.41 -13.38
N ILE A 506 -13.53 -6.28 -14.19
CA ILE A 506 -13.05 -7.66 -14.33
C ILE A 506 -11.64 -7.70 -14.94
N PHE A 507 -10.76 -8.52 -14.35
CA PHE A 507 -9.46 -8.81 -14.93
C PHE A 507 -9.60 -9.54 -16.27
N ARG A 508 -8.79 -9.16 -17.26
CA ARG A 508 -8.79 -9.73 -18.62
C ARG A 508 -7.46 -10.45 -18.88
N PRO A 509 -7.45 -11.65 -19.51
CA PRO A 509 -6.20 -12.35 -19.81
C PRO A 509 -5.45 -11.67 -20.95
N LEU A 510 -4.12 -11.73 -20.92
CA LEU A 510 -3.29 -11.48 -22.10
C LEU A 510 -3.64 -12.48 -23.21
N LYS A 511 -3.61 -12.04 -24.47
CA LYS A 511 -3.84 -12.89 -25.65
C LYS A 511 -3.04 -14.19 -25.57
N ARG A 512 -3.74 -15.33 -25.65
CA ARG A 512 -3.21 -16.71 -25.56
C ARG A 512 -2.70 -17.16 -24.18
N GLN A 513 -2.91 -16.36 -23.13
CA GLN A 513 -2.70 -16.75 -21.74
C GLN A 513 -4.06 -16.99 -21.04
N SER A 514 -4.04 -17.45 -19.79
CA SER A 514 -5.23 -17.61 -18.95
C SER A 514 -5.06 -16.90 -17.62
N LEU A 515 -6.11 -16.24 -17.12
CA LEU A 515 -6.12 -15.67 -15.77
C LEU A 515 -5.75 -16.70 -14.70
N SER A 516 -5.06 -16.26 -13.66
CA SER A 516 -4.82 -16.97 -12.40
C SER A 516 -6.13 -17.38 -11.70
N PRO A 517 -6.12 -18.36 -10.78
CA PRO A 517 -7.28 -18.68 -9.94
C PRO A 517 -7.82 -17.46 -9.17
N THR A 518 -6.95 -16.68 -8.51
CA THR A 518 -7.33 -15.53 -7.67
C THR A 518 -8.09 -14.46 -8.47
N LYS A 519 -7.59 -14.08 -9.65
CA LYS A 519 -8.28 -13.14 -10.55
C LYS A 519 -9.60 -13.68 -11.13
N LYS A 520 -9.71 -15.00 -11.34
CA LYS A 520 -10.99 -15.62 -11.75
C LYS A 520 -12.02 -15.58 -10.63
N GLU A 521 -11.59 -15.86 -9.40
CA GLU A 521 -12.45 -15.79 -8.21
C GLU A 521 -12.92 -14.36 -7.95
N PHE A 522 -12.01 -13.38 -7.96
CA PHE A 522 -12.35 -11.96 -7.87
C PHE A 522 -13.39 -11.54 -8.92
N ASN A 523 -13.19 -11.91 -10.20
CA ASN A 523 -14.17 -11.59 -11.25
C ASN A 523 -15.56 -12.16 -10.93
N ILE A 524 -15.64 -13.42 -10.48
CA ILE A 524 -16.92 -14.09 -10.16
C ILE A 524 -17.62 -13.46 -8.94
N GLU A 525 -16.85 -13.00 -7.94
CA GLU A 525 -17.38 -12.30 -6.76
C GLU A 525 -17.84 -10.87 -7.10
N PHE A 526 -17.04 -10.13 -7.86
CA PHE A 526 -17.34 -8.77 -8.29
C PHE A 526 -18.55 -8.72 -9.22
N GLN A 527 -18.66 -9.63 -10.20
CA GLN A 527 -19.80 -9.67 -11.12
C GLN A 527 -21.13 -9.92 -10.40
N LYS A 528 -21.19 -10.87 -9.46
CA LYS A 528 -22.38 -11.07 -8.61
C LYS A 528 -22.71 -9.81 -7.80
N THR A 529 -21.70 -9.11 -7.30
CA THR A 529 -21.91 -7.88 -6.53
C THR A 529 -22.43 -6.74 -7.43
N ALA A 530 -21.94 -6.65 -8.66
CA ALA A 530 -22.43 -5.73 -9.68
C ALA A 530 -23.88 -6.02 -10.12
N GLU A 531 -24.28 -7.29 -10.20
CA GLU A 531 -25.68 -7.70 -10.43
C GLU A 531 -26.63 -7.27 -9.29
N VAL A 532 -26.14 -7.17 -8.05
CA VAL A 532 -26.93 -6.58 -6.94
C VAL A 532 -26.96 -5.06 -7.06
N ILE A 533 -25.81 -4.41 -7.29
CA ILE A 533 -25.71 -2.95 -7.42
C ILE A 533 -26.58 -2.43 -8.57
N GLY A 534 -26.65 -3.13 -9.71
CA GLY A 534 -27.60 -2.82 -10.77
C GLY A 534 -29.06 -2.78 -10.26
N ARG A 535 -29.48 -3.79 -9.51
CA ARG A 535 -30.83 -3.86 -8.92
C ARG A 535 -31.08 -2.85 -7.80
N VAL A 536 -30.03 -2.38 -7.09
CA VAL A 536 -30.11 -1.21 -6.18
C VAL A 536 -30.48 0.04 -6.99
N ILE A 537 -29.78 0.30 -8.10
CA ILE A 537 -30.02 1.47 -8.96
C ILE A 537 -31.40 1.41 -9.62
N GLU A 538 -31.83 0.21 -10.06
CA GLU A 538 -33.20 -0.02 -10.56
C GLU A 538 -34.26 0.27 -9.49
N ARG A 539 -34.10 -0.27 -8.26
CA ARG A 539 -35.01 -0.01 -7.14
C ARG A 539 -35.07 1.47 -6.75
N LEU A 540 -33.96 2.19 -6.87
CA LEU A 540 -33.94 3.63 -6.60
C LEU A 540 -34.81 4.41 -7.59
N ALA A 541 -35.04 3.90 -8.81
CA ALA A 541 -35.95 4.53 -9.77
C ALA A 541 -37.43 4.41 -9.38
N ASP A 542 -37.81 3.51 -8.46
CA ASP A 542 -39.18 3.37 -7.94
C ASP A 542 -39.55 4.46 -6.89
N PHE A 543 -38.62 5.35 -6.52
CA PHE A 543 -38.82 6.36 -5.48
C PHE A 543 -39.64 7.58 -5.94
N SER A 544 -40.08 8.39 -4.97
CA SER A 544 -40.84 9.62 -5.25
C SER A 544 -40.01 10.61 -6.09
N GLU A 545 -40.68 11.36 -6.98
CA GLU A 545 -40.03 12.41 -7.79
C GLU A 545 -39.26 13.40 -6.91
N SER A 546 -39.83 13.80 -5.77
CA SER A 546 -39.16 14.65 -4.78
C SER A 546 -37.89 14.03 -4.19
N THR A 547 -37.87 12.73 -3.91
CA THR A 547 -36.65 12.04 -3.45
C THR A 547 -35.61 11.97 -4.57
N LEU A 548 -36.03 11.63 -5.80
CA LEU A 548 -35.16 11.58 -6.97
C LEU A 548 -34.50 12.95 -7.24
N GLN A 549 -35.27 14.04 -7.19
CA GLN A 549 -34.75 15.41 -7.30
C GLN A 549 -33.74 15.72 -6.19
N ASN A 550 -34.03 15.37 -4.93
CA ASN A 550 -33.11 15.56 -3.80
C ASN A 550 -31.79 14.77 -3.95
N LEU A 551 -31.83 13.57 -4.54
CA LEU A 551 -30.63 12.77 -4.83
C LEU A 551 -29.77 13.38 -5.95
N CYS A 552 -30.36 14.15 -6.87
CA CYS A 552 -29.64 14.91 -7.89
C CYS A 552 -29.13 16.29 -7.42
N GLN A 553 -29.63 16.82 -6.29
CA GLN A 553 -29.17 18.09 -5.72
C GLN A 553 -27.96 17.95 -4.78
N ASP A 554 -27.75 16.79 -4.16
CA ASP A 554 -26.57 16.52 -3.33
C ASP A 554 -25.43 15.93 -4.18
N THR A 555 -24.27 16.59 -4.16
CA THR A 555 -23.04 16.17 -4.85
C THR A 555 -22.63 14.75 -4.46
N SER A 556 -22.82 14.35 -3.21
CA SER A 556 -22.45 13.02 -2.70
C SER A 556 -23.29 11.88 -3.27
N THR A 557 -24.51 12.15 -3.75
CA THR A 557 -25.39 11.15 -4.37
C THR A 557 -25.45 11.26 -5.89
N ILE A 558 -25.36 12.45 -6.48
CA ILE A 558 -25.30 12.58 -7.94
C ILE A 558 -23.97 12.10 -8.53
N LEU A 559 -22.86 12.17 -7.79
CA LEU A 559 -21.58 11.60 -8.24
C LEU A 559 -21.67 10.10 -8.54
N PRO A 560 -22.06 9.22 -7.60
CA PRO A 560 -22.24 7.81 -7.92
C PRO A 560 -23.34 7.56 -8.97
N ILE A 561 -24.44 8.32 -8.99
CA ILE A 561 -25.47 8.21 -10.05
C ILE A 561 -24.84 8.43 -11.43
N VAL A 562 -24.14 9.55 -11.65
CA VAL A 562 -23.48 9.87 -12.91
C VAL A 562 -22.38 8.86 -13.24
N ALA A 563 -21.69 8.35 -12.23
CA ALA A 563 -20.64 7.36 -12.42
C ALA A 563 -21.15 6.00 -12.92
N THR A 564 -22.34 5.56 -12.50
CA THR A 564 -22.93 4.31 -12.99
C THR A 564 -23.06 4.31 -14.50
N LEU A 565 -23.37 5.47 -15.11
CA LEU A 565 -23.46 5.65 -16.58
C LEU A 565 -22.19 5.22 -17.32
N VAL A 566 -21.02 5.48 -16.73
CA VAL A 566 -19.70 5.18 -17.32
C VAL A 566 -19.04 3.91 -16.76
N HIS A 567 -19.68 3.23 -15.80
CA HIS A 567 -19.17 2.00 -15.19
C HIS A 567 -18.85 0.90 -16.22
N GLY A 568 -17.84 0.06 -15.92
CA GLY A 568 -17.35 -0.97 -16.84
C GLY A 568 -18.30 -2.16 -17.04
N GLU A 569 -18.95 -2.63 -15.98
CA GLU A 569 -19.96 -3.70 -16.09
C GLU A 569 -21.29 -3.19 -16.68
N GLU A 570 -21.84 -3.95 -17.64
CA GLU A 570 -23.04 -3.58 -18.41
C GLU A 570 -24.31 -3.48 -17.55
N VAL A 571 -24.44 -4.31 -16.52
CA VAL A 571 -25.61 -4.30 -15.61
C VAL A 571 -25.73 -2.98 -14.84
N ILE A 572 -24.61 -2.42 -14.35
CA ILE A 572 -24.60 -1.14 -13.64
C ILE A 572 -24.83 0.03 -14.60
N SER A 573 -24.18 0.02 -15.77
CA SER A 573 -24.33 1.12 -16.75
C SER A 573 -25.66 1.13 -17.49
N THR A 574 -26.34 -0.03 -17.59
CA THR A 574 -27.73 -0.12 -18.06
C THR A 574 -28.70 0.37 -16.98
N ALA A 575 -28.52 -0.03 -15.72
CA ALA A 575 -29.34 0.44 -14.61
C ALA A 575 -29.24 1.97 -14.43
N GLY A 576 -28.03 2.54 -14.46
CA GLY A 576 -27.80 3.99 -14.46
C GLY A 576 -28.47 4.71 -15.63
N ALA A 577 -28.36 4.15 -16.84
CA ALA A 577 -29.02 4.67 -18.04
C ALA A 577 -30.55 4.55 -18.01
N SER A 578 -31.11 3.70 -17.16
CA SER A 578 -32.54 3.61 -16.85
C SER A 578 -32.93 4.65 -15.79
N PHE A 579 -32.14 4.75 -14.71
CA PHE A 579 -32.36 5.69 -13.62
C PHE A 579 -32.45 7.15 -14.10
N ILE A 580 -31.49 7.63 -14.91
CA ILE A 580 -31.52 9.02 -15.41
C ILE A 580 -32.74 9.32 -16.30
N LYS A 581 -33.31 8.31 -16.96
CA LYS A 581 -34.56 8.46 -17.74
C LYS A 581 -35.75 8.64 -16.83
N THR A 582 -35.85 7.83 -15.76
CA THR A 582 -36.92 7.97 -14.78
C THR A 582 -36.86 9.31 -14.05
N VAL A 583 -35.66 9.77 -13.67
CA VAL A 583 -35.43 11.10 -13.06
C VAL A 583 -35.87 12.26 -13.97
N THR A 584 -35.72 12.12 -15.29
CA THR A 584 -35.99 13.20 -16.25
C THR A 584 -37.32 13.08 -16.99
N GLY A 585 -38.01 11.94 -16.87
CA GLY A 585 -39.20 11.60 -17.65
C GLY A 585 -38.93 11.20 -19.11
N GLU A 586 -37.66 11.13 -19.54
CA GLU A 586 -37.27 11.04 -20.96
C GLU A 586 -37.01 9.61 -21.44
N VAL A 587 -37.56 9.24 -22.60
CA VAL A 587 -37.44 7.86 -23.13
C VAL A 587 -36.07 7.59 -23.77
N ARG A 588 -35.48 8.60 -24.40
CA ARG A 588 -34.24 8.50 -25.17
C ARG A 588 -33.06 8.96 -24.32
N ARG A 589 -31.95 8.22 -24.38
CA ARG A 589 -30.75 8.46 -23.56
C ARG A 589 -30.11 9.83 -23.84
N THR A 590 -30.15 10.32 -25.08
CA THR A 590 -29.66 11.66 -25.44
C THR A 590 -30.46 12.75 -24.75
N ASP A 591 -31.78 12.56 -24.76
CA ASP A 591 -32.75 13.58 -24.36
C ASP A 591 -32.81 13.64 -22.82
N ALA A 592 -32.65 12.50 -22.15
CA ALA A 592 -32.39 12.40 -20.72
C ALA A 592 -31.07 13.06 -20.28
N VAL A 593 -29.97 12.93 -21.04
CA VAL A 593 -28.69 13.61 -20.72
C VAL A 593 -28.83 15.13 -20.85
N LEU A 594 -29.49 15.61 -21.91
CA LEU A 594 -29.82 17.03 -22.07
C LEU A 594 -30.66 17.51 -20.88
N LYS A 595 -31.72 16.78 -20.51
CA LYS A 595 -32.63 17.19 -19.43
C LYS A 595 -31.98 17.16 -18.05
N LEU A 596 -31.07 16.23 -17.81
CA LEU A 596 -30.25 16.18 -16.59
C LEU A 596 -29.33 17.41 -16.50
N LEU A 597 -28.71 17.83 -17.62
CA LEU A 597 -27.86 19.02 -17.67
C LEU A 597 -28.65 20.34 -17.60
N GLU A 598 -29.86 20.42 -18.17
CA GLU A 598 -30.76 21.57 -17.98
C GLU A 598 -31.11 21.76 -16.50
N SER A 599 -31.37 20.66 -15.79
CA SER A 599 -31.92 20.68 -14.42
C SER A 599 -30.84 20.77 -13.34
N TYR A 600 -29.67 20.18 -13.57
CA TYR A 600 -28.61 19.99 -12.56
C TYR A 600 -27.20 20.33 -13.08
N PHE A 601 -27.07 21.24 -14.05
CA PHE A 601 -25.83 21.57 -14.80
C PHE A 601 -24.53 21.42 -13.98
N VAL A 602 -24.38 22.22 -12.91
CA VAL A 602 -23.18 22.23 -12.05
C VAL A 602 -22.91 20.86 -11.45
N HIS A 603 -23.90 20.23 -10.83
CA HIS A 603 -23.76 18.96 -10.11
C HIS A 603 -23.52 17.78 -11.06
N ALA A 604 -24.23 17.72 -12.18
CA ALA A 604 -24.10 16.64 -13.15
C ALA A 604 -22.78 16.72 -13.93
N LEU A 605 -22.39 17.92 -14.38
CA LEU A 605 -21.19 18.11 -15.19
C LEU A 605 -19.89 18.07 -14.34
N SER A 606 -19.92 18.53 -13.09
CA SER A 606 -18.79 18.36 -12.16
C SER A 606 -18.60 16.90 -11.77
N SER A 607 -19.70 16.19 -11.50
CA SER A 607 -19.69 14.75 -11.20
C SER A 607 -19.14 13.92 -12.36
N TYR A 608 -19.58 14.20 -13.60
CA TYR A 608 -19.03 13.53 -14.79
C TYR A 608 -17.54 13.80 -14.95
N THR A 609 -17.11 15.04 -14.72
CA THR A 609 -15.70 15.47 -14.80
C THR A 609 -14.84 14.78 -13.74
N ALA A 610 -15.32 14.69 -12.49
CA ALA A 610 -14.64 13.98 -11.41
C ALA A 610 -14.46 12.50 -11.74
N VAL A 611 -15.52 11.82 -12.19
CA VAL A 611 -15.47 10.40 -12.55
C VAL A 611 -14.52 10.13 -13.73
N VAL A 612 -14.52 10.98 -14.75
CA VAL A 612 -13.57 10.86 -15.88
C VAL A 612 -12.14 11.08 -15.40
N ASN A 613 -11.91 11.97 -14.43
CA ASN A 613 -10.59 12.18 -13.82
C ASN A 613 -10.13 10.97 -12.99
N ASP A 614 -10.99 10.37 -12.15
CA ASP A 614 -10.68 9.16 -11.37
C ASP A 614 -10.28 7.97 -12.27
N VAL A 615 -10.92 7.84 -13.44
CA VAL A 615 -10.56 6.85 -14.46
C VAL A 615 -9.27 7.24 -15.21
N ASN A 616 -9.03 8.53 -15.44
CA ASN A 616 -7.80 9.03 -16.09
C ASN A 616 -6.55 8.84 -15.23
N GLU A 617 -6.62 9.00 -13.91
CA GLU A 617 -5.53 8.66 -13.00
C GLU A 617 -5.17 7.17 -13.08
N LYS A 618 -6.19 6.32 -13.22
CA LYS A 618 -6.07 4.86 -13.36
C LYS A 618 -6.03 4.44 -14.83
N MET A 619 -5.04 4.97 -15.56
CA MET A 619 -4.86 4.81 -17.02
C MET A 619 -5.00 3.36 -17.56
N SER A 620 -4.81 2.34 -16.74
CA SER A 620 -4.94 0.92 -17.13
C SER A 620 -6.38 0.48 -17.43
N LEU A 621 -7.40 1.15 -16.88
CA LEU A 621 -8.80 0.71 -16.91
C LEU A 621 -9.39 0.68 -18.33
N TRP A 622 -9.84 -0.49 -18.78
CA TRP A 622 -10.40 -0.66 -20.13
C TRP A 622 -11.92 -0.58 -20.19
N SER A 623 -12.64 -1.26 -19.30
CA SER A 623 -14.11 -1.42 -19.42
C SER A 623 -14.92 -0.10 -19.46
N PRO A 624 -14.59 0.99 -18.73
CA PRO A 624 -15.39 2.23 -18.80
C PRO A 624 -15.22 3.01 -20.11
N GLN A 625 -14.18 2.73 -20.90
CA GLN A 625 -13.67 3.64 -21.95
C GLN A 625 -14.71 3.94 -23.07
N PHE A 626 -15.47 2.95 -23.53
CA PHE A 626 -16.57 3.16 -24.48
C PHE A 626 -17.74 3.94 -23.88
N ASN A 627 -18.07 3.69 -22.61
CA ASN A 627 -19.17 4.38 -21.95
C ASN A 627 -18.83 5.86 -21.70
N ILE A 628 -17.55 6.18 -21.41
CA ILE A 628 -17.05 7.55 -21.40
C ILE A 628 -17.27 8.19 -22.77
N ILE A 629 -16.69 7.65 -23.87
CA ILE A 629 -16.85 8.23 -25.22
C ILE A 629 -18.32 8.46 -25.59
N ARG A 630 -19.20 7.49 -25.29
CA ARG A 630 -20.64 7.60 -25.51
C ARG A 630 -21.21 8.85 -24.82
N TYR A 631 -21.05 8.95 -23.50
CA TYR A 631 -21.60 10.06 -22.74
C TYR A 631 -20.86 11.39 -22.99
N SER A 632 -19.58 11.39 -23.36
CA SER A 632 -18.85 12.57 -23.84
C SER A 632 -19.52 13.16 -25.09
N ARG A 633 -19.89 12.31 -26.06
CA ARG A 633 -20.60 12.73 -27.28
C ARG A 633 -22.01 13.23 -26.97
N ASP A 634 -22.69 12.63 -25.99
CA ASP A 634 -24.04 13.03 -25.55
C ASP A 634 -24.05 14.36 -24.79
N ILE A 635 -23.06 14.59 -23.92
CA ILE A 635 -22.88 15.86 -23.21
C ILE A 635 -22.47 16.95 -24.21
N LEU A 636 -21.54 16.67 -25.12
CA LEU A 636 -21.11 17.61 -26.16
C LEU A 636 -22.28 18.06 -27.05
N SER A 637 -23.16 17.16 -27.47
CA SER A 637 -24.36 17.53 -28.24
C SER A 637 -25.36 18.32 -27.40
N SER A 638 -25.62 17.89 -26.16
CA SER A 638 -26.50 18.60 -25.21
C SER A 638 -26.03 20.04 -24.91
N LEU A 639 -24.72 20.27 -24.90
CA LEU A 639 -24.13 21.60 -24.74
C LEU A 639 -24.21 22.42 -26.03
N CYS A 640 -23.89 21.83 -27.19
CA CYS A 640 -23.52 22.59 -28.39
C CYS A 640 -24.53 22.58 -29.55
N ASP A 641 -25.59 21.75 -29.49
CA ASP A 641 -26.53 21.55 -30.59
C ASP A 641 -27.10 22.89 -31.13
N PRO A 642 -27.17 23.09 -32.47
CA PRO A 642 -27.66 24.34 -33.06
C PRO A 642 -29.11 24.71 -32.74
N THR A 643 -29.92 23.78 -32.23
CA THR A 643 -31.36 23.94 -31.97
C THR A 643 -31.74 23.80 -30.49
N SER A 644 -31.06 22.95 -29.71
CA SER A 644 -31.35 22.73 -28.28
C SER A 644 -30.14 22.79 -27.36
N GLY A 645 -28.97 23.23 -27.85
CA GLY A 645 -27.73 23.28 -27.07
C GLY A 645 -27.78 24.31 -25.93
N ILE A 646 -27.44 23.87 -24.71
CA ILE A 646 -27.47 24.72 -23.49
C ILE A 646 -26.60 25.99 -23.63
N LEU A 647 -25.45 25.90 -24.32
CA LEU A 647 -24.54 27.04 -24.54
C LEU A 647 -25.10 28.10 -25.50
N ARG A 648 -26.31 27.88 -26.06
CA ARG A 648 -27.02 28.79 -26.94
C ARG A 648 -28.36 29.25 -26.36
N SER A 649 -28.84 28.65 -25.26
CA SER A 649 -30.15 28.94 -24.66
C SER A 649 -30.09 29.84 -23.43
N LYS A 650 -28.93 29.95 -22.76
CA LYS A 650 -28.70 30.88 -21.65
C LYS A 650 -27.24 31.34 -21.55
N ASP A 651 -27.03 32.49 -20.92
CA ASP A 651 -25.73 32.86 -20.37
C ASP A 651 -25.37 31.98 -19.16
N LEU A 652 -24.08 31.66 -19.02
CA LEU A 652 -23.56 30.87 -17.91
C LEU A 652 -23.11 31.75 -16.74
N THR A 653 -23.39 31.30 -15.52
CA THR A 653 -22.78 31.83 -14.29
C THR A 653 -21.29 31.48 -14.20
N ASP A 654 -20.53 32.18 -13.35
CA ASP A 654 -19.08 31.94 -13.21
C ASP A 654 -18.76 30.50 -12.77
N THR A 655 -19.57 29.93 -11.88
CA THR A 655 -19.46 28.53 -11.44
C THR A 655 -19.79 27.53 -12.55
N GLU A 656 -20.74 27.85 -13.44
CA GLU A 656 -21.04 27.01 -14.61
C GLU A 656 -19.93 27.09 -15.66
N ARG A 657 -19.29 28.25 -15.81
CA ARG A 657 -18.10 28.42 -16.68
C ARG A 657 -16.91 27.63 -16.15
N GLU A 658 -16.65 27.68 -14.84
CA GLU A 658 -15.59 26.89 -14.19
C GLU A 658 -15.81 25.38 -14.44
N VAL A 659 -17.02 24.87 -14.17
CA VAL A 659 -17.35 23.45 -14.37
C VAL A 659 -17.27 23.04 -15.86
N LEU A 660 -17.70 23.90 -16.78
CA LEU A 660 -17.59 23.65 -18.22
C LEU A 660 -16.13 23.64 -18.70
N GLY A 661 -15.27 24.53 -18.18
CA GLY A 661 -13.83 24.55 -18.47
C GLY A 661 -13.12 23.31 -17.94
N ASN A 662 -13.46 22.88 -16.71
CA ASN A 662 -12.96 21.65 -16.11
C ASN A 662 -13.41 20.40 -16.89
N TRP A 663 -14.64 20.38 -17.38
CA TRP A 663 -15.13 19.33 -18.29
C TRP A 663 -14.33 19.29 -19.60
N TRP A 664 -14.17 20.44 -20.27
CA TRP A 664 -13.41 20.53 -21.52
C TRP A 664 -11.97 20.01 -21.37
N ASN A 665 -11.30 20.39 -20.28
CA ASN A 665 -9.96 19.89 -19.93
C ASN A 665 -9.95 18.35 -19.76
N SER A 666 -10.88 17.78 -19.00
CA SER A 666 -10.92 16.32 -18.77
C SER A 666 -11.16 15.50 -20.05
N GLN A 667 -11.87 16.05 -21.05
CA GLN A 667 -12.04 15.37 -22.35
C GLN A 667 -10.73 15.25 -23.12
N TRP A 668 -9.85 16.26 -23.06
CA TRP A 668 -8.56 16.24 -23.73
C TRP A 668 -7.54 15.34 -23.01
N ILE A 669 -7.53 15.37 -21.67
CA ILE A 669 -6.75 14.42 -20.85
C ILE A 669 -7.18 12.98 -21.18
N PHE A 670 -8.48 12.72 -21.23
CA PHE A 670 -9.04 11.40 -21.57
C PHE A 670 -8.58 10.90 -22.94
N LEU A 671 -8.62 11.75 -23.97
CA LEU A 671 -8.17 11.38 -25.32
C LEU A 671 -6.66 11.09 -25.38
N ASP A 672 -5.81 11.90 -24.75
CA ASP A 672 -4.35 11.67 -24.74
C ASP A 672 -3.98 10.36 -24.03
N ASN A 673 -4.65 10.09 -22.90
CA ASN A 673 -4.54 8.84 -22.14
C ASN A 673 -4.99 7.63 -22.98
N ALA A 674 -6.21 7.68 -23.53
CA ALA A 674 -6.79 6.60 -24.33
C ALA A 674 -5.94 6.23 -25.56
N PHE A 675 -5.44 7.24 -26.28
CA PHE A 675 -4.56 7.02 -27.43
C PHE A 675 -3.15 6.56 -27.03
N THR A 676 -2.66 6.95 -25.86
CA THR A 676 -1.39 6.43 -25.32
C THR A 676 -1.51 4.96 -24.89
N GLN A 677 -2.59 4.58 -24.20
CA GLN A 677 -2.82 3.22 -23.68
C GLN A 677 -3.31 2.22 -24.74
N THR A 678 -3.69 2.69 -25.93
CA THR A 678 -4.14 1.87 -27.06
C THR A 678 -3.16 0.74 -27.43
N GLU A 679 -1.84 0.92 -27.28
CA GLU A 679 -0.87 -0.16 -27.58
C GLU A 679 -0.88 -1.26 -26.51
N ASP A 680 -1.03 -0.93 -25.24
CA ASP A 680 -1.08 -1.88 -24.12
C ASP A 680 -2.42 -2.61 -24.04
N TRP A 681 -3.55 -1.90 -24.16
CA TRP A 681 -4.89 -2.52 -24.27
C TRP A 681 -4.97 -3.50 -25.45
N SER A 682 -4.27 -3.24 -26.56
CA SER A 682 -4.22 -4.17 -27.70
C SER A 682 -3.60 -5.55 -27.40
N ARG A 683 -2.97 -5.76 -26.24
CA ARG A 683 -2.48 -7.07 -25.77
C ARG A 683 -3.53 -7.88 -25.00
N LEU A 684 -4.58 -7.21 -24.50
CA LEU A 684 -5.70 -7.79 -23.75
C LEU A 684 -6.95 -7.94 -24.62
N ILE A 685 -7.23 -6.94 -25.47
CA ILE A 685 -8.48 -6.78 -26.21
C ILE A 685 -8.33 -7.25 -27.66
N ASP A 686 -9.41 -7.75 -28.25
CA ASP A 686 -9.44 -8.15 -29.66
C ASP A 686 -9.26 -6.97 -30.62
N MET A 687 -8.88 -7.26 -31.86
CA MET A 687 -8.51 -6.24 -32.85
C MET A 687 -9.72 -5.48 -33.43
N GLU A 688 -10.92 -6.05 -33.41
CA GLU A 688 -12.10 -5.43 -33.99
C GLU A 688 -12.67 -4.39 -33.01
N THR A 689 -12.81 -4.76 -31.75
CA THR A 689 -13.16 -3.84 -30.65
C THR A 689 -12.15 -2.70 -30.53
N MET A 690 -10.83 -2.98 -30.56
CA MET A 690 -9.82 -1.92 -30.52
C MET A 690 -9.90 -0.95 -31.72
N LYS A 691 -10.23 -1.43 -32.92
CA LYS A 691 -10.42 -0.56 -34.09
C LYS A 691 -11.66 0.31 -33.98
N ASN A 692 -12.76 -0.22 -33.44
CA ASN A 692 -13.99 0.53 -33.23
C ASN A 692 -13.79 1.59 -32.13
N PHE A 693 -13.08 1.25 -31.06
CA PHE A 693 -12.65 2.21 -30.04
C PHE A 693 -11.83 3.37 -30.63
N CYS A 694 -10.79 3.05 -31.42
CA CYS A 694 -9.96 4.06 -32.06
C CYS A 694 -10.76 4.98 -33.01
N ARG A 695 -11.78 4.43 -33.69
CA ARG A 695 -12.70 5.21 -34.54
C ARG A 695 -13.52 6.17 -33.69
N GLU A 696 -14.23 5.68 -32.68
CA GLU A 696 -15.15 6.50 -31.88
C GLU A 696 -14.41 7.57 -31.06
N ALA A 697 -13.20 7.29 -30.57
CA ALA A 697 -12.35 8.27 -29.92
C ALA A 697 -11.87 9.38 -30.88
N MET A 698 -11.57 9.05 -32.14
CA MET A 698 -11.25 10.06 -33.17
C MET A 698 -12.47 10.88 -33.60
N GLU A 699 -13.65 10.26 -33.70
CA GLU A 699 -14.91 10.97 -33.96
C GLU A 699 -15.25 11.94 -32.82
N LEU A 700 -14.99 11.57 -31.56
CA LEU A 700 -15.11 12.46 -30.41
C LEU A 700 -14.10 13.62 -30.49
N ALA A 701 -12.82 13.35 -30.78
CA ALA A 701 -11.81 14.39 -30.95
C ALA A 701 -12.16 15.37 -32.10
N GLU A 702 -12.68 14.87 -33.23
CA GLU A 702 -13.14 15.70 -34.34
C GLU A 702 -14.37 16.53 -33.98
N ALA A 703 -15.32 15.96 -33.22
CA ALA A 703 -16.51 16.66 -32.75
C ALA A 703 -16.18 17.76 -31.72
N LEU A 704 -15.22 17.51 -30.81
CA LEU A 704 -14.76 18.51 -29.84
C LEU A 704 -14.11 19.70 -30.55
N LEU A 705 -13.17 19.46 -31.48
CA LEU A 705 -12.56 20.55 -32.27
C LEU A 705 -13.60 21.34 -33.08
N ALA A 706 -14.71 20.73 -33.51
CA ALA A 706 -15.76 21.42 -34.25
C ALA A 706 -16.58 22.41 -33.41
N GLN A 707 -16.42 22.44 -32.08
CA GLN A 707 -17.13 23.36 -31.16
C GLN A 707 -16.19 24.35 -30.45
N ASP A 708 -14.91 24.43 -30.85
CA ASP A 708 -13.89 25.29 -30.24
C ASP A 708 -14.35 26.75 -30.07
N GLY A 709 -14.88 27.37 -31.12
CA GLY A 709 -15.38 28.75 -31.10
C GLY A 709 -16.65 28.96 -30.27
N LEU A 710 -17.50 27.94 -30.10
CA LEU A 710 -18.66 28.05 -29.21
C LEU A 710 -18.22 28.05 -27.75
N LEU A 711 -17.29 27.17 -27.38
CA LEU A 711 -16.74 27.13 -26.03
C LEU A 711 -15.92 28.38 -25.70
N ALA A 712 -15.14 28.91 -26.64
CA ALA A 712 -14.45 30.19 -26.46
C ALA A 712 -15.45 31.34 -26.20
N SER A 713 -16.56 31.40 -26.95
CA SER A 713 -17.63 32.38 -26.71
C SER A 713 -18.36 32.17 -25.38
N ALA A 714 -18.59 30.93 -24.94
CA ALA A 714 -19.31 30.61 -23.71
C ALA A 714 -18.45 30.78 -22.44
N LEU A 715 -17.13 30.65 -22.56
CA LEU A 715 -16.17 30.78 -21.45
C LEU A 715 -15.52 32.17 -21.36
N SER A 716 -15.63 33.00 -22.42
CA SER A 716 -15.23 34.42 -22.39
C SER A 716 -15.95 35.18 -21.27
N PRO A 717 -15.22 35.85 -20.34
CA PRO A 717 -15.85 36.65 -19.28
C PRO A 717 -16.56 37.87 -19.88
N GLN A 718 -17.87 37.99 -19.63
CA GLN A 718 -18.67 39.13 -20.10
C GLN A 718 -18.36 40.36 -19.24
N SER A 719 -17.47 41.23 -19.74
CA SER A 719 -17.03 42.47 -19.09
C SER A 719 -18.09 43.57 -19.15
N ALA A 720 -19.19 43.37 -18.42
CA ALA A 720 -20.13 44.43 -18.09
C ALA A 720 -19.39 45.54 -17.31
N HIS A 721 -19.15 46.66 -17.99
CA HIS A 721 -18.52 47.89 -17.49
C HIS A 721 -16.99 47.90 -17.27
N SER A 722 -16.21 47.80 -18.36
CA SER A 722 -14.85 48.38 -18.41
C SER A 722 -14.48 48.94 -19.79
N ALA A 723 -15.32 49.86 -20.31
CA ALA A 723 -15.14 50.51 -21.61
C ALA A 723 -14.06 51.62 -21.60
N SER A 724 -12.83 51.30 -21.21
CA SER A 724 -11.65 52.18 -21.38
C SER A 724 -10.32 51.44 -21.19
N VAL A 725 -9.57 51.26 -22.28
CA VAL A 725 -8.11 51.47 -22.47
C VAL A 725 -7.69 50.72 -23.73
N ASP A 726 -7.12 51.43 -24.71
CA ASP A 726 -6.54 50.82 -25.90
C ASP A 726 -5.20 50.10 -25.59
N ASN A 727 -4.94 49.00 -26.32
CA ASN A 727 -3.68 48.22 -26.47
C ASN A 727 -3.57 46.80 -25.86
N SER A 728 -4.65 46.16 -25.39
CA SER A 728 -4.64 44.69 -25.18
C SER A 728 -5.00 43.94 -26.47
N GLU A 729 -4.54 42.70 -26.64
CA GLU A 729 -5.04 41.82 -27.72
C GLU A 729 -6.56 41.61 -27.63
N GLN A 730 -7.20 41.31 -28.77
CA GLN A 730 -8.65 41.14 -28.83
C GLN A 730 -9.12 40.03 -27.87
N PRO A 731 -10.14 40.25 -27.03
CA PRO A 731 -10.54 39.28 -26.00
C PRO A 731 -11.00 37.94 -26.61
N GLU A 732 -11.63 37.96 -27.78
CA GLU A 732 -12.01 36.77 -28.54
C GLU A 732 -10.78 35.91 -28.94
N LYS A 733 -9.66 36.54 -29.27
CA LYS A 733 -8.41 35.87 -29.63
C LYS A 733 -7.76 35.22 -28.39
N GLN A 734 -7.79 35.90 -27.25
CA GLN A 734 -7.28 35.33 -26.01
C GLN A 734 -8.15 34.16 -25.54
N ALA A 735 -9.47 34.31 -25.52
CA ALA A 735 -10.39 33.24 -25.14
C ALA A 735 -10.23 32.00 -26.03
N MET A 736 -10.00 32.17 -27.34
CA MET A 736 -9.69 31.02 -28.21
C MET A 736 -8.35 30.36 -27.84
N ARG A 737 -7.29 31.12 -27.54
CA ARG A 737 -6.02 30.54 -27.05
C ARG A 737 -6.22 29.75 -25.76
N ASP A 738 -7.00 30.27 -24.82
CA ASP A 738 -7.29 29.60 -23.54
C ASP A 738 -8.03 28.26 -23.74
N ILE A 739 -8.95 28.18 -24.70
CA ILE A 739 -9.65 26.94 -25.09
C ILE A 739 -8.75 25.99 -25.85
N LEU A 740 -7.90 26.48 -26.76
CA LEU A 740 -6.96 25.68 -27.54
C LEU A 740 -5.77 25.17 -26.71
N GLU A 741 -5.47 25.77 -25.55
CA GLU A 741 -4.36 25.33 -24.69
C GLU A 741 -4.52 23.87 -24.22
N GLN A 742 -5.75 23.41 -23.96
CA GLN A 742 -5.98 22.02 -23.53
C GLN A 742 -5.70 21.00 -24.65
N PRO A 743 -6.31 21.08 -25.86
CA PRO A 743 -5.92 20.21 -26.96
C PRO A 743 -4.45 20.41 -27.41
N ARG A 744 -3.86 21.61 -27.23
CA ARG A 744 -2.43 21.84 -27.48
C ARG A 744 -1.57 21.00 -26.53
N LYS A 745 -1.83 21.08 -25.23
CA LYS A 745 -1.10 20.38 -24.17
C LYS A 745 -1.26 18.85 -24.25
N TYR A 746 -2.44 18.37 -24.61
CA TYR A 746 -2.84 16.96 -24.63
C TYR A 746 -3.01 16.39 -26.06
N CYS A 747 -2.08 16.74 -26.97
CA CYS A 747 -2.07 16.25 -28.36
C CYS A 747 -1.12 15.08 -28.64
N LEU A 748 -0.34 14.60 -27.66
CA LEU A 748 0.74 13.65 -27.89
C LEU A 748 0.19 12.25 -28.22
N GLY A 749 -0.89 11.83 -27.56
CA GLY A 749 -1.68 10.64 -27.87
C GLY A 749 -2.21 10.67 -29.31
N LEU A 750 -2.86 11.78 -29.69
CA LEU A 750 -3.33 12.02 -31.07
C LEU A 750 -2.18 11.90 -32.09
N CYS A 751 -1.02 12.50 -31.81
CA CYS A 751 0.16 12.38 -32.67
C CYS A 751 0.68 10.93 -32.75
N LYS A 752 0.74 10.19 -31.64
CA LYS A 752 1.13 8.76 -31.62
C LYS A 752 0.27 7.91 -32.57
N MET A 753 -1.02 8.22 -32.70
CA MET A 753 -1.96 7.50 -33.59
C MET A 753 -1.65 7.63 -35.09
N LEU A 754 -0.75 8.54 -35.51
CA LEU A 754 -0.17 8.54 -36.87
C LEU A 754 0.57 7.22 -37.20
N ARG A 755 0.99 6.44 -36.19
CA ARG A 755 1.60 5.11 -36.33
C ARG A 755 0.60 3.98 -36.61
N LEU A 756 -0.72 4.20 -36.67
CA LEU A 756 -1.67 3.12 -36.90
C LEU A 756 -1.42 2.34 -38.19
N LYS A 757 -1.71 1.03 -38.17
CA LYS A 757 -1.64 0.18 -39.38
C LYS A 757 -2.84 0.34 -40.30
N ASP A 758 -4.01 0.67 -39.74
CA ASP A 758 -5.26 0.72 -40.50
C ASP A 758 -5.32 1.98 -41.37
N LEU A 759 -5.36 1.81 -42.69
CA LEU A 759 -5.30 2.91 -43.67
C LEU A 759 -6.49 3.87 -43.58
N TYR A 760 -7.66 3.41 -43.11
CA TYR A 760 -8.80 4.28 -42.89
C TYR A 760 -8.56 5.14 -41.65
N LEU A 761 -8.19 4.54 -40.51
CA LEU A 761 -7.94 5.28 -39.28
C LEU A 761 -6.76 6.25 -39.42
N VAL A 762 -5.69 5.88 -40.15
CA VAL A 762 -4.59 6.79 -40.52
C VAL A 762 -5.09 8.02 -41.30
N THR A 763 -6.11 7.86 -42.14
CA THR A 763 -6.70 8.98 -42.89
C THR A 763 -7.55 9.88 -41.99
N VAL A 764 -8.30 9.31 -41.03
CA VAL A 764 -9.07 10.08 -40.04
C VAL A 764 -8.14 10.88 -39.11
N ILE A 765 -7.12 10.24 -38.52
CA ILE A 765 -6.22 10.94 -37.58
C ILE A 765 -5.43 12.06 -38.26
N VAL A 766 -5.00 11.89 -39.52
CA VAL A 766 -4.35 12.99 -40.28
C VAL A 766 -5.29 14.19 -40.46
N SER A 767 -6.59 13.97 -40.69
CA SER A 767 -7.59 15.05 -40.73
C SER A 767 -7.70 15.77 -39.38
N VAL A 768 -7.83 15.03 -38.27
CA VAL A 768 -7.96 15.60 -36.92
C VAL A 768 -6.70 16.37 -36.50
N VAL A 769 -5.53 15.75 -36.63
CA VAL A 769 -4.24 16.32 -36.25
C VAL A 769 -3.87 17.50 -37.16
N GLY A 770 -4.18 17.43 -38.46
CA GLY A 770 -4.04 18.54 -39.40
C GLY A 770 -5.10 19.65 -39.27
N LYS A 771 -6.24 19.41 -38.61
CA LYS A 771 -7.18 20.46 -38.18
C LYS A 771 -6.64 21.19 -36.95
N LEU A 772 -6.22 20.45 -35.92
CA LEU A 772 -5.65 21.03 -34.70
C LEU A 772 -4.43 21.91 -35.00
N MET A 773 -3.47 21.45 -35.81
CA MET A 773 -2.31 22.27 -36.16
C MET A 773 -2.69 23.59 -36.85
N ARG A 774 -3.66 23.56 -37.79
CA ARG A 774 -4.17 24.80 -38.41
C ARG A 774 -4.81 25.73 -37.39
N ARG A 775 -5.59 25.22 -36.44
CA ARG A 775 -6.14 26.04 -35.35
C ARG A 775 -5.07 26.67 -34.48
N LEU A 776 -4.01 25.95 -34.15
CA LEU A 776 -2.91 26.48 -33.35
C LEU A 776 -2.17 27.58 -34.13
N VAL A 777 -1.88 27.38 -35.42
CA VAL A 777 -1.28 28.40 -36.29
C VAL A 777 -2.21 29.62 -36.52
N GLU A 778 -3.53 29.42 -36.61
CA GLU A 778 -4.53 30.50 -36.72
C GLU A 778 -4.53 31.47 -35.51
N PHE A 779 -4.00 31.05 -34.34
CA PHE A 779 -4.02 31.81 -33.09
C PHE A 779 -2.63 32.05 -32.46
N ASP A 780 -1.56 31.92 -33.26
CA ASP A 780 -0.13 32.08 -32.87
C ASP A 780 0.35 31.10 -31.78
N MET A 781 -0.12 29.85 -31.80
CA MET A 781 0.25 28.82 -30.82
C MET A 781 1.12 27.71 -31.45
N GLU A 782 2.21 27.32 -30.78
CA GLU A 782 3.06 26.21 -31.19
C GLU A 782 2.69 24.88 -30.51
N LEU A 783 2.83 23.76 -31.21
CA LEU A 783 2.73 22.42 -30.61
C LEU A 783 3.80 22.20 -29.52
N PRO A 784 3.50 21.43 -28.45
CA PRO A 784 4.52 21.03 -27.48
C PRO A 784 5.69 20.29 -28.14
N SER A 785 6.91 20.53 -27.66
CA SER A 785 8.15 20.04 -28.28
C SER A 785 8.16 18.53 -28.58
N GLN A 786 7.60 17.70 -27.70
CA GLN A 786 7.49 16.26 -27.92
C GLN A 786 6.54 15.89 -29.07
N ALA A 787 5.38 16.56 -29.16
CA ALA A 787 4.41 16.34 -30.22
C ALA A 787 4.93 16.87 -31.57
N LEU A 788 5.53 18.06 -31.58
CA LEU A 788 6.19 18.64 -32.74
C LEU A 788 7.33 17.75 -33.26
N ALA A 789 8.19 17.25 -32.37
CA ALA A 789 9.26 16.31 -32.73
C ALA A 789 8.69 15.00 -33.28
N PHE A 790 7.59 14.49 -32.73
CA PHE A 790 6.92 13.29 -33.26
C PHE A 790 6.33 13.52 -34.66
N VAL A 791 5.64 14.63 -34.90
CA VAL A 791 5.12 15.00 -36.23
C VAL A 791 6.28 15.14 -37.22
N LYS A 792 7.35 15.87 -36.88
CA LYS A 792 8.54 15.99 -37.73
C LYS A 792 9.21 14.64 -38.01
N ASN A 793 9.36 13.78 -37.00
CA ASN A 793 9.91 12.42 -37.15
C ASN A 793 9.05 11.49 -38.03
N THR A 794 7.76 11.78 -38.21
CA THR A 794 6.88 11.05 -39.14
C THR A 794 6.77 11.70 -40.53
N CYS A 795 7.02 13.00 -40.67
CA CYS A 795 6.80 13.72 -41.92
C CYS A 795 8.08 14.08 -42.69
N ILE A 796 9.20 14.27 -41.99
CA ILE A 796 10.51 14.66 -42.54
C ILE A 796 11.46 13.45 -42.55
N LYS A 797 12.34 13.38 -43.54
CA LYS A 797 13.37 12.33 -43.67
C LYS A 797 14.68 12.80 -43.05
N ASN A 798 15.41 11.88 -42.42
CA ASN A 798 16.80 12.09 -42.02
C ASN A 798 17.72 12.27 -43.24
N LYS A 799 18.97 12.64 -42.95
CA LYS A 799 20.10 12.68 -43.91
C LYS A 799 20.22 11.38 -44.73
N ASP A 800 19.85 10.25 -44.15
CA ASP A 800 19.87 8.90 -44.74
C ASP A 800 18.65 8.56 -45.61
N GLY A 801 17.74 9.52 -45.83
CA GLY A 801 16.55 9.38 -46.67
C GLY A 801 15.41 8.54 -46.07
N ARG A 802 15.54 8.06 -44.83
CA ARG A 802 14.50 7.33 -44.07
C ARG A 802 13.73 8.27 -43.14
N TYR A 803 12.49 7.93 -42.81
CA TYR A 803 11.73 8.59 -41.72
C TYR A 803 12.10 7.96 -40.37
N ASN A 804 12.29 8.76 -39.32
CA ASN A 804 12.59 8.26 -37.97
C ASN A 804 11.45 7.41 -37.40
N THR A 805 10.20 7.80 -37.66
CA THR A 805 9.02 7.05 -37.25
C THR A 805 8.29 6.52 -38.49
N GLN A 806 8.28 5.19 -38.63
CA GLN A 806 7.53 4.49 -39.65
C GLN A 806 6.02 4.61 -39.40
N THR A 807 5.31 5.01 -40.45
CA THR A 807 3.85 5.20 -40.46
C THR A 807 3.30 4.79 -41.83
N ASN A 808 2.04 4.38 -41.88
CA ASN A 808 1.37 4.04 -43.16
C ASN A 808 0.88 5.27 -43.96
N MET A 809 1.28 6.49 -43.57
CA MET A 809 0.91 7.73 -44.28
C MET A 809 1.50 7.81 -45.68
N ASN A 810 0.72 8.28 -46.66
CA ASN A 810 1.23 8.59 -47.99
C ASN A 810 1.88 9.99 -48.04
N GLU A 811 2.60 10.30 -49.12
CA GLU A 811 3.35 11.57 -49.25
C GLU A 811 2.45 12.82 -49.27
N ARG A 812 1.19 12.72 -49.72
CA ARG A 812 0.23 13.83 -49.65
C ARG A 812 -0.20 14.13 -48.22
N GLN A 813 -0.40 13.08 -47.40
CA GLN A 813 -0.73 13.22 -45.98
C GLN A 813 0.43 13.86 -45.20
N ARG A 814 1.68 13.47 -45.49
CA ARG A 814 2.87 14.10 -44.87
C ARG A 814 3.00 15.57 -45.28
N ALA A 815 2.79 15.90 -46.55
CA ALA A 815 2.77 17.29 -47.03
C ALA A 815 1.61 18.12 -46.44
N GLU A 816 0.44 17.51 -46.21
CA GLU A 816 -0.70 18.16 -45.56
C GLU A 816 -0.38 18.55 -44.11
N LEU A 817 0.29 17.67 -43.36
CA LEU A 817 0.73 17.96 -41.99
C LEU A 817 1.86 19.01 -41.92
N ILE A 818 2.85 18.96 -42.82
CA ILE A 818 3.92 19.98 -42.88
C ILE A 818 3.32 21.37 -43.18
N ARG A 819 2.44 21.47 -44.17
CA ARG A 819 1.73 22.73 -44.46
C ARG A 819 0.85 23.20 -43.29
N ALA A 820 0.29 22.27 -42.51
CA ALA A 820 -0.49 22.60 -41.32
C ALA A 820 0.36 23.17 -40.16
N LEU A 821 1.68 22.92 -40.14
CA LEU A 821 2.63 23.52 -39.18
C LEU A 821 3.02 24.98 -39.53
N GLY A 822 2.69 25.47 -40.73
CA GLY A 822 3.05 26.83 -41.15
C GLY A 822 4.51 27.03 -41.60
N GLU A 823 5.28 25.95 -41.78
CA GLU A 823 6.72 25.99 -42.11
C GLU A 823 7.04 26.42 -43.58
N ASP A 824 6.07 27.00 -44.30
CA ASP A 824 6.18 27.40 -45.72
C ASP A 824 7.08 28.65 -45.96
N ASN A 825 7.70 29.22 -44.90
CA ASN A 825 8.38 30.53 -44.92
C ASN A 825 9.88 30.53 -44.56
N GLN A 826 10.57 29.38 -44.52
CA GLN A 826 12.04 29.35 -44.44
C GLN A 826 12.66 28.73 -45.69
N GLU A 827 13.31 29.58 -46.50
CA GLU A 827 14.09 29.19 -47.66
C GLU A 827 15.41 28.52 -47.24
N ASP A 828 15.40 27.21 -46.94
CA ASP A 828 16.60 26.37 -47.00
C ASP A 828 16.27 24.89 -47.32
N ASP A 829 16.63 24.48 -48.53
CA ASP A 829 16.89 23.10 -49.00
C ASP A 829 15.86 21.96 -48.80
N ILE A 830 14.54 22.22 -48.94
CA ILE A 830 13.58 21.14 -49.29
C ILE A 830 13.66 20.83 -50.80
N GLN A 831 14.59 19.97 -51.20
CA GLN A 831 14.72 19.53 -52.60
C GLN A 831 13.57 18.61 -53.02
N ILE A 832 12.44 19.20 -53.45
CA ILE A 832 11.38 18.51 -54.17
C ILE A 832 11.87 18.20 -55.60
N ILE A 833 12.69 17.15 -55.72
CA ILE A 833 13.18 16.66 -57.02
C ILE A 833 11.98 16.12 -57.80
N SER A 834 11.45 16.95 -58.71
CA SER A 834 10.32 16.62 -59.59
C SER A 834 10.74 15.63 -60.68
N ALA A 835 11.10 14.41 -60.27
CA ALA A 835 11.57 13.34 -61.15
C ALA A 835 10.42 12.80 -62.02
N ARG A 836 10.18 13.47 -63.16
CA ARG A 836 9.35 12.94 -64.26
C ARG A 836 9.92 11.59 -64.73
N LYS A 837 9.39 10.49 -64.20
CA LYS A 837 9.52 9.15 -64.78
C LYS A 837 8.15 8.59 -65.09
N SER A 838 8.01 8.13 -66.34
CA SER A 838 6.84 7.46 -66.88
C SER A 838 6.56 6.13 -66.16
N GLU A 839 5.31 5.68 -66.25
CA GLU A 839 4.78 4.49 -65.59
C GLU A 839 5.62 3.21 -65.80
N PRO A 840 5.87 2.43 -64.73
CA PRO A 840 5.91 0.98 -64.82
C PRO A 840 4.48 0.43 -64.69
N LEU A 841 3.94 -0.11 -65.77
CA LEU A 841 2.59 -0.70 -65.81
C LEU A 841 2.42 -1.86 -64.83
N LYS A 842 1.21 -1.96 -64.25
CA LYS A 842 0.79 -3.00 -63.30
C LYS A 842 1.10 -4.42 -63.82
N ARG A 843 1.70 -5.27 -62.97
CA ARG A 843 1.44 -6.72 -63.03
C ARG A 843 0.79 -7.21 -61.74
N GLN A 844 -0.51 -7.35 -61.84
CA GLN A 844 -1.42 -7.96 -60.88
C GLN A 844 -1.21 -9.47 -60.79
N THR A 845 -1.05 -9.97 -59.56
CA THR A 845 -1.51 -11.31 -59.16
C THR A 845 -2.29 -11.11 -57.86
N LYS A 846 -3.62 -11.22 -57.93
CA LYS A 846 -4.40 -12.34 -57.36
C LYS A 846 -4.35 -12.37 -55.83
N LEU A 847 -5.43 -12.14 -55.08
CA LEU A 847 -6.86 -12.27 -55.43
C LEU A 847 -7.17 -13.67 -55.98
N ASP A 848 -7.27 -14.64 -55.06
CA ASP A 848 -8.36 -15.64 -54.98
C ASP A 848 -8.15 -16.49 -53.72
N ALA A 849 -8.89 -16.21 -52.64
CA ALA A 849 -8.83 -16.97 -51.39
C ALA A 849 -10.06 -16.89 -50.46
N TRP A 850 -11.23 -16.34 -50.88
CA TRP A 850 -12.48 -16.60 -50.14
C TRP A 850 -13.81 -16.47 -50.93
N SER A 851 -13.99 -17.30 -51.96
CA SER A 851 -15.35 -17.74 -52.37
C SER A 851 -15.27 -18.99 -53.26
N LYS A 852 -16.11 -20.01 -53.11
CA LYS A 852 -17.13 -20.29 -52.08
C LYS A 852 -17.33 -21.82 -51.99
N SER A 853 -18.14 -22.26 -51.03
CA SER A 853 -18.54 -23.65 -50.86
C SER A 853 -19.46 -24.20 -51.97
N SER A 854 -19.59 -25.53 -51.99
CA SER A 854 -20.74 -26.35 -52.45
C SER A 854 -20.72 -26.87 -53.90
N PRO A 855 -21.19 -28.11 -54.18
CA PRO A 855 -21.32 -29.32 -53.32
C PRO A 855 -20.82 -30.61 -54.07
N GLU A 856 -21.17 -31.90 -53.84
CA GLU A 856 -22.05 -32.61 -52.89
C GLU A 856 -21.66 -34.12 -52.75
N THR A 857 -21.58 -34.68 -51.54
CA THR A 857 -21.50 -36.16 -51.22
C THR A 857 -20.29 -36.96 -51.82
N SER A 858 -19.99 -38.24 -51.52
CA SER A 858 -20.67 -39.29 -50.73
C SER A 858 -19.67 -40.29 -50.06
N GLY A 859 -20.07 -40.87 -48.92
CA GLY A 859 -19.46 -42.09 -48.32
C GLY A 859 -18.09 -41.94 -47.62
N SER A 860 -17.54 -42.90 -46.85
CA SER A 860 -17.99 -44.22 -46.36
C SER A 860 -18.70 -45.14 -47.37
N THR A 861 -18.10 -46.19 -47.93
CA THR A 861 -16.96 -47.02 -47.47
C THR A 861 -15.94 -47.29 -48.59
N GLY A 862 -14.72 -47.77 -48.26
CA GLY A 862 -13.89 -48.51 -49.23
C GLY A 862 -12.38 -48.23 -49.31
N SER A 863 -11.60 -48.97 -48.50
CA SER A 863 -10.40 -49.73 -48.91
C SER A 863 -9.21 -49.11 -49.70
N GLN A 864 -8.04 -49.20 -49.05
CA GLN A 864 -6.70 -49.56 -49.60
C GLN A 864 -5.76 -48.57 -50.35
N ARG A 865 -4.50 -48.64 -49.88
CA ARG A 865 -3.19 -48.67 -50.57
C ARG A 865 -2.61 -47.43 -51.26
N GLU A 866 -1.56 -46.93 -50.59
CA GLU A 866 -0.17 -46.80 -51.08
C GLU A 866 0.14 -46.30 -52.50
N LYS A 867 0.92 -45.19 -52.51
CA LYS A 867 2.16 -44.97 -53.29
C LYS A 867 2.19 -45.37 -54.78
N ILE A 868 2.46 -44.38 -55.65
CA ILE A 868 3.76 -44.20 -56.35
C ILE A 868 3.78 -42.87 -57.14
N THR A 869 4.98 -42.36 -57.42
CA THR A 869 5.26 -41.04 -58.05
C THR A 869 5.40 -41.08 -59.57
N VAL A 870 5.00 -40.02 -60.28
CA VAL A 870 5.29 -39.79 -61.72
C VAL A 870 5.80 -38.35 -61.95
N ARG A 871 6.43 -38.11 -63.12
CA ARG A 871 7.30 -36.96 -63.46
C ARG A 871 6.59 -35.83 -64.22
N SER A 872 7.26 -34.69 -64.35
CA SER A 872 6.86 -33.54 -65.18
C SER A 872 6.81 -33.86 -66.68
N SER A 873 5.77 -33.38 -67.37
CA SER A 873 5.76 -33.14 -68.83
C SER A 873 6.22 -31.70 -69.15
N LYS A 874 6.52 -31.38 -70.41
CA LYS A 874 6.97 -30.03 -70.84
C LYS A 874 6.57 -29.64 -72.29
N ASP A 875 5.61 -30.32 -72.91
CA ASP A 875 5.34 -30.17 -74.35
C ASP A 875 4.03 -29.45 -74.72
N ASP A 876 3.06 -29.35 -73.81
CA ASP A 876 1.69 -28.90 -74.11
C ASP A 876 1.52 -27.36 -74.32
N ILE A 877 2.61 -26.58 -74.34
CA ILE A 877 2.59 -25.12 -74.55
C ILE A 877 3.26 -24.74 -75.88
N ARG A 878 2.81 -25.38 -76.98
CA ARG A 878 3.28 -25.07 -78.34
C ARG A 878 2.20 -24.89 -79.41
N GLU A 879 0.93 -25.13 -79.10
CA GLU A 879 -0.13 -25.20 -80.13
C GLU A 879 -1.10 -23.99 -80.15
N LEU A 880 -1.27 -23.27 -79.04
CA LEU A 880 -2.28 -22.21 -78.88
C LEU A 880 -1.86 -20.78 -79.30
N LEU A 881 -0.94 -20.62 -80.26
CA LEU A 881 -0.48 -19.31 -80.75
C LEU A 881 -0.38 -19.22 -82.29
N LYS A 882 -1.48 -19.54 -82.98
CA LYS A 882 -1.67 -19.27 -84.43
C LYS A 882 -3.00 -18.57 -84.69
N THR A 883 -2.98 -17.61 -85.62
CA THR A 883 -4.03 -16.60 -85.91
C THR A 883 -4.21 -15.59 -84.75
N SER A 884 -4.40 -14.27 -84.97
CA SER A 884 -4.53 -13.47 -86.19
C SER A 884 -3.39 -12.41 -86.31
N SER A 885 -3.35 -11.61 -87.39
CA SER A 885 -2.12 -10.92 -87.85
C SER A 885 -2.30 -9.47 -88.38
N SER A 886 -1.34 -8.56 -88.11
CA SER A 886 -0.97 -7.46 -89.03
C SER A 886 0.41 -6.81 -88.75
N GLU A 887 1.45 -7.39 -89.34
CA GLU A 887 2.46 -6.75 -90.23
C GLU A 887 3.28 -5.48 -89.86
N LYS A 888 2.95 -4.64 -88.88
CA LYS A 888 3.73 -3.39 -88.63
C LYS A 888 4.98 -3.51 -87.74
N THR A 889 5.33 -4.70 -87.25
CA THR A 889 6.50 -4.92 -86.36
C THR A 889 7.60 -5.83 -86.91
N ARG A 890 7.54 -6.25 -88.19
CA ARG A 890 8.63 -7.03 -88.83
C ARG A 890 9.73 -6.13 -89.42
N ALA A 891 9.38 -5.00 -90.01
CA ALA A 891 10.30 -4.14 -90.77
C ALA A 891 11.47 -3.54 -89.96
N THR A 892 11.32 -3.32 -88.65
CA THR A 892 12.37 -2.78 -87.79
C THR A 892 13.31 -3.83 -87.19
N LEU A 893 12.90 -5.11 -87.17
CA LEU A 893 13.66 -6.19 -86.53
C LEU A 893 14.64 -6.89 -87.50
N ASP A 894 14.35 -6.86 -88.80
CA ASP A 894 15.27 -7.33 -89.84
C ASP A 894 16.39 -6.31 -90.13
N LEU A 895 16.10 -5.01 -89.97
CA LEU A 895 17.06 -3.90 -90.22
C LEU A 895 18.25 -3.86 -89.24
N MET A 896 18.15 -4.51 -88.08
CA MET A 896 19.28 -4.67 -87.13
C MET A 896 20.04 -6.01 -87.27
N LYS A 897 19.58 -6.95 -88.10
CA LYS A 897 20.23 -8.26 -88.31
C LYS A 897 21.05 -8.35 -89.60
N ALA A 898 20.99 -7.32 -90.45
CA ALA A 898 21.67 -7.27 -91.75
C ALA A 898 22.96 -6.42 -91.77
N ARG A 899 23.67 -6.30 -90.65
CA ARG A 899 25.03 -5.72 -90.60
C ARG A 899 26.02 -6.60 -89.85
N GLN A 900 27.21 -6.74 -90.43
CA GLN A 900 28.41 -7.41 -89.92
C GLN A 900 28.32 -8.93 -89.73
N ALA A 901 28.48 -9.63 -90.86
CA ALA A 901 29.26 -10.87 -90.90
C ALA A 901 30.28 -10.77 -92.04
N GLU A 902 31.58 -10.61 -91.74
CA GLU A 902 32.67 -10.79 -92.71
C GLU A 902 33.97 -11.28 -92.04
N LYS A 903 34.45 -12.44 -92.54
CA LYS A 903 35.86 -12.87 -92.68
C LYS A 903 36.70 -13.25 -91.43
N LYS A 904 37.62 -14.19 -91.70
CA LYS A 904 38.62 -14.89 -90.83
C LYS A 904 40.03 -14.40 -91.24
N PRO A 905 41.19 -14.97 -90.83
CA PRO A 905 41.55 -15.95 -89.76
C PRO A 905 42.66 -15.32 -88.83
N PRO A 906 43.62 -16.01 -88.15
CA PRO A 906 43.85 -17.45 -87.95
C PRO A 906 44.13 -17.93 -86.50
N VAL A 907 44.40 -19.23 -86.43
CA VAL A 907 44.79 -20.08 -85.29
C VAL A 907 45.96 -19.55 -84.46
N VAL A 908 45.79 -19.57 -83.13
CA VAL A 908 46.84 -19.92 -82.14
C VAL A 908 46.21 -20.87 -81.11
N ASP A 909 47.01 -21.72 -80.48
CA ASP A 909 46.55 -22.91 -79.75
C ASP A 909 45.57 -22.65 -78.57
N VAL A 910 44.48 -23.44 -78.56
CA VAL A 910 43.45 -23.42 -77.52
C VAL A 910 43.74 -24.45 -76.42
N ALA A 911 44.60 -25.46 -76.65
CA ALA A 911 44.98 -26.43 -75.63
C ALA A 911 45.80 -25.78 -74.51
N ALA A 912 46.86 -25.04 -74.83
CA ALA A 912 47.66 -24.31 -73.84
C ALA A 912 46.84 -23.29 -73.02
N ILE A 913 45.88 -22.59 -73.65
CA ILE A 913 44.99 -21.65 -72.95
C ILE A 913 43.96 -22.39 -72.09
N ARG A 914 43.46 -23.56 -72.53
CA ARG A 914 42.52 -24.37 -71.74
C ARG A 914 43.21 -25.04 -70.56
N GLU A 915 44.42 -25.58 -70.73
CA GLU A 915 45.21 -26.12 -69.64
C GLU A 915 45.66 -25.01 -68.67
N LYS A 916 46.14 -23.86 -69.17
CA LYS A 916 46.51 -22.74 -68.30
C LYS A 916 45.31 -22.16 -67.57
N ARG A 917 44.12 -22.09 -68.18
CA ARG A 917 42.87 -21.72 -67.49
C ARG A 917 42.32 -22.81 -66.58
N GLN A 918 42.62 -24.09 -66.82
CA GLN A 918 42.29 -25.17 -65.88
C GLN A 918 43.24 -25.16 -64.69
N LYS A 919 44.55 -24.93 -64.89
CA LYS A 919 45.51 -24.69 -63.80
C LYS A 919 45.24 -23.39 -63.05
N GLU A 920 44.87 -22.29 -63.72
CA GLU A 920 44.38 -21.07 -63.04
C GLU A 920 43.04 -21.30 -62.35
N ALA A 921 42.13 -22.12 -62.89
CA ALA A 921 40.87 -22.45 -62.22
C ALA A 921 41.08 -23.39 -61.03
N GLU A 922 42.01 -24.34 -61.12
CA GLU A 922 42.38 -25.26 -60.04
C GLU A 922 43.28 -24.59 -59.00
N GLU A 923 44.11 -23.62 -59.37
CA GLU A 923 44.87 -22.78 -58.44
C GLU A 923 44.02 -21.67 -57.86
N LYS A 924 43.04 -21.11 -58.57
CA LYS A 924 41.99 -20.25 -58.01
C LYS A 924 41.01 -21.06 -57.16
N LYS A 925 40.78 -22.34 -57.45
CA LYS A 925 39.99 -23.25 -56.60
C LYS A 925 40.81 -23.80 -55.44
N ARG A 926 42.14 -23.92 -55.54
CA ARG A 926 43.07 -24.18 -54.43
C ARG A 926 43.16 -22.96 -53.54
N ARG A 927 43.46 -21.78 -54.08
CA ARG A 927 43.44 -20.48 -53.38
C ARG A 927 42.07 -20.12 -52.82
N ASN A 928 40.96 -20.46 -53.47
CA ASN A 928 39.63 -20.31 -52.88
C ASN A 928 39.33 -21.42 -51.86
N ALA A 929 39.78 -22.66 -52.04
CA ALA A 929 39.67 -23.69 -51.01
C ALA A 929 40.60 -23.42 -49.82
N GLU A 930 41.68 -22.68 -50.01
CA GLU A 930 42.67 -22.25 -49.01
C GLU A 930 42.21 -20.95 -48.35
N ALA A 931 41.55 -20.04 -49.08
CA ALA A 931 40.81 -18.92 -48.49
C ALA A 931 39.56 -19.40 -47.75
N ILE A 932 38.88 -20.46 -48.22
CA ILE A 932 37.75 -21.11 -47.52
C ILE A 932 38.26 -22.03 -46.40
N ALA A 933 39.46 -22.60 -46.47
CA ALA A 933 40.09 -23.35 -45.39
C ALA A 933 40.74 -22.44 -44.35
N ARG A 934 41.16 -21.22 -44.72
CA ARG A 934 41.64 -20.16 -43.81
C ARG A 934 40.46 -19.40 -43.21
N ALA A 935 39.40 -19.15 -43.98
CA ALA A 935 38.10 -18.71 -43.46
C ALA A 935 37.39 -19.80 -42.63
N LYS A 936 37.62 -21.09 -42.89
CA LYS A 936 37.24 -22.18 -41.96
C LYS A 936 38.20 -22.30 -40.79
N ALA A 937 39.51 -22.07 -40.92
CA ALA A 937 40.38 -21.94 -39.75
C ALA A 937 39.96 -20.77 -38.84
N LEU A 938 39.33 -19.74 -39.42
CA LEU A 938 38.64 -18.64 -38.74
C LEU A 938 37.15 -18.92 -38.42
N ARG A 939 36.58 -20.07 -38.83
CA ARG A 939 35.15 -20.46 -38.65
C ARG A 939 34.92 -21.97 -38.42
N THR A 940 35.84 -22.64 -37.75
CA THR A 940 35.66 -23.99 -37.20
C THR A 940 36.28 -23.98 -35.81
N PRO A 941 35.47 -24.06 -34.73
CA PRO A 941 36.00 -24.08 -33.37
C PRO A 941 36.93 -25.28 -33.16
N LYS A 942 38.06 -25.08 -32.47
CA LYS A 942 38.71 -26.19 -31.76
C LYS A 942 37.91 -26.47 -30.48
N PRO A 943 37.72 -27.73 -30.09
CA PRO A 943 36.74 -28.08 -29.06
C PRO A 943 37.29 -27.86 -27.65
N LEU A 944 36.80 -26.83 -26.95
CA LEU A 944 36.90 -26.75 -25.49
C LEU A 944 35.55 -26.36 -24.87
N VAL A 945 35.16 -27.15 -23.87
CA VAL A 945 34.51 -26.76 -22.61
C VAL A 945 33.38 -25.73 -22.73
N GLY A 946 32.13 -26.21 -22.69
CA GLY A 946 30.94 -25.37 -22.78
C GLY A 946 30.71 -24.46 -21.56
N GLY A 947 30.13 -23.28 -21.83
CA GLY A 947 29.69 -22.28 -20.86
C GLY A 947 29.84 -20.87 -21.41
N GLU A 948 29.23 -19.88 -20.74
CA GLU A 948 29.13 -18.47 -21.19
C GLU A 948 28.29 -18.26 -22.48
N GLY A 949 27.03 -17.83 -22.33
CA GLY A 949 26.18 -17.37 -23.44
C GLY A 949 25.72 -18.46 -24.43
N SER A 950 24.48 -18.97 -24.41
CA SER A 950 23.28 -18.52 -23.71
C SER A 950 22.46 -19.72 -23.21
N GLY A 951 22.61 -20.06 -21.93
CA GLY A 951 21.78 -21.07 -21.25
C GLY A 951 20.54 -20.53 -20.55
N LEU A 952 20.40 -19.19 -20.45
CA LEU A 952 19.33 -18.51 -19.70
C LEU A 952 18.05 -18.40 -20.55
N GLN A 953 17.53 -19.55 -20.99
CA GLN A 953 16.28 -19.72 -21.72
C GLN A 953 15.61 -21.01 -21.24
N GLY A 954 15.07 -20.92 -20.02
CA GLY A 954 14.77 -22.04 -19.11
C GLY A 954 15.45 -21.73 -17.77
N LEU A 955 14.67 -21.76 -16.68
CA LEU A 955 15.00 -21.23 -15.34
C LEU A 955 15.30 -19.71 -15.33
N SER A 956 14.53 -18.85 -14.65
CA SER A 956 13.32 -19.06 -13.83
C SER A 956 12.37 -17.86 -14.02
N GLY A 957 11.09 -17.98 -13.63
CA GLY A 957 10.21 -16.80 -13.52
C GLY A 957 10.73 -15.89 -12.40
N VAL A 958 10.90 -14.58 -12.59
CA VAL A 958 9.94 -13.63 -13.17
C VAL A 958 10.65 -12.59 -14.04
N GLN A 959 9.97 -12.12 -15.11
CA GLN A 959 10.27 -10.95 -15.96
C GLN A 959 11.63 -10.94 -16.71
N GLY A 960 11.65 -10.32 -17.90
CA GLY A 960 12.89 -10.05 -18.65
C GLY A 960 12.97 -10.54 -20.11
N LYS A 961 12.09 -11.43 -20.60
CA LYS A 961 12.15 -11.97 -21.98
C LYS A 961 10.90 -11.86 -22.85
N ASP A 962 9.94 -11.00 -22.46
CA ASP A 962 8.94 -10.42 -23.38
C ASP A 962 9.39 -9.04 -23.96
N HIS A 963 10.62 -8.60 -23.66
CA HIS A 963 11.18 -7.30 -24.09
C HIS A 963 11.88 -7.32 -25.46
N ALA A 964 11.74 -8.39 -26.25
CA ALA A 964 11.74 -8.20 -27.70
C ALA A 964 10.38 -7.56 -28.03
N PRO A 965 10.30 -6.27 -28.41
CA PRO A 965 9.04 -5.52 -28.38
C PRO A 965 7.98 -6.25 -29.20
N GLN A 966 6.94 -6.75 -28.52
CA GLN A 966 5.85 -7.46 -29.17
C GLN A 966 5.33 -6.56 -30.29
N LYS A 967 5.34 -7.08 -31.53
CA LYS A 967 5.02 -6.26 -32.71
C LYS A 967 3.55 -5.89 -32.66
N SER A 968 3.26 -4.71 -32.09
CA SER A 968 1.93 -4.18 -31.82
C SER A 968 1.00 -4.55 -32.96
N GLU A 969 -0.09 -5.27 -32.68
CA GLU A 969 -0.97 -5.72 -33.75
C GLU A 969 -1.63 -4.52 -34.46
N ILE A 970 -1.78 -3.39 -33.73
CA ILE A 970 -2.47 -2.17 -34.15
C ILE A 970 -1.53 -1.04 -34.65
N MET A 971 -0.31 -0.89 -34.10
CA MET A 971 0.67 0.14 -34.49
C MET A 971 1.79 -0.38 -35.40
N VAL A 972 2.33 0.49 -36.26
CA VAL A 972 3.57 0.27 -36.99
C VAL A 972 4.76 0.39 -36.03
N ASN A 973 5.63 -0.62 -35.99
CA ASN A 973 6.86 -0.60 -35.19
C ASN A 973 7.91 0.29 -35.86
N SER A 974 8.49 1.20 -35.07
CA SER A 974 9.74 1.91 -35.41
C SER A 974 10.79 1.47 -34.39
N SER A 975 11.84 0.83 -34.86
CA SER A 975 13.01 0.46 -34.04
C SER A 975 14.21 0.53 -34.97
N SER A 976 14.97 1.62 -34.84
CA SER A 976 16.26 1.81 -35.52
C SER A 976 17.36 1.38 -34.56
N GLU A 977 17.87 0.18 -34.76
CA GLU A 977 19.25 -0.17 -34.39
C GLU A 977 20.08 0.17 -35.64
N ASP A 978 20.97 1.16 -35.55
CA ASP A 978 22.01 1.53 -36.54
C ASP A 978 22.74 2.80 -35.99
N GLU A 979 23.69 2.64 -35.06
CA GLU A 979 24.78 3.61 -34.83
C GLU A 979 26.10 2.82 -34.78
N ASP A 980 26.99 3.10 -35.74
CA ASP A 980 28.29 2.43 -35.91
C ASP A 980 29.36 3.03 -34.99
N ASP A 981 30.35 2.22 -34.60
CA ASP A 981 31.59 2.71 -33.99
C ASP A 981 32.33 3.65 -34.97
N SER A 982 32.79 4.80 -34.45
CA SER A 982 33.89 5.55 -35.08
C SER A 982 34.96 5.82 -34.03
N ASP A 983 36.10 5.16 -34.18
CA ASP A 983 37.33 5.54 -33.48
C ASP A 983 37.67 7.00 -33.83
N ASP A 984 38.12 7.77 -32.84
CA ASP A 984 39.08 8.85 -33.07
C ASP A 984 40.23 8.70 -32.09
N ASP A 985 41.44 9.04 -32.54
CA ASP A 985 42.65 8.35 -32.12
C ASP A 985 43.32 8.94 -30.85
N ALA A 986 44.35 8.23 -30.40
CA ALA A 986 45.23 8.51 -29.26
C ALA A 986 45.53 10.00 -28.92
N GLU A 987 45.61 10.31 -27.61
CA GLU A 987 46.89 10.66 -26.95
C GLU A 987 46.70 11.00 -25.44
N PHE A 988 47.27 10.18 -24.53
CA PHE A 988 48.21 10.60 -23.47
C PHE A 988 48.55 9.45 -22.50
N LEU A 989 49.32 8.45 -22.98
CA LEU A 989 49.90 7.42 -22.10
C LEU A 989 51.40 7.67 -21.90
N ALA A 990 51.72 8.73 -21.17
CA ALA A 990 53.09 9.24 -21.02
C ALA A 990 53.57 9.26 -19.56
N ARG A 991 54.37 8.24 -19.19
CA ARG A 991 55.10 8.06 -17.91
C ARG A 991 54.18 7.67 -16.73
N SER A 992 54.58 6.83 -15.76
CA SER A 992 55.88 6.15 -15.55
C SER A 992 55.70 4.81 -14.84
N ALA A 993 56.46 3.79 -15.24
CA ALA A 993 56.67 2.58 -14.44
C ALA A 993 58.03 2.64 -13.72
N ALA A 994 58.05 2.64 -12.39
CA ALA A 994 59.20 2.24 -11.56
C ALA A 994 58.87 2.25 -10.05
N GLY A 995 59.49 1.32 -9.30
CA GLY A 995 60.00 1.61 -7.94
C GLY A 995 59.11 1.29 -6.73
N GLN A 996 59.34 0.12 -6.13
CA GLN A 996 59.10 -0.06 -4.68
C GLN A 996 60.21 0.66 -3.87
N LYS A 997 59.85 1.37 -2.80
CA LYS A 997 60.58 1.38 -1.51
C LYS A 997 59.79 2.15 -0.43
N ALA A 998 59.98 1.75 0.82
CA ALA A 998 59.28 2.33 1.98
C ALA A 998 60.21 3.23 2.83
N SER A 999 59.65 4.26 3.46
CA SER A 999 60.18 4.88 4.67
C SER A 999 59.05 5.57 5.46
N LYS A 1000 59.29 5.89 6.74
CA LYS A 1000 58.30 6.43 7.70
C LYS A 1000 58.26 7.97 7.68
N GLY A 1001 57.11 8.60 7.99
CA GLY A 1001 57.10 10.02 8.34
C GLY A 1001 55.74 10.69 8.55
N GLY A 1002 55.36 10.91 9.82
CA GLY A 1002 54.70 12.12 10.36
C GLY A 1002 53.44 12.74 9.73
N GLN A 1003 52.34 12.70 10.51
CA GLN A 1003 51.31 13.75 10.70
C GLN A 1003 50.65 14.44 9.47
N PHE A 1004 49.31 14.38 9.41
CA PHE A 1004 48.42 15.52 9.75
C PHE A 1004 46.95 15.11 9.59
N VAL A 1005 46.18 15.07 10.69
CA VAL A 1005 44.72 14.83 10.62
C VAL A 1005 44.02 16.16 10.33
N LYS A 1006 43.46 16.30 9.13
CA LYS A 1006 42.43 17.31 8.82
C LYS A 1006 41.04 16.70 9.08
N PRO A 1007 40.02 17.50 9.41
CA PRO A 1007 38.67 16.99 9.58
C PRO A 1007 38.17 16.33 8.28
N ASN A 1008 37.68 15.10 8.36
CA ASN A 1008 37.14 14.39 7.21
C ASN A 1008 35.87 15.10 6.71
N VAL A 1009 36.00 15.80 5.58
CA VAL A 1009 34.84 16.11 4.73
C VAL A 1009 34.25 14.77 4.31
N ARG A 1010 32.99 14.52 4.73
CA ARG A 1010 32.24 13.33 4.31
C ARG A 1010 31.88 13.50 2.83
N LEU A 1011 32.76 13.02 1.96
CA LEU A 1011 32.54 13.00 0.52
C LEU A 1011 31.52 11.90 0.14
N PRO A 1012 30.77 12.07 -0.96
CA PRO A 1012 29.88 11.02 -1.45
C PRO A 1012 30.64 9.75 -1.80
N VAL A 1013 30.09 8.59 -1.44
CA VAL A 1013 30.68 7.29 -1.80
C VAL A 1013 30.43 7.05 -3.28
N LYS A 1014 31.46 7.25 -4.12
CA LYS A 1014 31.41 6.96 -5.55
C LYS A 1014 32.12 5.66 -5.89
N LYS A 1015 31.44 4.75 -6.59
CA LYS A 1015 31.85 3.36 -6.81
C LYS A 1015 32.32 3.15 -8.25
N VAL A 1016 33.64 3.11 -8.44
CA VAL A 1016 34.24 2.71 -9.71
C VAL A 1016 33.89 1.24 -10.00
N LYS A 1017 33.15 1.00 -11.09
CA LYS A 1017 32.82 -0.36 -11.55
C LYS A 1017 34.10 -1.10 -11.92
N ILE A 1018 34.44 -2.15 -11.17
CA ILE A 1018 35.61 -2.98 -11.42
C ILE A 1018 35.34 -3.83 -12.67
N GLN A 1019 36.08 -3.60 -13.76
CA GLN A 1019 36.08 -4.50 -14.90
C GLN A 1019 36.75 -5.82 -14.50
N ARG A 1020 35.94 -6.87 -14.29
CA ARG A 1020 36.41 -8.23 -13.95
C ARG A 1020 36.36 -9.14 -15.20
N SER A 1021 36.98 -10.31 -15.13
CA SER A 1021 37.01 -11.22 -16.29
C SER A 1021 35.64 -11.85 -16.56
N ALA A 1022 35.44 -12.34 -17.80
CA ALA A 1022 34.21 -13.05 -18.16
C ALA A 1022 33.91 -14.22 -17.20
N LYS A 1023 34.96 -14.94 -16.78
CA LYS A 1023 34.86 -16.04 -15.79
C LYS A 1023 34.26 -15.58 -14.46
N ASP A 1024 34.64 -14.39 -13.99
CA ASP A 1024 34.12 -13.81 -12.73
C ASP A 1024 32.66 -13.36 -12.91
N MET A 1025 32.31 -12.83 -14.09
CA MET A 1025 30.93 -12.52 -14.45
C MET A 1025 30.05 -13.77 -14.54
N ARG A 1026 30.58 -14.90 -15.05
CA ARG A 1026 29.89 -16.20 -15.04
C ARG A 1026 29.65 -16.69 -13.62
N ALA A 1027 30.65 -16.56 -12.75
CA ALA A 1027 30.58 -16.96 -11.35
C ALA A 1027 29.64 -16.08 -10.51
N ARG A 1028 29.46 -14.80 -10.86
CA ARG A 1028 28.44 -13.89 -10.29
C ARG A 1028 27.00 -14.27 -10.67
N LEU A 1029 26.79 -15.02 -11.77
CA LEU A 1029 25.47 -15.30 -12.35
C LEU A 1029 25.00 -16.74 -12.14
N ILE A 1030 25.89 -17.73 -12.22
CA ILE A 1030 25.57 -19.16 -12.03
C ILE A 1030 26.74 -19.85 -11.29
N PRO A 1031 26.81 -19.77 -9.96
CA PRO A 1031 27.74 -20.54 -9.15
C PRO A 1031 27.35 -22.04 -9.07
N PRO A 1032 28.26 -22.94 -8.67
CA PRO A 1032 28.00 -24.38 -8.63
C PRO A 1032 27.05 -24.79 -7.50
N MET A 1033 25.88 -25.31 -7.86
CA MET A 1033 24.83 -25.76 -6.93
C MET A 1033 25.14 -27.11 -6.24
N ASP A 1034 26.19 -27.82 -6.64
CA ASP A 1034 26.40 -29.23 -6.28
C ASP A 1034 26.57 -29.48 -4.77
N VAL A 1035 27.02 -28.48 -3.99
CA VAL A 1035 27.13 -28.59 -2.53
C VAL A 1035 25.75 -28.52 -1.87
N LEU A 1036 24.92 -27.54 -2.26
CA LEU A 1036 23.54 -27.41 -1.80
C LEU A 1036 22.70 -28.64 -2.19
N HIS A 1037 22.76 -29.03 -3.46
CA HIS A 1037 22.02 -30.18 -3.99
C HIS A 1037 22.47 -31.49 -3.33
N GLN A 1038 23.76 -31.65 -3.02
CA GLN A 1038 24.23 -32.80 -2.25
C GLN A 1038 23.71 -32.77 -0.81
N ALA A 1039 23.81 -31.63 -0.12
CA ALA A 1039 23.42 -31.51 1.29
C ALA A 1039 21.94 -31.80 1.54
N ILE A 1040 21.07 -31.41 0.60
CA ILE A 1040 19.61 -31.58 0.66
C ILE A 1040 19.16 -32.97 0.17
N LEU A 1041 19.75 -33.50 -0.92
CA LEU A 1041 19.41 -34.83 -1.44
C LEU A 1041 20.07 -36.00 -0.67
N GLU A 1042 20.85 -35.70 0.38
CA GLU A 1042 21.31 -36.67 1.38
C GLU A 1042 20.45 -36.69 2.65
N TRP A 1043 19.35 -35.91 2.72
CA TRP A 1043 18.42 -35.95 3.85
C TRP A 1043 17.46 -37.15 3.81
N ASP A 1044 17.29 -37.77 4.98
CA ASP A 1044 16.10 -38.54 5.35
C ASP A 1044 14.99 -37.55 5.73
N ILE A 1045 13.79 -37.69 5.15
CA ILE A 1045 12.66 -36.77 5.35
C ILE A 1045 11.83 -37.10 6.60
N PHE A 1046 12.08 -38.25 7.24
CA PHE A 1046 11.39 -38.72 8.44
C PHE A 1046 12.25 -38.60 9.71
N HIS A 1047 13.40 -37.94 9.63
CA HIS A 1047 14.24 -37.62 10.77
C HIS A 1047 13.49 -36.73 11.80
N GLU A 1048 13.24 -37.27 13.00
CA GLU A 1048 12.47 -36.60 14.08
C GLU A 1048 13.20 -35.40 14.74
N GLY A 1049 14.34 -34.95 14.21
CA GLY A 1049 15.15 -33.87 14.76
C GLY A 1049 14.90 -32.50 14.10
N ASN A 1050 14.86 -31.45 14.91
CA ASN A 1050 14.77 -30.05 14.47
C ASN A 1050 15.97 -29.60 13.61
N ASP A 1051 17.14 -30.20 13.80
CA ASP A 1051 18.36 -29.97 13.01
C ASP A 1051 18.40 -30.94 11.82
N PRO A 1052 18.98 -30.55 10.66
CA PRO A 1052 19.09 -31.42 9.49
C PRO A 1052 19.91 -32.69 9.79
N PRO A 1053 19.53 -33.87 9.26
CA PRO A 1053 20.20 -35.15 9.57
C PRO A 1053 21.67 -35.25 9.11
N ASN A 1054 22.18 -34.26 8.39
CA ASN A 1054 23.59 -34.15 8.02
C ASN A 1054 24.48 -33.52 9.12
N GLY A 1055 23.90 -33.07 10.25
CA GLY A 1055 24.63 -32.62 11.44
C GLY A 1055 25.34 -31.26 11.31
N ILE A 1056 24.94 -30.44 10.35
CA ILE A 1056 25.53 -29.12 10.09
C ILE A 1056 25.09 -28.12 11.18
N LYS A 1057 26.04 -27.72 12.04
CA LYS A 1057 25.82 -26.76 13.14
C LYS A 1057 25.95 -25.31 12.67
N CYS A 1058 25.04 -24.46 13.11
CA CYS A 1058 25.09 -23.02 12.90
C CYS A 1058 26.07 -22.31 13.86
N SER A 1059 26.55 -21.14 13.44
CA SER A 1059 27.22 -20.16 14.29
C SER A 1059 26.36 -18.90 14.44
N GLN A 1060 26.66 -18.06 15.43
CA GLN A 1060 26.01 -16.76 15.59
C GLN A 1060 26.43 -15.83 14.44
N VAL A 1061 25.48 -15.02 13.95
CA VAL A 1061 25.76 -13.95 12.97
C VAL A 1061 26.60 -12.85 13.62
N SER A 1062 27.67 -12.43 12.96
CA SER A 1062 28.56 -11.36 13.42
C SER A 1062 28.15 -10.01 12.84
N ASP A 1063 28.36 -8.93 13.59
CA ASP A 1063 28.08 -7.56 13.14
C ASP A 1063 28.96 -7.12 11.96
N SER A 1064 30.11 -7.77 11.75
CA SER A 1064 30.95 -7.60 10.58
C SER A 1064 31.82 -8.85 10.33
N TYR A 1065 32.35 -8.95 9.11
CA TYR A 1065 33.11 -10.10 8.61
C TYR A 1065 34.40 -9.66 7.93
N GLY A 1066 35.52 -10.33 8.22
CA GLY A 1066 36.83 -9.99 7.65
C GLY A 1066 37.05 -10.53 6.22
N ASP A 1067 36.28 -11.53 5.80
CA ASP A 1067 36.44 -12.25 4.54
C ASP A 1067 35.08 -12.80 4.05
N PRO A 1068 34.76 -12.76 2.73
CA PRO A 1068 33.60 -13.44 2.17
C PRO A 1068 33.45 -14.92 2.57
N ARG A 1069 34.57 -15.60 2.86
CA ARG A 1069 34.59 -17.00 3.33
C ARG A 1069 34.00 -17.15 4.73
N GLU A 1070 34.31 -16.22 5.63
CA GLU A 1070 33.78 -16.21 7.01
C GLU A 1070 32.26 -15.97 6.99
N TYR A 1071 31.81 -15.00 6.19
CA TYR A 1071 30.39 -14.75 5.94
C TYR A 1071 29.69 -16.01 5.41
N LYS A 1072 30.29 -16.70 4.44
CA LYS A 1072 29.77 -17.96 3.90
C LYS A 1072 29.75 -19.08 4.94
N GLU A 1073 30.78 -19.21 5.77
CA GLU A 1073 30.88 -20.23 6.81
C GLU A 1073 29.84 -20.04 7.93
N THR A 1074 29.36 -18.82 8.17
CA THR A 1074 28.19 -18.57 9.05
C THR A 1074 26.85 -18.79 8.34
N PHE A 1075 26.64 -18.17 7.17
CA PHE A 1075 25.31 -18.15 6.53
C PHE A 1075 24.93 -19.45 5.80
N LEU A 1076 25.90 -20.27 5.34
CA LEU A 1076 25.58 -21.53 4.68
C LEU A 1076 24.93 -22.57 5.63
N PRO A 1077 25.44 -22.81 6.86
CA PRO A 1077 24.73 -23.60 7.87
C PRO A 1077 23.31 -23.11 8.16
N LEU A 1078 23.13 -21.79 8.31
CA LEU A 1078 21.82 -21.18 8.60
C LEU A 1078 20.82 -21.43 7.47
N LEU A 1079 21.24 -21.20 6.22
CA LEU A 1079 20.42 -21.47 5.03
C LEU A 1079 20.02 -22.94 4.90
N ILE A 1080 20.92 -23.87 5.21
CA ILE A 1080 20.65 -25.32 5.19
C ILE A 1080 19.67 -25.72 6.30
N ASN A 1081 19.75 -25.10 7.48
CA ASN A 1081 18.83 -25.34 8.59
C ASN A 1081 17.42 -24.77 8.32
N GLU A 1082 17.31 -23.56 7.76
CA GLU A 1082 16.01 -23.00 7.40
C GLU A 1082 15.36 -23.76 6.24
N ALA A 1083 16.16 -24.20 5.26
CA ALA A 1083 15.70 -25.12 4.23
C ALA A 1083 15.17 -26.45 4.81
N TRP A 1084 15.81 -27.01 5.85
CA TRP A 1084 15.32 -28.22 6.52
C TRP A 1084 13.96 -27.99 7.20
N ARG A 1085 13.82 -26.91 7.97
CA ARG A 1085 12.56 -26.54 8.65
C ARG A 1085 11.43 -26.33 7.64
N SER A 1086 11.72 -25.62 6.53
CA SER A 1086 10.78 -25.44 5.42
C SER A 1086 10.37 -26.78 4.77
N PHE A 1087 11.29 -27.75 4.63
CA PHE A 1087 10.99 -29.08 4.10
C PHE A 1087 10.13 -29.92 5.06
N VAL A 1088 10.37 -29.85 6.37
CA VAL A 1088 9.55 -30.56 7.38
C VAL A 1088 8.14 -30.01 7.39
N THR A 1089 7.96 -28.69 7.45
CA THR A 1089 6.62 -28.06 7.34
C THR A 1089 5.94 -28.41 6.01
N ALA A 1090 6.66 -28.32 4.89
CA ALA A 1090 6.09 -28.68 3.58
C ALA A 1090 5.79 -30.18 3.41
N LYS A 1091 6.40 -31.07 4.20
CA LYS A 1091 6.02 -32.50 4.30
C LYS A 1091 4.68 -32.65 5.03
N ASP A 1092 4.52 -31.98 6.16
CA ASP A 1092 3.34 -32.11 7.02
C ASP A 1092 2.10 -31.43 6.40
N GLU A 1093 2.31 -30.37 5.61
CA GLU A 1093 1.27 -29.65 4.86
C GLU A 1093 1.05 -30.21 3.43
N ALA A 1094 1.72 -31.31 3.04
CA ALA A 1094 1.73 -31.83 1.67
C ALA A 1094 0.39 -32.40 1.19
N THR A 1095 -0.49 -31.55 0.62
CA THR A 1095 -1.71 -32.01 -0.07
C THR A 1095 -1.45 -32.66 -1.45
N SER A 1096 -0.18 -32.86 -1.82
CA SER A 1096 0.24 -33.47 -3.08
C SER A 1096 -0.18 -34.94 -3.16
N LYS A 1097 -0.92 -35.33 -4.21
CA LYS A 1097 -1.27 -36.74 -4.42
C LYS A 1097 -0.06 -37.56 -4.88
N PRO A 1098 0.20 -38.74 -4.29
CA PRO A 1098 1.19 -39.68 -4.80
C PRO A 1098 0.90 -40.11 -6.25
N PHE A 1099 1.96 -40.43 -7.00
CA PHE A 1099 1.87 -40.85 -8.39
C PHE A 1099 2.87 -41.93 -8.76
N GLY A 1100 2.46 -42.86 -9.63
CA GLY A 1100 3.33 -43.90 -10.16
C GLY A 1100 4.42 -43.32 -11.08
N ILE A 1101 5.63 -43.83 -10.93
CA ILE A 1101 6.80 -43.53 -11.75
C ILE A 1101 7.33 -44.85 -12.33
N LYS A 1102 7.62 -44.85 -13.63
CA LYS A 1102 8.35 -45.95 -14.29
C LYS A 1102 9.71 -45.47 -14.79
N VAL A 1103 10.78 -46.15 -14.37
CA VAL A 1103 12.16 -45.82 -14.76
C VAL A 1103 12.38 -46.22 -16.22
N VAL A 1104 12.68 -45.24 -17.07
CA VAL A 1104 13.02 -45.47 -18.49
C VAL A 1104 14.53 -45.64 -18.66
N ASN A 1105 15.31 -44.80 -17.97
CA ASN A 1105 16.77 -44.84 -18.01
C ASN A 1105 17.38 -44.37 -16.68
N ARG A 1106 18.58 -44.86 -16.35
CA ARG A 1106 19.39 -44.42 -15.21
C ARG A 1106 20.81 -44.12 -15.68
N MET A 1107 21.37 -43.01 -15.21
CA MET A 1107 22.72 -42.55 -15.47
C MET A 1107 23.38 -42.11 -14.16
N ASN A 1108 24.69 -42.30 -13.99
CA ASN A 1108 25.43 -41.72 -12.87
C ASN A 1108 26.19 -40.48 -13.39
N VAL A 1109 26.14 -39.37 -12.65
CA VAL A 1109 26.72 -38.07 -13.03
C VAL A 1109 27.44 -37.48 -11.82
N ASP A 1110 28.76 -37.60 -11.79
CA ASP A 1110 29.65 -37.17 -10.70
C ASP A 1110 29.19 -37.66 -9.31
N LYS A 1111 28.57 -36.78 -8.51
CA LYS A 1111 28.05 -37.08 -7.17
C LYS A 1111 26.62 -37.60 -7.15
N PHE A 1112 25.92 -37.58 -8.29
CA PHE A 1112 24.48 -37.78 -8.40
C PHE A 1112 24.12 -39.00 -9.26
N VAL A 1113 22.89 -39.47 -9.09
CA VAL A 1113 22.24 -40.43 -10.00
C VAL A 1113 21.10 -39.69 -10.69
N GLU A 1114 21.08 -39.71 -12.02
CA GLU A 1114 20.00 -39.16 -12.82
C GLU A 1114 19.08 -40.27 -13.33
N VAL A 1115 17.80 -40.20 -12.95
CA VAL A 1115 16.75 -41.15 -13.30
C VAL A 1115 15.78 -40.46 -14.25
N SER A 1116 15.66 -40.97 -15.47
CA SER A 1116 14.72 -40.47 -16.47
C SER A 1116 13.48 -41.38 -16.53
N THR A 1117 12.30 -40.77 -16.53
CA THR A 1117 11.00 -41.45 -16.46
C THR A 1117 10.08 -40.90 -17.56
N ALA A 1118 9.02 -41.61 -17.90
CA ALA A 1118 8.00 -41.11 -18.83
C ALA A 1118 6.59 -41.35 -18.28
N MET A 1119 5.71 -40.35 -18.39
CA MET A 1119 4.29 -40.43 -18.02
C MET A 1119 3.39 -39.75 -19.09
N PRO A 1120 2.11 -40.11 -19.21
CA PRO A 1120 1.18 -39.44 -20.13
C PRO A 1120 0.98 -37.95 -19.77
N ILE A 1121 0.89 -37.07 -20.77
CA ILE A 1121 0.68 -35.62 -20.54
C ILE A 1121 -0.62 -35.32 -19.77
N THR A 1122 -1.65 -36.15 -19.90
CA THR A 1122 -2.91 -36.04 -19.14
C THR A 1122 -2.70 -36.10 -17.64
N GLU A 1123 -1.75 -36.91 -17.16
CA GLU A 1123 -1.53 -37.12 -15.74
C GLU A 1123 -0.80 -35.95 -15.05
N ASN A 1124 -0.04 -35.13 -15.78
CA ASN A 1124 0.64 -33.98 -15.19
C ASN A 1124 -0.28 -32.77 -14.97
N LYS A 1125 -1.44 -32.72 -15.65
CA LYS A 1125 -2.40 -31.60 -15.49
C LYS A 1125 -2.92 -31.46 -14.06
N ASP A 1126 -2.98 -32.57 -13.33
CA ASP A 1126 -3.48 -32.63 -11.96
C ASP A 1126 -2.35 -32.65 -10.91
N ARG A 1127 -1.08 -32.62 -11.34
CA ARG A 1127 0.12 -32.83 -10.49
C ARG A 1127 1.12 -31.66 -10.48
N PHE A 1128 1.11 -30.80 -11.50
CA PHE A 1128 1.94 -29.58 -11.57
C PHE A 1128 3.43 -29.80 -11.24
N LEU A 1129 4.06 -30.78 -11.89
CA LEU A 1129 5.50 -31.03 -11.79
C LEU A 1129 6.29 -30.01 -12.63
N ALA A 1130 7.27 -29.35 -11.99
CA ALA A 1130 8.10 -28.29 -12.56
C ALA A 1130 9.59 -28.51 -12.26
N GLU A 1131 10.47 -27.85 -13.02
CA GLU A 1131 11.92 -27.89 -12.76
C GLU A 1131 12.24 -27.16 -11.43
N GLY A 1132 13.09 -27.76 -10.60
CA GLY A 1132 13.38 -27.26 -9.25
C GLY A 1132 12.45 -27.77 -8.13
N ASP A 1133 11.40 -28.53 -8.47
CA ASP A 1133 10.62 -29.27 -7.46
C ASP A 1133 11.47 -30.37 -6.79
N ILE A 1134 11.21 -30.62 -5.51
CA ILE A 1134 11.69 -31.79 -4.78
C ILE A 1134 10.53 -32.76 -4.58
N VAL A 1135 10.79 -34.03 -4.87
CA VAL A 1135 9.85 -35.14 -4.68
C VAL A 1135 10.48 -36.23 -3.81
N LEU A 1136 9.68 -36.89 -3.00
CA LEU A 1136 10.05 -38.10 -2.29
C LEU A 1136 9.68 -39.31 -3.16
N PHE A 1137 10.65 -40.16 -3.50
CA PHE A 1137 10.44 -41.48 -4.13
C PHE A 1137 10.28 -42.55 -3.05
N SER A 1138 9.40 -43.53 -3.25
CA SER A 1138 9.26 -44.73 -2.40
C SER A 1138 8.79 -45.95 -3.22
N HIS A 1139 8.96 -47.16 -2.67
CA HIS A 1139 8.29 -48.37 -3.17
C HIS A 1139 6.79 -48.42 -2.78
N ALA A 1140 6.40 -47.74 -1.69
CA ALA A 1140 5.02 -47.75 -1.19
C ALA A 1140 4.10 -46.80 -1.98
N SER A 1141 2.83 -47.19 -2.15
CA SER A 1141 1.82 -46.37 -2.86
C SER A 1141 1.51 -45.04 -2.19
N ASN A 1142 1.73 -44.95 -0.87
CA ASN A 1142 1.55 -43.76 -0.05
C ASN A 1142 2.91 -43.36 0.57
N PRO A 1143 3.80 -42.65 -0.16
CA PRO A 1143 5.18 -42.42 0.28
C PRO A 1143 5.34 -41.65 1.59
N LEU A 1144 4.33 -40.89 2.04
CA LEU A 1144 4.38 -40.12 3.29
C LEU A 1144 3.97 -40.93 4.53
N GLU A 1145 3.24 -42.03 4.36
CA GLU A 1145 2.70 -42.85 5.46
C GLU A 1145 3.60 -44.08 5.75
N ALA A 1146 4.36 -44.53 4.75
CA ALA A 1146 5.19 -45.73 4.83
C ALA A 1146 6.67 -45.37 5.11
N THR A 1147 6.95 -44.96 6.35
CA THR A 1147 8.30 -44.59 6.84
C THR A 1147 9.34 -45.70 6.67
N ASP A 1148 8.92 -46.94 6.92
CA ASP A 1148 9.79 -48.12 7.00
C ASP A 1148 10.18 -48.67 5.61
N GLU A 1149 9.53 -48.17 4.55
CA GLU A 1149 9.76 -48.59 3.18
C GLU A 1149 10.90 -47.84 2.50
N LEU A 1150 11.53 -48.49 1.51
CA LEU A 1150 12.67 -47.92 0.80
C LEU A 1150 12.31 -46.64 0.06
N HIS A 1151 12.83 -45.50 0.54
CA HIS A 1151 12.53 -44.16 0.03
C HIS A 1151 13.81 -43.30 -0.16
N CYS A 1152 13.69 -42.16 -0.87
CA CYS A 1152 14.73 -41.12 -0.96
C CYS A 1152 14.21 -39.81 -1.59
N LEU A 1153 14.92 -38.69 -1.37
CA LEU A 1153 14.63 -37.42 -2.03
C LEU A 1153 15.24 -37.32 -3.44
N ALA A 1154 14.50 -36.68 -4.35
CA ALA A 1154 14.89 -36.44 -5.73
C ALA A 1154 14.48 -35.03 -6.21
N ARG A 1155 15.39 -34.29 -6.83
CA ARG A 1155 15.10 -33.00 -7.49
C ARG A 1155 14.66 -33.23 -8.92
N ILE A 1156 13.59 -32.58 -9.38
CA ILE A 1156 13.29 -32.49 -10.82
C ILE A 1156 14.37 -31.62 -11.46
N TRP A 1157 15.27 -32.25 -12.20
CA TRP A 1157 16.38 -31.62 -12.90
C TRP A 1157 15.94 -31.02 -14.23
N ARG A 1158 15.09 -31.74 -14.98
CA ARG A 1158 14.61 -31.30 -16.29
C ARG A 1158 13.27 -31.92 -16.68
N VAL A 1159 12.45 -31.16 -17.40
CA VAL A 1159 11.16 -31.62 -17.96
C VAL A 1159 11.17 -31.46 -19.49
N GLN A 1160 10.77 -32.50 -20.22
CA GLN A 1160 10.71 -32.49 -21.69
C GLN A 1160 9.41 -33.12 -22.21
N PHE A 1161 8.82 -32.55 -23.25
CA PHE A 1161 7.67 -33.12 -23.94
C PHE A 1161 8.14 -33.89 -25.19
N LYS A 1162 7.89 -35.19 -25.27
CA LYS A 1162 8.20 -36.03 -26.45
C LYS A 1162 7.06 -36.99 -26.76
N ASN A 1163 6.65 -37.04 -28.04
CA ASN A 1163 5.74 -38.06 -28.59
C ASN A 1163 4.41 -38.27 -27.82
N GLY A 1164 3.87 -37.22 -27.18
CA GLY A 1164 2.63 -37.29 -26.38
C GLY A 1164 2.84 -37.66 -24.91
N ASN A 1165 4.08 -37.95 -24.49
CA ASN A 1165 4.48 -38.19 -23.11
C ASN A 1165 5.29 -37.01 -22.55
N LEU A 1166 5.26 -36.90 -21.23
CA LEU A 1166 6.16 -36.08 -20.43
C LEU A 1166 7.34 -36.94 -20.00
N GLU A 1167 8.53 -36.63 -20.48
CA GLU A 1167 9.78 -37.16 -19.95
C GLU A 1167 10.27 -36.27 -18.81
N VAL A 1168 10.41 -36.83 -17.62
CA VAL A 1168 10.92 -36.13 -16.44
C VAL A 1168 12.25 -36.73 -16.05
N GLN A 1169 13.25 -35.86 -15.85
CA GLN A 1169 14.58 -36.24 -15.39
C GLN A 1169 14.75 -35.80 -13.94
N TYR A 1170 14.90 -36.77 -13.04
CA TYR A 1170 15.14 -36.56 -11.63
C TYR A 1170 16.62 -36.73 -11.32
N ARG A 1171 17.15 -35.93 -10.40
CA ARG A 1171 18.51 -36.02 -9.86
C ARG A 1171 18.42 -36.40 -8.38
N LEU A 1172 19.11 -37.46 -7.99
CA LEU A 1172 19.19 -38.00 -6.64
C LEU A 1172 20.64 -37.98 -6.16
N SER A 1173 20.90 -37.93 -4.86
CA SER A 1173 22.28 -38.09 -4.36
C SER A 1173 22.80 -39.49 -4.68
N GLY A 1174 24.09 -39.60 -5.04
CA GLY A 1174 24.79 -40.88 -5.13
C GLY A 1174 24.98 -41.57 -3.79
N ARG A 1175 24.60 -40.92 -2.68
CA ARG A 1175 24.54 -41.50 -1.32
C ARG A 1175 23.12 -41.73 -0.80
N ALA A 1176 22.08 -41.61 -1.63
CA ALA A 1176 20.67 -41.75 -1.25
C ALA A 1176 20.25 -43.21 -0.90
N GLY A 1177 21.06 -43.93 -0.12
CA GLY A 1177 20.69 -45.19 0.51
C GLY A 1177 20.53 -46.40 -0.42
N PRO A 1178 20.02 -47.53 0.13
CA PRO A 1178 19.89 -48.80 -0.59
C PRO A 1178 18.91 -48.76 -1.76
N ILE A 1179 17.93 -47.85 -1.79
CA ILE A 1179 16.94 -47.73 -2.88
C ILE A 1179 17.60 -47.51 -4.26
N LEU A 1180 18.77 -46.85 -4.32
CA LEU A 1180 19.56 -46.66 -5.56
C LEU A 1180 19.93 -47.98 -6.25
N SER A 1181 19.97 -49.11 -5.52
CA SER A 1181 20.19 -50.45 -6.09
C SER A 1181 18.95 -51.00 -6.82
N THR A 1182 17.75 -50.56 -6.42
CA THR A 1182 16.47 -51.00 -7.00
C THR A 1182 16.04 -50.19 -8.23
N MET A 1183 16.61 -48.99 -8.42
CA MET A 1183 16.29 -48.07 -9.54
C MET A 1183 16.88 -48.53 -10.89
N MET A 1184 16.47 -49.69 -11.36
CA MET A 1184 16.82 -50.26 -12.65
C MET A 1184 15.79 -49.87 -13.73
N PRO A 1185 16.14 -49.84 -15.03
CA PRO A 1185 15.17 -49.63 -16.10
C PRO A 1185 14.00 -50.63 -16.03
N GLN A 1186 12.80 -50.16 -16.33
CA GLN A 1186 11.49 -50.83 -16.14
C GLN A 1186 11.02 -51.03 -14.69
N ALA A 1187 11.81 -50.68 -13.67
CA ALA A 1187 11.31 -50.66 -12.29
C ALA A 1187 10.22 -49.58 -12.10
N GLU A 1188 9.27 -49.88 -11.23
CA GLU A 1188 8.12 -49.04 -10.90
C GLU A 1188 8.21 -48.61 -9.44
N PHE A 1189 7.93 -47.34 -9.20
CA PHE A 1189 8.00 -46.65 -7.90
C PHE A 1189 6.78 -45.73 -7.76
N TYR A 1190 6.62 -45.12 -6.59
CA TYR A 1190 5.73 -44.00 -6.38
C TYR A 1190 6.53 -42.77 -5.98
N ALA A 1191 6.01 -41.58 -6.30
CA ALA A 1191 6.56 -40.33 -5.82
C ALA A 1191 5.48 -39.36 -5.38
N VAL A 1192 5.86 -38.40 -4.54
CA VAL A 1192 5.01 -37.31 -4.05
C VAL A 1192 5.81 -36.01 -4.03
N LYS A 1193 5.19 -34.90 -4.42
CA LYS A 1193 5.83 -33.56 -4.42
C LYS A 1193 5.79 -32.95 -3.03
N ILE A 1194 6.96 -32.55 -2.53
CA ILE A 1194 7.12 -31.92 -1.22
C ILE A 1194 7.10 -30.39 -1.39
N THR A 1195 8.13 -29.82 -2.02
CA THR A 1195 8.30 -28.35 -2.14
C THR A 1195 9.08 -27.98 -3.41
N ASN A 1196 9.35 -26.69 -3.64
CA ASN A 1196 10.19 -26.20 -4.72
C ASN A 1196 11.39 -25.40 -4.19
N MET A 1197 12.58 -25.71 -4.67
CA MET A 1197 13.85 -25.24 -4.09
C MET A 1197 14.36 -23.92 -4.70
N THR A 1198 13.63 -23.29 -5.63
CA THR A 1198 14.10 -22.11 -6.40
C THR A 1198 14.53 -20.93 -5.51
N THR A 1199 13.87 -20.71 -4.36
CA THR A 1199 14.24 -19.64 -3.42
C THR A 1199 15.60 -19.91 -2.77
N ILE A 1200 15.77 -21.09 -2.19
CA ILE A 1200 17.01 -21.55 -1.54
C ILE A 1200 18.18 -21.56 -2.55
N GLU A 1201 17.91 -21.95 -3.81
CA GLU A 1201 18.92 -21.90 -4.89
C GLU A 1201 19.37 -20.46 -5.22
N ARG A 1202 18.47 -19.46 -5.15
CA ARG A 1202 18.81 -18.05 -5.37
C ARG A 1202 19.59 -17.45 -4.20
N GLU A 1203 19.24 -17.82 -2.97
CA GLU A 1203 19.92 -17.37 -1.75
C GLU A 1203 21.34 -17.95 -1.68
N TYR A 1204 21.48 -19.26 -1.89
CA TYR A 1204 22.78 -19.91 -2.02
C TYR A 1204 23.60 -19.35 -3.18
N ALA A 1205 22.97 -19.08 -4.34
CA ALA A 1205 23.66 -18.44 -5.46
C ALA A 1205 24.16 -17.03 -5.11
N SER A 1206 23.38 -16.25 -4.35
CA SER A 1206 23.78 -14.92 -3.88
C SER A 1206 24.94 -15.00 -2.88
N LEU A 1207 24.92 -15.99 -1.97
CA LEU A 1207 25.96 -16.26 -0.99
C LEU A 1207 27.31 -16.64 -1.64
N GLU A 1208 27.30 -17.58 -2.59
CA GLU A 1208 28.50 -17.94 -3.38
C GLU A 1208 29.00 -16.79 -4.25
N SER A 1209 28.10 -15.92 -4.70
CA SER A 1209 28.40 -14.79 -5.58
C SER A 1209 28.91 -13.54 -4.85
N LEU A 1210 28.81 -13.47 -3.52
CA LEU A 1210 29.13 -12.28 -2.72
C LEU A 1210 30.56 -11.77 -2.99
N GLN A 1211 31.55 -12.67 -3.07
CA GLN A 1211 32.95 -12.36 -3.41
C GLN A 1211 33.12 -11.64 -4.77
N TYR A 1212 32.14 -11.80 -5.68
CA TYR A 1212 32.13 -11.16 -7.00
C TYR A 1212 31.35 -9.85 -7.03
N TYR A 1213 30.63 -9.46 -5.97
CA TYR A 1213 29.80 -8.24 -5.94
C TYR A 1213 30.66 -6.97 -5.74
N ASP A 1214 30.12 -5.81 -6.16
CA ASP A 1214 30.85 -4.52 -6.14
C ASP A 1214 30.63 -3.70 -4.86
N LEU A 1215 29.57 -4.03 -4.11
CA LEU A 1215 29.30 -3.56 -2.75
C LEU A 1215 29.67 -4.61 -1.69
N MET A 1216 30.51 -5.59 -2.04
CA MET A 1216 30.97 -6.64 -1.13
C MET A 1216 31.58 -6.09 0.18
N PRO A 1217 32.44 -5.05 0.18
CA PRO A 1217 32.97 -4.50 1.44
C PRO A 1217 31.87 -3.95 2.35
N GLU A 1218 30.89 -3.23 1.80
CA GLU A 1218 29.80 -2.64 2.59
C GLU A 1218 28.85 -3.70 3.17
N VAL A 1219 28.65 -4.83 2.47
CA VAL A 1219 27.91 -5.99 3.01
C VAL A 1219 28.67 -6.64 4.17
N LEU A 1220 29.99 -6.80 4.05
CA LEU A 1220 30.83 -7.43 5.09
C LEU A 1220 31.08 -6.52 6.30
N GLU A 1221 31.20 -5.21 6.12
CA GLU A 1221 31.30 -4.21 7.19
C GLU A 1221 29.93 -3.84 7.81
N ALA A 1222 28.82 -4.37 7.28
CA ALA A 1222 27.43 -4.00 7.62
C ALA A 1222 27.15 -2.48 7.60
N LYS A 1223 27.86 -1.74 6.72
CA LYS A 1223 28.10 -0.31 6.90
C LYS A 1223 27.48 0.53 5.79
N PRO A 1224 26.45 1.35 6.08
CA PRO A 1224 25.87 2.23 5.10
C PRO A 1224 26.79 3.42 4.78
N SER A 1225 26.48 4.08 3.67
CA SER A 1225 27.14 5.30 3.21
C SER A 1225 26.99 6.42 4.25
N PRO A 1226 27.99 7.30 4.40
CA PRO A 1226 27.92 8.40 5.35
C PRO A 1226 26.83 9.39 4.96
N MET A 1227 26.04 9.85 5.94
CA MET A 1227 25.10 10.94 5.72
C MET A 1227 25.85 12.22 5.36
N LEU A 1228 25.51 12.75 4.18
CA LEU A 1228 26.03 13.95 3.54
C LEU A 1228 25.23 15.19 4.01
N LYS A 1229 25.88 16.36 3.96
CA LYS A 1229 25.24 17.64 4.24
C LYS A 1229 24.96 18.38 2.94
N PHE A 1230 23.72 18.83 2.77
CA PHE A 1230 23.23 19.60 1.63
C PHE A 1230 22.96 21.05 2.04
N SER A 1231 22.96 21.99 1.08
CA SER A 1231 22.47 23.35 1.36
C SER A 1231 20.96 23.32 1.62
N GLN A 1232 20.47 24.29 2.39
CA GLN A 1232 19.03 24.39 2.67
C GLN A 1232 18.25 24.62 1.38
N GLU A 1233 18.77 25.42 0.45
CA GLU A 1233 18.21 25.66 -0.89
C GLU A 1233 17.97 24.36 -1.67
N ALA A 1234 18.91 23.40 -1.64
CA ALA A 1234 18.78 22.12 -2.32
C ALA A 1234 17.76 21.19 -1.64
N ILE A 1235 17.61 21.29 -0.32
CA ILE A 1235 16.58 20.58 0.45
C ILE A 1235 15.20 21.17 0.12
N ASP A 1236 15.07 22.49 0.19
CA ASP A 1236 13.82 23.23 -0.09
C ASP A 1236 13.36 23.01 -1.53
N GLN A 1237 14.27 22.98 -2.51
CA GLN A 1237 13.95 22.66 -3.90
C GLN A 1237 13.38 21.24 -4.06
N VAL A 1238 13.94 20.24 -3.36
CA VAL A 1238 13.39 18.87 -3.36
C VAL A 1238 12.07 18.79 -2.61
N MET A 1239 11.92 19.51 -1.49
CA MET A 1239 10.65 19.61 -0.75
C MET A 1239 9.54 20.22 -1.61
N GLN A 1240 9.83 21.28 -2.37
CA GLN A 1240 8.86 21.93 -3.25
C GLN A 1240 8.53 21.06 -4.48
N ASN A 1241 9.54 20.54 -5.18
CA ASN A 1241 9.36 19.76 -6.40
C ASN A 1241 8.58 18.44 -6.20
N TYR A 1242 8.68 17.84 -5.01
CA TYR A 1242 8.07 16.54 -4.70
C TYR A 1242 7.06 16.58 -3.53
N GLN A 1243 6.76 17.76 -3.00
CA GLN A 1243 5.83 17.98 -1.86
C GLN A 1243 6.18 17.16 -0.61
N LEU A 1244 7.47 17.14 -0.26
CA LEU A 1244 8.04 16.30 0.80
C LEU A 1244 8.37 17.07 2.08
N ASN A 1245 8.43 16.35 3.21
CA ASN A 1245 8.95 16.89 4.45
C ASN A 1245 10.51 16.96 4.44
N PRO A 1246 11.14 17.73 5.34
CA PRO A 1246 12.60 17.91 5.34
C PRO A 1246 13.41 16.62 5.55
N GLY A 1247 12.84 15.60 6.20
CA GLY A 1247 13.49 14.29 6.39
C GLY A 1247 13.50 13.48 5.08
N GLN A 1248 12.35 13.39 4.43
CA GLN A 1248 12.17 12.72 3.13
C GLN A 1248 13.05 13.35 2.04
N ALA A 1249 13.07 14.69 1.94
CA ALA A 1249 13.92 15.40 1.00
C ALA A 1249 15.43 15.14 1.25
N LYS A 1250 15.86 15.14 2.51
CA LYS A 1250 17.25 14.76 2.89
C LYS A 1250 17.55 13.29 2.58
N ALA A 1251 16.59 12.38 2.74
CA ALA A 1251 16.76 10.97 2.41
C ALA A 1251 16.98 10.76 0.90
N ILE A 1252 16.17 11.39 0.04
CA ILE A 1252 16.34 11.34 -1.42
C ILE A 1252 17.69 11.91 -1.84
N LEU A 1253 18.10 13.06 -1.31
CA LEU A 1253 19.40 13.67 -1.61
C LEU A 1253 20.58 12.76 -1.21
N ASN A 1254 20.51 12.13 -0.03
CA ASN A 1254 21.54 11.18 0.42
C ASN A 1254 21.60 9.90 -0.43
N ALA A 1255 20.44 9.35 -0.80
CA ALA A 1255 20.36 8.13 -1.62
C ALA A 1255 20.72 8.37 -3.10
N LYS A 1256 20.57 9.61 -3.59
CA LYS A 1256 20.99 10.01 -4.94
C LYS A 1256 22.50 10.19 -5.07
N GLU A 1257 23.15 10.79 -4.06
CA GLU A 1257 24.57 11.13 -4.14
C GLU A 1257 25.52 10.01 -3.70
N ASN A 1258 25.07 9.03 -2.91
CA ASN A 1258 25.87 7.84 -2.58
C ASN A 1258 25.57 6.67 -3.54
N ASP A 1259 26.60 6.08 -4.14
CA ASP A 1259 26.49 4.93 -5.05
C ASP A 1259 26.38 3.58 -4.30
N ALA A 1260 26.43 3.60 -2.96
CA ALA A 1260 26.37 2.44 -2.08
C ALA A 1260 25.17 2.54 -1.12
N PHE A 1261 24.97 1.52 -0.26
CA PHE A 1261 23.79 1.42 0.61
C PHE A 1261 23.48 2.72 1.36
N THR A 1262 22.23 3.15 1.32
CA THR A 1262 21.68 4.24 2.12
C THR A 1262 20.44 3.71 2.81
N LEU A 1263 20.43 3.72 4.15
CA LEU A 1263 19.30 3.25 4.93
C LEU A 1263 18.32 4.40 5.17
N VAL A 1264 17.06 4.19 4.82
CA VAL A 1264 15.96 5.13 5.04
C VAL A 1264 14.94 4.45 5.94
N GLN A 1265 14.87 4.87 7.20
CA GLN A 1265 13.82 4.46 8.12
C GLN A 1265 12.58 5.33 7.83
N GLY A 1266 11.45 4.69 7.57
CA GLY A 1266 10.16 5.32 7.25
C GLY A 1266 9.11 5.02 8.30
#